data_AF-A0A0A2I3X4-F1
#
_entry.id   AF-A0A0A2I3X4-F1
#
_cell.length_a   1.000
_cell.length_b   1.000
_cell.length_c   1.000
_cell.angle_alpha   90.00
_cell.angle_beta   90.00
_cell.angle_gamma   90.00
#
_symmetry.space_group_name_H-M   'P 1'
#
loop_
_entity.id
_entity.type
_entity.pdbx_description
1 polymer ?
#
loop_
_entity_poly.entity_id
_entity_poly.type
_entity_poly.pdbx_seq_one_letter_code
_entity_poly.pdbx_strand_id
1 'polypeptide(L)'
;MAPKQKAGQKPKPNVAEEVEETFQAVVLADTFETRFEPFTRDKPRCLLPLANTPLIEYTLEFLANAGVEEVFLYAGAHSDQLEKYINASKWRALSSPFKQFTFLKSTSTSVGDVMRDLDGKHLITGDFIVVSGDVISNLPIEGALAEHRARRALDKNAIMTMVLREAGLQHRTKSTSVSPIFVIDPTKDRCLHYEEIDRHADDEQLSRLNIDAEIILKNPELDIRQDLIDCSIDICTPDVLSLWSDSFDYQSPRKHYLFGVLKDYELNGKTLHTYIIKDHYAARVRNLKAYDAISKDILSRWTYPLCPDTNLLPGHTYTLRKGSMYQETGVTLARSCVIGRRTVIGKGTSIGDRAEVHNSVLGRNCKIGRNVKLDGAYIWDDVVIGDNTDVRGAIIADGVVIGKNCAVAAGALLSYGVKIADNIWVESGKRITKTRNDGGVGKNDPAVVGEGGEGYEFIHGEEEEDEDDDMSVASSGLVYRMPNLSLSSASISTLSSEVSNTSWARSERSSFSADEDADNFHHDASVSLFDSLREGVAADVVQLELVTLRMSANASDNQVRRAIVTSFMKHIQQLMEGGKGAGPAVNEVFTAYKEVVERTLFDRNKEQKNDQVDFLLSLQQDLIHRNKGDTVLLFTAKSLYELDLIEEEAYDQWWNDERSSNSEELRTVRSQTQQFVDWLAEAEEESSEEESEEESDDEKAAEAIADEALPKAAHGSRKSTFASDRRSHQSESIATATEITERESTASSGNKRRLSATPTTVSMDSDDEFMSDVSSQDDFLGTQGSDDESLGEAVHGEADFDDLDAGFSDDKDLIKHKKKPYEVEYKVLDPPDIDHEQLGQVNEVCAILGLPPESVAILLRYGRWNKEKLIESYMEHPEETLEEAGLGQNFEGTAKTERVPGFMCDICCEDGDDLETYAMRCGHRYCVDCYRHYLGQKIKEEGEAGRIQCPGDGCNRIVDSKSLDLLVTKELQGRYRELLTRTYVDDKENLKWCPAPNCQYAIDCGVKNRDLRRIVPTVRCFCKHEFCFGCSLSDHQPAPCTLVKMWLQKCEDDSETANWISANTKECTKCNSTIEKNGGCNHMTCRKCKYEFCWMCMGLWSEHGTSWYNCNRYEEKSGADARTAQAKSRSSLERYLHYYNRYANHEQSAKLDKDLYLKTEKKMTSLQSQSGLSWIEVQFLDTASQALQQCRQTLKWTYAFAFYLARNNLTEIFEDNQKDLEMAVESLSEMFEKPVAELAGLKVDILDKTAYCNKRRVILLSDTAENLKNGEWSFNIEW
;
A
#
# COMPACT_ATOMS: atom_id res chain seq x y z
N MET A 1 -54.46 8.44 -63.59
CA MET A 1 -54.58 8.04 -62.17
C MET A 1 -53.62 6.88 -61.93
N ALA A 2 -53.14 6.72 -60.69
CA ALA A 2 -51.88 6.05 -60.31
C ALA A 2 -50.60 6.75 -60.85
N PRO A 3 -49.58 6.98 -60.00
CA PRO A 3 -48.18 7.10 -60.38
C PRO A 3 -47.50 5.73 -60.15
N LYS A 4 -47.02 5.00 -61.16
CA LYS A 4 -45.84 5.25 -62.01
C LYS A 4 -44.54 5.56 -61.24
N GLN A 5 -43.79 4.49 -61.00
CA GLN A 5 -42.33 4.34 -61.17
C GLN A 5 -41.45 5.61 -61.11
N LYS A 6 -40.49 5.60 -60.18
CA LYS A 6 -39.08 5.90 -60.49
C LYS A 6 -38.24 4.66 -60.17
N ALA A 7 -37.16 4.46 -60.94
CA ALA A 7 -36.27 3.31 -60.79
C ALA A 7 -34.82 3.77 -60.68
N GLY A 8 -33.98 2.97 -60.03
CA GLY A 8 -32.55 2.92 -60.27
C GLY A 8 -31.67 3.92 -59.53
N GLN A 9 -31.32 3.60 -58.29
CA GLN A 9 -29.92 3.71 -57.84
C GLN A 9 -29.49 2.34 -57.31
N LYS A 10 -28.30 1.86 -57.69
CA LYS A 10 -27.69 0.65 -57.13
C LYS A 10 -26.81 1.06 -55.94
N PRO A 11 -26.91 0.40 -54.77
CA PRO A 11 -25.77 0.35 -53.87
C PRO A 11 -24.63 -0.43 -54.53
N LYS A 12 -23.38 -0.10 -54.17
CA LYS A 12 -22.21 -0.93 -54.51
C LYS A 12 -22.18 -2.17 -53.60
N PRO A 13 -21.62 -3.30 -54.02
CA PRO A 13 -21.40 -4.43 -53.13
C PRO A 13 -20.29 -4.07 -52.14
N ASN A 14 -20.68 -3.88 -50.88
CA ASN A 14 -19.78 -3.91 -49.74
C ASN A 14 -20.44 -4.77 -48.65
N VAL A 15 -20.80 -5.99 -49.04
CA VAL A 15 -21.18 -7.04 -48.10
C VAL A 15 -19.87 -7.52 -47.46
N ALA A 16 -19.52 -6.92 -46.33
CA ALA A 16 -19.08 -7.75 -45.24
C ALA A 16 -20.30 -8.59 -44.84
N GLU A 17 -20.13 -9.89 -44.67
CA GLU A 17 -21.21 -10.73 -44.18
C GLU A 17 -21.45 -10.36 -42.72
N GLU A 18 -22.59 -9.73 -42.44
CA GLU A 18 -23.12 -9.63 -41.07
C GLU A 18 -23.42 -11.06 -40.64
N VAL A 19 -22.47 -11.68 -39.94
CA VAL A 19 -22.67 -12.96 -39.27
C VAL A 19 -23.77 -12.73 -38.24
N GLU A 20 -24.91 -13.42 -38.40
CA GLU A 20 -25.98 -13.39 -37.42
C GLU A 20 -25.44 -13.93 -36.08
N GLU A 21 -25.15 -13.04 -35.14
CA GLU A 21 -24.66 -13.40 -33.79
C GLU A 21 -25.72 -14.26 -33.11
N THR A 22 -25.41 -15.54 -32.88
CA THR A 22 -26.31 -16.47 -32.22
C THR A 22 -26.52 -16.03 -30.77
N PHE A 23 -27.78 -15.97 -30.33
CA PHE A 23 -28.06 -15.47 -28.98
C PHE A 23 -27.90 -16.61 -27.96
N GLN A 24 -26.89 -16.49 -27.11
CA GLN A 24 -26.45 -17.52 -26.18
C GLN A 24 -26.98 -17.28 -24.76
N ALA A 25 -27.26 -18.35 -24.02
CA ALA A 25 -27.59 -18.27 -22.59
C ALA A 25 -26.84 -19.31 -21.76
N VAL A 26 -26.46 -18.91 -20.55
CA VAL A 26 -25.78 -19.71 -19.54
C VAL A 26 -26.76 -19.93 -18.39
N VAL A 27 -27.09 -21.20 -18.13
CA VAL A 27 -28.04 -21.60 -17.10
C VAL A 27 -27.29 -22.28 -15.95
N LEU A 28 -27.27 -21.62 -14.81
CA LEU A 28 -26.71 -22.12 -13.56
C LEU A 28 -27.76 -23.05 -12.90
N ALA A 29 -27.69 -24.36 -13.18
CA ALA A 29 -28.70 -25.31 -12.68
C ALA A 29 -28.57 -25.60 -11.19
N ASP A 30 -27.40 -25.29 -10.63
CA ASP A 30 -27.08 -25.29 -9.22
C ASP A 30 -26.51 -23.92 -8.86
N THR A 31 -26.76 -23.45 -7.64
CA THR A 31 -26.18 -22.21 -7.11
C THR A 31 -25.55 -22.42 -5.74
N PHE A 32 -25.33 -23.67 -5.34
CA PHE A 32 -24.55 -24.04 -4.15
C PHE A 32 -25.14 -23.53 -2.81
N GLU A 33 -26.45 -23.23 -2.77
CA GLU A 33 -27.15 -22.72 -1.58
C GLU A 33 -27.77 -23.88 -0.75
N THR A 34 -27.33 -24.03 0.50
CA THR A 34 -27.81 -24.99 1.53
C THR A 34 -29.30 -24.87 1.90
N ARG A 35 -29.94 -23.75 1.56
CA ARG A 35 -31.27 -23.30 2.05
C ARG A 35 -32.45 -24.23 1.80
N PHE A 36 -32.31 -25.22 0.93
CA PHE A 36 -33.34 -26.23 0.61
C PHE A 36 -33.06 -27.62 1.21
N GLU A 37 -32.04 -27.77 2.04
CA GLU A 37 -31.83 -29.00 2.80
C GLU A 37 -33.02 -29.29 3.75
N PRO A 38 -33.43 -30.56 3.91
CA PRO A 38 -32.74 -31.78 3.45
C PRO A 38 -33.03 -32.20 2.00
N PHE A 39 -33.91 -31.51 1.24
CA PHE A 39 -34.35 -31.99 -0.08
C PHE A 39 -33.24 -32.02 -1.13
N THR A 40 -32.32 -31.05 -1.08
CA THR A 40 -31.25 -30.88 -2.08
C THR A 40 -30.20 -31.99 -2.10
N ARG A 41 -30.10 -32.80 -1.03
CA ARG A 41 -29.17 -33.95 -0.93
C ARG A 41 -29.59 -35.19 -1.73
N ASP A 42 -30.86 -35.29 -2.10
CA ASP A 42 -31.40 -36.41 -2.87
C ASP A 42 -31.70 -36.02 -4.33
N LYS A 43 -32.09 -34.76 -4.59
CA LYS A 43 -32.33 -34.19 -5.92
C LYS A 43 -31.90 -32.72 -5.99
N PRO A 44 -31.27 -32.24 -7.08
CA PRO A 44 -30.81 -30.86 -7.19
C PRO A 44 -31.99 -29.87 -7.28
N ARG A 45 -31.81 -28.63 -6.80
CA ARG A 45 -32.89 -27.63 -6.63
C ARG A 45 -33.72 -27.42 -7.90
N CYS A 46 -33.07 -27.32 -9.06
CA CYS A 46 -33.71 -27.12 -10.36
C CYS A 46 -34.70 -28.24 -10.79
N LEU A 47 -34.62 -29.43 -10.18
CA LEU A 47 -35.56 -30.53 -10.42
C LEU A 47 -36.72 -30.61 -9.41
N LEU A 48 -36.76 -29.76 -8.38
CA LEU A 48 -37.85 -29.75 -7.41
C LEU A 48 -39.16 -29.27 -8.08
N PRO A 49 -40.32 -29.91 -7.82
CA PRO A 49 -41.56 -29.59 -8.51
C PRO A 49 -42.25 -28.35 -7.93
N LEU A 50 -42.45 -27.33 -8.76
CA LEU A 50 -43.26 -26.14 -8.49
C LEU A 50 -44.60 -26.26 -9.24
N ALA A 51 -45.71 -26.37 -8.49
CA ALA A 51 -47.02 -26.72 -9.05
C ALA A 51 -46.98 -27.96 -9.98
N ASN A 52 -46.35 -29.05 -9.49
CA ASN A 52 -46.18 -30.34 -10.17
C ASN A 52 -45.37 -30.29 -11.49
N THR A 53 -44.55 -29.25 -11.69
CA THR A 53 -43.66 -29.07 -12.85
C THR A 53 -42.27 -28.69 -12.32
N PRO A 54 -41.17 -29.37 -12.69
CA PRO A 54 -39.83 -29.04 -12.21
C PRO A 54 -39.41 -27.59 -12.54
N LEU A 55 -38.67 -26.95 -11.62
CA LEU A 55 -38.28 -25.55 -11.73
C LEU A 55 -37.57 -25.21 -13.06
N ILE A 56 -36.66 -26.07 -13.52
CA ILE A 56 -35.88 -25.87 -14.76
C ILE A 56 -36.75 -25.70 -16.01
N GLU A 57 -37.94 -26.32 -16.07
CA GLU A 57 -38.85 -26.19 -17.22
C GLU A 57 -39.40 -24.76 -17.35
N TYR A 58 -39.64 -24.06 -16.23
CA TYR A 58 -40.08 -22.66 -16.28
C TYR A 58 -38.97 -21.74 -16.81
N THR A 59 -37.71 -22.01 -16.43
CA THR A 59 -36.55 -21.25 -16.91
C THR A 59 -36.27 -21.53 -18.39
N LEU A 60 -36.38 -22.78 -18.85
CA LEU A 60 -36.20 -23.14 -20.26
C LEU A 60 -37.35 -22.63 -21.15
N GLU A 61 -38.60 -22.64 -20.68
CA GLU A 61 -39.71 -21.97 -21.38
C GLU A 61 -39.49 -20.45 -21.46
N PHE A 62 -38.98 -19.81 -20.40
CA PHE A 62 -38.63 -18.39 -20.46
C PHE A 62 -37.55 -18.11 -21.52
N LEU A 63 -36.46 -18.89 -21.56
CA LEU A 63 -35.39 -18.74 -22.56
C LEU A 63 -35.87 -19.04 -24.00
N ALA A 64 -36.78 -20.00 -24.16
CA ALA A 64 -37.43 -20.28 -25.45
C ALA A 64 -38.31 -19.12 -25.94
N ASN A 65 -39.09 -18.50 -25.05
CA ASN A 65 -39.88 -17.30 -25.38
C ASN A 65 -39.01 -16.03 -25.55
N ALA A 66 -37.78 -16.05 -25.03
CA ALA A 66 -36.78 -14.99 -25.18
C ALA A 66 -36.00 -15.06 -26.52
N GLY A 67 -36.22 -16.07 -27.35
CA GLY A 67 -35.55 -16.22 -28.65
C GLY A 67 -34.08 -16.67 -28.56
N VAL A 68 -33.67 -17.26 -27.43
CA VAL A 68 -32.33 -17.84 -27.26
C VAL A 68 -32.14 -19.03 -28.20
N GLU A 69 -30.97 -19.12 -28.83
CA GLU A 69 -30.66 -20.17 -29.80
C GLU A 69 -29.71 -21.23 -29.25
N GLU A 70 -28.80 -20.85 -28.35
CA GLU A 70 -27.80 -21.73 -27.75
C GLU A 70 -27.88 -21.69 -26.23
N VAL A 71 -27.95 -22.86 -25.58
CA VAL A 71 -28.04 -22.96 -24.11
C VAL A 71 -26.90 -23.81 -23.56
N PHE A 72 -26.15 -23.25 -22.62
CA PHE A 72 -25.13 -23.92 -21.82
C PHE A 72 -25.67 -24.20 -20.41
N LEU A 73 -26.01 -25.45 -20.12
CA LEU A 73 -26.51 -25.86 -18.80
C LEU A 73 -25.36 -26.36 -17.92
N TYR A 74 -24.99 -25.57 -16.92
CA TYR A 74 -23.99 -25.90 -15.92
C TYR A 74 -24.59 -26.67 -14.75
N ALA A 75 -23.99 -27.80 -14.39
CA ALA A 75 -24.47 -28.68 -13.33
C ALA A 75 -23.34 -29.07 -12.36
N GLY A 76 -23.52 -28.67 -11.08
CA GLY A 76 -22.75 -29.15 -9.93
C GLY A 76 -23.36 -30.41 -9.34
N ALA A 77 -24.07 -30.29 -8.21
CA ALA A 77 -24.60 -31.43 -7.47
C ALA A 77 -25.55 -32.30 -8.31
N HIS A 78 -25.41 -33.62 -8.17
CA HIS A 78 -26.24 -34.62 -8.85
C HIS A 78 -26.39 -34.43 -10.38
N SER A 79 -25.38 -33.88 -11.06
CA SER A 79 -25.40 -33.61 -12.52
C SER A 79 -25.85 -34.81 -13.35
N ASP A 80 -25.53 -36.02 -12.92
CA ASP A 80 -25.96 -37.29 -13.49
C ASP A 80 -27.48 -37.56 -13.46
N GLN A 81 -28.24 -36.96 -12.54
CA GLN A 81 -29.70 -37.01 -12.52
C GLN A 81 -30.29 -35.99 -13.51
N LEU A 82 -29.73 -34.79 -13.51
CA LEU A 82 -30.15 -33.69 -14.39
C LEU A 82 -29.90 -34.03 -15.87
N GLU A 83 -28.75 -34.62 -16.20
CA GLU A 83 -28.46 -35.11 -17.54
C GLU A 83 -29.51 -36.14 -18.01
N LYS A 84 -29.88 -37.10 -17.14
CA LYS A 84 -30.91 -38.11 -17.45
C LYS A 84 -32.29 -37.47 -17.67
N TYR A 85 -32.65 -36.44 -16.88
CA TYR A 85 -33.89 -35.70 -17.05
C TYR A 85 -33.92 -34.93 -18.37
N ILE A 86 -32.90 -34.11 -18.65
CA ILE A 86 -32.80 -33.31 -19.87
C ILE A 86 -32.76 -34.19 -21.12
N ASN A 87 -32.09 -35.35 -21.08
CA ASN A 87 -32.06 -36.32 -22.18
C ASN A 87 -33.43 -36.97 -22.47
N ALA A 88 -34.35 -36.99 -21.50
CA ALA A 88 -35.74 -37.42 -21.69
C ALA A 88 -36.71 -36.26 -21.96
N SER A 89 -36.25 -35.02 -21.85
CA SER A 89 -37.07 -33.81 -22.02
C SER A 89 -37.33 -33.45 -23.49
N LYS A 90 -38.26 -32.52 -23.71
CA LYS A 90 -38.53 -31.96 -25.04
C LYS A 90 -37.36 -31.13 -25.60
N TRP A 91 -36.47 -30.61 -24.75
CA TRP A 91 -35.43 -29.65 -25.13
C TRP A 91 -34.28 -30.26 -25.94
N ARG A 92 -34.08 -31.59 -25.83
CA ARG A 92 -33.12 -32.35 -26.65
C ARG A 92 -33.76 -33.00 -27.89
N ALA A 93 -35.05 -32.74 -28.16
CA ALA A 93 -35.73 -33.24 -29.36
C ALA A 93 -35.51 -32.31 -30.57
N LEU A 94 -35.64 -32.85 -31.78
CA LEU A 94 -35.54 -32.11 -33.06
C LEU A 94 -36.65 -31.03 -33.28
N SER A 95 -37.59 -30.92 -32.35
CA SER A 95 -38.63 -29.88 -32.30
C SER A 95 -38.39 -28.82 -31.21
N SER A 96 -37.20 -28.82 -30.61
CA SER A 96 -36.77 -27.78 -29.65
C SER A 96 -36.56 -26.44 -30.37
N PRO A 97 -36.82 -25.30 -29.72
CA PRO A 97 -36.48 -23.98 -30.26
C PRO A 97 -34.96 -23.73 -30.29
N PHE A 98 -34.20 -24.39 -29.42
CA PHE A 98 -32.75 -24.22 -29.32
C PHE A 98 -32.03 -24.94 -30.48
N LYS A 99 -31.14 -24.23 -31.19
CA LYS A 99 -30.22 -24.78 -32.20
C LYS A 99 -29.21 -25.73 -31.56
N GLN A 100 -28.70 -25.37 -30.37
CA GLN A 100 -27.74 -26.18 -29.62
C GLN A 100 -28.06 -26.16 -28.11
N PHE A 101 -27.96 -27.33 -27.49
CA PHE A 101 -28.07 -27.48 -26.03
C PHE A 101 -26.84 -28.25 -25.53
N THR A 102 -25.96 -27.56 -24.82
CA THR A 102 -24.70 -28.09 -24.29
C THR A 102 -24.83 -28.34 -22.79
N PHE A 103 -24.51 -29.55 -22.35
CA PHE A 103 -24.50 -29.91 -20.92
C PHE A 103 -23.05 -29.92 -20.40
N LEU A 104 -22.78 -29.14 -19.36
CA LEU A 104 -21.46 -28.98 -18.77
C LEU A 104 -21.48 -29.50 -17.32
N LYS A 105 -20.83 -30.64 -17.10
CA LYS A 105 -20.52 -31.12 -15.74
C LYS A 105 -19.35 -30.32 -15.21
N SER A 106 -19.49 -29.74 -14.02
CA SER A 106 -18.39 -29.07 -13.32
C SER A 106 -18.18 -29.65 -11.93
N THR A 107 -16.97 -29.44 -11.41
CA THR A 107 -16.60 -29.63 -9.99
C THR A 107 -16.53 -28.30 -9.23
N SER A 108 -16.96 -27.19 -9.84
CA SER A 108 -17.11 -25.87 -9.21
C SER A 108 -17.94 -25.97 -7.91
N THR A 109 -17.52 -25.23 -6.89
CA THR A 109 -18.25 -25.06 -5.61
C THR A 109 -18.88 -23.68 -5.48
N SER A 110 -18.46 -22.68 -6.27
CA SER A 110 -19.07 -21.35 -6.32
C SER A 110 -19.58 -21.00 -7.73
N VAL A 111 -20.40 -19.94 -7.82
CA VAL A 111 -20.81 -19.37 -9.11
C VAL A 111 -19.63 -18.70 -9.82
N GLY A 112 -18.70 -18.10 -9.08
CA GLY A 112 -17.49 -17.51 -9.66
C GLY A 112 -16.65 -18.52 -10.41
N ASP A 113 -16.48 -19.73 -9.88
CA ASP A 113 -15.70 -20.78 -10.55
C ASP A 113 -16.38 -21.32 -11.81
N VAL A 114 -17.72 -21.24 -11.88
CA VAL A 114 -18.47 -21.53 -13.12
C VAL A 114 -18.21 -20.45 -14.18
N MET A 115 -18.14 -19.18 -13.79
CA MET A 115 -17.84 -18.07 -14.71
C MET A 115 -16.39 -18.13 -15.21
N ARG A 116 -15.43 -18.48 -14.34
CA ARG A 116 -14.00 -18.71 -14.70
C ARG A 116 -13.81 -19.91 -15.62
N ASP A 117 -14.48 -21.03 -15.34
CA ASP A 117 -14.45 -22.22 -16.19
C ASP A 117 -15.08 -21.95 -17.57
N LEU A 118 -16.14 -21.14 -17.63
CA LEU A 118 -16.74 -20.69 -18.88
C LEU A 118 -15.79 -19.79 -19.69
N ASP A 119 -15.10 -18.86 -19.02
CA ASP A 119 -14.09 -17.99 -19.63
C ASP A 119 -12.95 -18.82 -20.23
N GLY A 120 -12.31 -19.67 -19.43
CA GLY A 120 -11.21 -20.54 -19.85
C GLY A 120 -11.56 -21.59 -20.92
N LYS A 121 -12.85 -21.79 -21.23
CA LYS A 121 -13.33 -22.61 -22.34
C LYS A 121 -13.65 -21.79 -23.61
N HIS A 122 -13.66 -20.46 -23.53
CA HIS A 122 -13.93 -19.52 -24.63
C HIS A 122 -15.17 -19.88 -25.49
N LEU A 123 -16.26 -20.32 -24.84
CA LEU A 123 -17.49 -20.77 -25.52
C LEU A 123 -18.44 -19.64 -25.92
N ILE A 124 -18.29 -18.46 -25.31
CA ILE A 124 -19.14 -17.29 -25.53
C ILE A 124 -18.53 -16.37 -26.58
N THR A 125 -19.33 -15.94 -27.56
CA THR A 125 -18.87 -15.14 -28.70
C THR A 125 -19.43 -13.73 -28.75
N GLY A 126 -20.60 -13.49 -28.14
CA GLY A 126 -21.32 -12.21 -28.18
C GLY A 126 -22.01 -11.86 -26.86
N ASP A 127 -23.05 -11.02 -26.91
CA ASP A 127 -23.90 -10.76 -25.74
C ASP A 127 -24.67 -12.03 -25.35
N PHE A 128 -24.69 -12.36 -24.06
CA PHE A 128 -25.29 -13.59 -23.54
C PHE A 128 -26.12 -13.32 -22.28
N ILE A 129 -27.09 -14.18 -21.97
CA ILE A 129 -27.86 -14.08 -20.71
C ILE A 129 -27.30 -15.06 -19.68
N VAL A 130 -27.02 -14.59 -18.46
CA VAL A 130 -26.83 -15.46 -17.28
C VAL A 130 -28.15 -15.56 -16.52
N VAL A 131 -28.62 -16.80 -16.29
CA VAL A 131 -29.86 -17.08 -15.55
C VAL A 131 -29.67 -18.25 -14.59
N SER A 132 -30.25 -18.17 -13.40
CA SER A 132 -30.33 -19.30 -12.47
C SER A 132 -31.46 -20.27 -12.88
N GLY A 133 -31.24 -21.59 -12.76
CA GLY A 133 -32.17 -22.66 -13.18
C GLY A 133 -33.45 -22.82 -12.34
N ASP A 134 -33.79 -21.79 -11.56
CA ASP A 134 -34.94 -21.70 -10.65
C ASP A 134 -35.68 -20.34 -10.77
N VAL A 135 -35.54 -19.70 -11.92
CA VAL A 135 -36.19 -18.42 -12.28
C VAL A 135 -37.48 -18.67 -13.06
N ILE A 136 -38.56 -17.97 -12.67
CA ILE A 136 -39.86 -17.99 -13.34
C ILE A 136 -40.14 -16.57 -13.86
N SER A 137 -40.23 -16.42 -15.19
CA SER A 137 -40.44 -15.13 -15.84
C SER A 137 -41.37 -15.23 -17.06
N ASN A 138 -42.22 -14.22 -17.28
CA ASN A 138 -43.01 -14.04 -18.52
C ASN A 138 -42.65 -12.73 -19.26
N LEU A 139 -41.43 -12.24 -19.05
CA LEU A 139 -40.87 -11.07 -19.73
C LEU A 139 -40.46 -11.38 -21.18
N PRO A 140 -40.86 -10.58 -22.19
CA PRO A 140 -40.18 -10.53 -23.48
C PRO A 140 -38.85 -9.77 -23.34
N ILE A 141 -37.71 -10.46 -23.46
CA ILE A 141 -36.39 -9.84 -23.20
C ILE A 141 -35.89 -8.94 -24.33
N GLU A 142 -36.53 -8.99 -25.51
CA GLU A 142 -36.13 -8.23 -26.71
C GLU A 142 -35.89 -6.74 -26.44
N GLY A 143 -36.74 -6.10 -25.62
CA GLY A 143 -36.58 -4.69 -25.25
C GLY A 143 -35.33 -4.42 -24.40
N ALA A 144 -35.07 -5.24 -23.39
CA ALA A 144 -33.89 -5.12 -22.53
C ALA A 144 -32.59 -5.39 -23.31
N LEU A 145 -32.61 -6.36 -24.24
CA LEU A 145 -31.47 -6.64 -25.12
C LEU A 145 -31.23 -5.51 -26.13
N ALA A 146 -32.29 -4.93 -26.71
CA ALA A 146 -32.18 -3.80 -27.62
C ALA A 146 -31.62 -2.55 -26.92
N GLU A 147 -32.05 -2.27 -25.69
CA GLU A 147 -31.44 -1.21 -24.87
C GLU A 147 -29.99 -1.51 -24.49
N HIS A 148 -29.68 -2.74 -24.08
CA HIS A 148 -28.31 -3.14 -23.74
C HIS A 148 -27.37 -2.92 -24.94
N ARG A 149 -27.76 -3.39 -26.13
CA ARG A 149 -27.01 -3.19 -27.38
C ARG A 149 -26.92 -1.72 -27.79
N ALA A 150 -27.98 -0.94 -27.61
CA ALA A 150 -27.96 0.50 -27.88
C ALA A 150 -27.03 1.26 -26.92
N ARG A 151 -27.00 0.88 -25.62
CA ARG A 151 -26.04 1.40 -24.64
C ARG A 151 -24.61 0.99 -25.01
N ARG A 152 -24.36 -0.30 -25.30
CA ARG A 152 -23.02 -0.83 -25.68
C ARG A 152 -22.46 -0.22 -26.98
N ALA A 153 -23.32 0.18 -27.91
CA ALA A 153 -22.94 0.87 -29.13
C ALA A 153 -22.51 2.35 -28.92
N LEU A 154 -22.94 2.97 -27.83
CA LEU A 154 -22.55 4.33 -27.41
C LEU A 154 -21.36 4.32 -26.44
N ASP A 155 -21.41 3.44 -25.43
CA ASP A 155 -20.36 3.19 -24.45
C ASP A 155 -20.02 1.71 -24.39
N LYS A 156 -18.82 1.35 -24.83
CA LYS A 156 -18.32 -0.04 -24.79
C LYS A 156 -18.07 -0.56 -23.37
N ASN A 157 -18.06 0.31 -22.37
CA ASN A 157 -17.88 -0.08 -20.98
C ASN A 157 -19.19 -0.49 -20.28
N ALA A 158 -20.34 -0.40 -20.95
CA ALA A 158 -21.61 -0.96 -20.48
C ALA A 158 -21.59 -2.50 -20.58
N ILE A 159 -21.06 -3.16 -19.55
CA ILE A 159 -20.76 -4.61 -19.59
C ILE A 159 -21.90 -5.52 -19.14
N MET A 160 -22.87 -5.01 -18.39
CA MET A 160 -23.99 -5.79 -17.86
C MET A 160 -25.28 -4.96 -17.79
N THR A 161 -26.43 -5.61 -17.98
CA THR A 161 -27.76 -5.05 -17.68
C THR A 161 -28.56 -6.05 -16.86
N MET A 162 -28.77 -5.71 -15.59
CA MET A 162 -29.51 -6.50 -14.60
C MET A 162 -31.01 -6.28 -14.75
N VAL A 163 -31.79 -7.36 -14.87
CA VAL A 163 -33.25 -7.27 -14.97
C VAL A 163 -33.87 -7.31 -13.57
N LEU A 164 -34.46 -6.19 -13.16
CA LEU A 164 -35.07 -5.99 -11.85
C LEU A 164 -36.58 -5.77 -11.99
N ARG A 165 -37.34 -6.06 -10.93
CA ARG A 165 -38.80 -5.91 -10.93
C ARG A 165 -39.30 -5.02 -9.79
N GLU A 166 -40.15 -4.05 -10.11
CA GLU A 166 -40.81 -3.18 -9.16
C GLU A 166 -41.86 -3.95 -8.32
N ALA A 167 -41.70 -3.97 -7.00
CA ALA A 167 -42.63 -4.61 -6.07
C ALA A 167 -42.55 -4.00 -4.67
N GLY A 168 -43.62 -3.29 -4.28
CA GLY A 168 -43.70 -2.51 -3.03
C GLY A 168 -43.20 -3.24 -1.78
N LEU A 169 -42.68 -2.45 -0.83
CA LEU A 169 -41.83 -2.86 0.30
C LEU A 169 -42.26 -4.11 1.10
N GLN A 170 -43.55 -4.44 1.15
CA GLN A 170 -44.09 -5.61 1.86
C GLN A 170 -44.55 -6.75 0.92
N HIS A 171 -44.00 -6.86 -0.29
CA HIS A 171 -44.38 -7.91 -1.23
C HIS A 171 -43.95 -9.31 -0.74
N ARG A 172 -44.89 -10.27 -0.78
CA ARG A 172 -44.75 -11.64 -0.25
C ARG A 172 -43.55 -12.45 -0.74
N THR A 173 -43.04 -12.19 -1.95
CA THR A 173 -41.89 -12.89 -2.52
C THR A 173 -40.54 -12.38 -2.01
N LYS A 174 -40.50 -11.21 -1.34
CA LYS A 174 -39.27 -10.70 -0.73
C LYS A 174 -38.92 -11.49 0.53
N SER A 175 -37.62 -11.60 0.83
CA SER A 175 -37.17 -12.06 2.14
C SER A 175 -37.59 -11.05 3.23
N THR A 176 -37.38 -11.40 4.49
CA THR A 176 -37.71 -10.56 5.65
C THR A 176 -36.51 -10.26 6.53
N SER A 177 -35.48 -11.11 6.50
CA SER A 177 -34.15 -10.82 7.01
C SER A 177 -33.42 -9.86 6.07
N VAL A 178 -32.69 -10.41 5.08
CA VAL A 178 -31.97 -9.64 4.05
C VAL A 178 -32.92 -8.88 3.12
N SER A 179 -32.65 -7.59 2.92
CA SER A 179 -33.30 -6.73 1.93
C SER A 179 -32.27 -6.03 1.04
N PRO A 180 -32.15 -6.38 -0.26
CA PRO A 180 -31.24 -5.69 -1.17
C PRO A 180 -31.72 -4.26 -1.43
N ILE A 181 -30.77 -3.34 -1.53
CA ILE A 181 -30.97 -1.93 -1.88
C ILE A 181 -30.13 -1.61 -3.11
N PHE A 182 -30.74 -0.94 -4.09
CA PHE A 182 -30.08 -0.46 -5.29
C PHE A 182 -30.06 1.07 -5.30
N VAL A 183 -28.90 1.67 -5.55
CA VAL A 183 -28.75 3.11 -5.79
C VAL A 183 -28.55 3.32 -7.29
N ILE A 184 -29.46 4.05 -7.92
CA ILE A 184 -29.60 4.11 -9.38
C ILE A 184 -29.61 5.58 -9.86
N ASP A 185 -28.91 5.85 -10.96
CA ASP A 185 -29.04 7.09 -11.74
C ASP A 185 -30.28 6.97 -12.66
N PRO A 186 -31.38 7.71 -12.40
CA PRO A 186 -32.62 7.62 -13.16
C PRO A 186 -32.52 8.21 -14.58
N THR A 187 -31.40 8.85 -14.94
CA THR A 187 -31.18 9.45 -16.27
C THR A 187 -30.48 8.50 -17.25
N LYS A 188 -29.85 7.42 -16.74
CA LYS A 188 -29.07 6.44 -17.53
C LYS A 188 -29.40 4.98 -17.18
N ASP A 189 -30.34 4.76 -16.25
CA ASP A 189 -30.64 3.47 -15.61
C ASP A 189 -29.39 2.77 -15.04
N ARG A 190 -28.35 3.53 -14.67
CA ARG A 190 -27.07 3.00 -14.20
C ARG A 190 -27.15 2.65 -12.71
N CYS A 191 -26.73 1.43 -12.35
CA CYS A 191 -26.45 1.08 -10.96
C CYS A 191 -25.15 1.79 -10.51
N LEU A 192 -25.18 2.41 -9.34
CA LEU A 192 -24.06 3.15 -8.77
C LEU A 192 -23.54 2.54 -7.47
N HIS A 193 -24.44 2.01 -6.63
CA HIS A 193 -24.09 1.29 -5.40
C HIS A 193 -25.14 0.20 -5.11
N TYR A 194 -24.72 -0.87 -4.43
CA TYR A 194 -25.56 -2.02 -4.08
C TYR A 194 -25.17 -2.60 -2.73
N GLU A 195 -26.15 -2.82 -1.84
CA GLU A 195 -25.92 -3.38 -0.51
C GLU A 195 -27.07 -4.34 -0.10
N GLU A 196 -26.77 -5.43 0.61
CA GLU A 196 -27.73 -6.41 1.15
C GLU A 196 -27.86 -6.24 2.69
N ILE A 197 -28.68 -5.28 3.15
CA ILE A 197 -28.95 -5.05 4.58
C ILE A 197 -29.73 -6.23 5.19
N ASP A 198 -29.24 -6.83 6.27
CA ASP A 198 -30.04 -7.70 7.14
C ASP A 198 -30.69 -6.89 8.28
N ARG A 199 -31.86 -7.33 8.71
CA ARG A 199 -32.69 -6.71 9.76
C ARG A 199 -32.59 -7.44 11.10
N HIS A 200 -31.77 -8.49 11.17
CA HIS A 200 -31.61 -9.36 12.33
C HIS A 200 -30.17 -9.55 12.79
N ALA A 201 -29.19 -8.93 12.13
CA ALA A 201 -27.86 -8.77 12.72
C ALA A 201 -27.94 -7.85 13.94
N ASP A 202 -27.27 -8.21 15.04
CA ASP A 202 -27.14 -7.36 16.24
C ASP A 202 -26.09 -6.24 16.05
N ASP A 203 -25.32 -6.27 14.96
CA ASP A 203 -24.38 -5.22 14.57
C ASP A 203 -25.10 -3.98 14.00
N GLU A 204 -24.83 -2.81 14.59
CA GLU A 204 -25.36 -1.54 14.10
C GLU A 204 -24.90 -1.20 12.67
N GLN A 205 -23.73 -1.67 12.23
CA GLN A 205 -23.20 -1.36 10.88
C GLN A 205 -24.04 -2.02 9.79
N LEU A 206 -24.29 -3.33 9.89
CA LEU A 206 -25.11 -4.10 8.94
C LEU A 206 -26.58 -3.66 8.88
N SER A 207 -27.04 -2.88 9.87
CA SER A 207 -28.39 -2.29 9.90
C SER A 207 -28.55 -1.00 9.08
N ARG A 208 -27.44 -0.43 8.58
CA ARG A 208 -27.37 0.88 7.92
C ARG A 208 -26.93 0.74 6.46
N LEU A 209 -27.30 1.73 5.63
CA LEU A 209 -26.88 1.83 4.23
C LEU A 209 -25.68 2.81 4.18
N ASN A 210 -24.53 2.37 3.65
CA ASN A 210 -23.38 3.25 3.49
C ASN A 210 -23.21 3.67 2.02
N ILE A 211 -23.15 4.98 1.74
CA ILE A 211 -22.99 5.50 0.37
C ILE A 211 -21.82 6.47 0.35
N ASP A 212 -20.80 6.17 -0.45
CA ASP A 212 -19.64 7.02 -0.65
C ASP A 212 -20.04 8.42 -1.12
N ALA A 213 -19.58 9.46 -0.42
CA ALA A 213 -19.98 10.85 -0.67
C ALA A 213 -19.68 11.30 -2.11
N GLU A 214 -18.68 10.70 -2.76
CA GLU A 214 -18.36 10.97 -4.16
C GLU A 214 -19.48 10.60 -5.13
N ILE A 215 -20.25 9.53 -4.86
CA ILE A 215 -21.39 9.13 -5.71
C ILE A 215 -22.45 10.23 -5.71
N ILE A 216 -22.63 10.89 -4.55
CA ILE A 216 -23.56 11.99 -4.33
C ILE A 216 -23.04 13.30 -4.97
N LEU A 217 -21.73 13.52 -5.01
CA LEU A 217 -21.11 14.67 -5.68
C LEU A 217 -21.02 14.51 -7.20
N LYS A 218 -20.81 13.29 -7.71
CA LYS A 218 -20.63 12.98 -9.14
C LYS A 218 -21.96 12.90 -9.92
N ASN A 219 -23.12 12.74 -9.26
CA ASN A 219 -24.43 12.55 -9.91
C ASN A 219 -25.49 13.56 -9.42
N PRO A 220 -26.26 14.23 -10.32
CA PRO A 220 -27.21 15.27 -9.95
C PRO A 220 -28.57 14.74 -9.42
N GLU A 221 -28.93 13.51 -9.77
CA GLU A 221 -30.14 12.81 -9.32
C GLU A 221 -29.77 11.37 -8.97
N LEU A 222 -30.35 10.86 -7.87
CA LEU A 222 -30.12 9.51 -7.34
C LEU A 222 -31.45 8.95 -6.80
N ASP A 223 -31.78 7.71 -7.15
CA ASP A 223 -32.93 6.97 -6.63
C ASP A 223 -32.44 5.78 -5.79
N ILE A 224 -32.92 5.68 -4.54
CA ILE A 224 -32.48 4.66 -3.56
C ILE A 224 -33.64 3.68 -3.33
N ARG A 225 -33.54 2.49 -3.93
CA ARG A 225 -34.67 1.58 -4.09
C ARG A 225 -34.53 0.25 -3.35
N GLN A 226 -35.25 0.14 -2.24
CA GLN A 226 -35.55 -1.13 -1.54
C GLN A 226 -36.82 -1.83 -2.12
N ASP A 227 -37.55 -1.16 -3.02
CA ASP A 227 -38.79 -1.68 -3.61
C ASP A 227 -38.56 -2.55 -4.87
N LEU A 228 -37.32 -2.75 -5.32
CA LEU A 228 -36.99 -3.68 -6.39
C LEU A 228 -36.89 -5.14 -5.90
N ILE A 229 -37.06 -6.09 -6.81
CA ILE A 229 -36.77 -7.52 -6.66
C ILE A 229 -35.68 -7.88 -7.67
N ASP A 230 -34.57 -8.43 -7.19
CA ASP A 230 -33.61 -9.11 -8.05
C ASP A 230 -34.22 -10.41 -8.60
N CYS A 231 -34.14 -10.56 -9.92
CA CYS A 231 -34.64 -11.73 -10.62
C CYS A 231 -33.52 -12.72 -10.99
N SER A 232 -32.25 -12.35 -10.79
CA SER A 232 -31.07 -13.10 -11.26
C SER A 232 -31.17 -13.49 -12.75
N ILE A 233 -31.54 -12.49 -13.57
CA ILE A 233 -31.53 -12.52 -15.04
C ILE A 233 -30.65 -11.36 -15.45
N ASP A 234 -29.42 -11.65 -15.89
CA ASP A 234 -28.44 -10.62 -16.21
C ASP A 234 -28.02 -10.76 -17.68
N ILE A 235 -28.14 -9.68 -18.46
CA ILE A 235 -27.63 -9.61 -19.82
C ILE A 235 -26.18 -9.15 -19.73
N CYS A 236 -25.25 -10.02 -20.14
CA CYS A 236 -23.82 -9.88 -19.94
C CYS A 236 -23.08 -9.79 -21.28
N THR A 237 -21.96 -9.08 -21.24
CA THR A 237 -20.95 -9.04 -22.31
C THR A 237 -19.78 -9.96 -21.94
N PRO A 238 -18.97 -10.44 -22.91
CA PRO A 238 -17.80 -11.28 -22.60
C PRO A 238 -16.81 -10.63 -21.63
N ASP A 239 -16.70 -9.30 -21.62
CA ASP A 239 -15.92 -8.51 -20.64
C ASP A 239 -16.24 -8.88 -19.16
N VAL A 240 -17.47 -9.32 -18.87
CA VAL A 240 -17.88 -9.79 -17.54
C VAL A 240 -17.04 -11.00 -17.12
N LEU A 241 -16.81 -11.96 -18.03
CA LEU A 241 -16.10 -13.20 -17.75
C LEU A 241 -14.64 -12.93 -17.37
N SER A 242 -13.95 -12.06 -18.10
CA SER A 242 -12.58 -11.65 -17.76
C SER A 242 -12.48 -11.03 -16.36
N LEU A 243 -13.49 -10.28 -15.89
CA LEU A 243 -13.49 -9.72 -14.52
C LEU A 243 -13.69 -10.79 -13.44
N TRP A 244 -14.36 -11.91 -13.73
CA TRP A 244 -14.40 -13.06 -12.82
C TRP A 244 -13.07 -13.84 -12.81
N SER A 245 -12.33 -13.84 -13.91
CA SER A 245 -11.00 -14.46 -14.03
C SER A 245 -9.89 -13.63 -13.37
N ASP A 246 -9.93 -12.29 -13.51
CA ASP A 246 -8.96 -11.37 -12.91
C ASP A 246 -9.09 -11.31 -11.37
N SER A 247 -10.32 -11.40 -10.83
CA SER A 247 -10.60 -11.30 -9.39
C SER A 247 -11.13 -12.64 -8.83
N PHE A 248 -10.26 -13.38 -8.13
CA PHE A 248 -10.60 -14.71 -7.60
C PHE A 248 -11.53 -14.68 -6.37
N ASP A 249 -11.54 -13.58 -5.60
CA ASP A 249 -12.39 -13.39 -4.40
C ASP A 249 -13.89 -13.30 -4.70
N TYR A 250 -14.24 -13.01 -5.95
CA TYR A 250 -15.64 -12.98 -6.38
C TYR A 250 -16.21 -14.40 -6.40
N GLN A 251 -17.11 -14.71 -5.47
CA GLN A 251 -17.83 -15.99 -5.39
C GLN A 251 -19.33 -15.82 -5.71
N SER A 252 -19.93 -14.74 -5.19
CA SER A 252 -21.36 -14.41 -5.32
C SER A 252 -21.59 -13.27 -6.32
N PRO A 253 -22.51 -13.41 -7.32
CA PRO A 253 -22.79 -12.37 -8.32
C PRO A 253 -23.36 -11.05 -7.79
N ARG A 254 -23.77 -11.01 -6.51
CA ARG A 254 -24.36 -9.81 -5.87
C ARG A 254 -23.47 -9.31 -4.74
N LYS A 255 -23.34 -10.06 -3.63
CA LYS A 255 -22.51 -9.69 -2.47
C LYS A 255 -21.07 -9.33 -2.84
N HIS A 256 -20.43 -10.03 -3.78
CA HIS A 256 -19.01 -9.81 -4.12
C HIS A 256 -18.85 -9.10 -5.47
N TYR A 257 -19.33 -9.69 -6.57
CA TYR A 257 -19.07 -9.16 -7.93
C TYR A 257 -19.70 -7.78 -8.18
N LEU A 258 -21.00 -7.64 -7.92
CA LEU A 258 -21.71 -6.37 -8.15
C LEU A 258 -21.20 -5.25 -7.22
N PHE A 259 -20.94 -5.58 -5.95
CA PHE A 259 -20.37 -4.64 -4.98
C PHE A 259 -18.95 -4.19 -5.38
N GLY A 260 -18.05 -5.15 -5.61
CA GLY A 260 -16.65 -4.88 -5.99
C GLY A 260 -16.53 -4.09 -7.28
N VAL A 261 -17.21 -4.50 -8.37
CA VAL A 261 -17.13 -3.78 -9.66
C VAL A 261 -17.69 -2.35 -9.57
N LEU A 262 -18.63 -2.06 -8.67
CA LEU A 262 -19.12 -0.70 -8.43
C LEU A 262 -18.16 0.12 -7.55
N LYS A 263 -17.55 -0.49 -6.53
CA LYS A 263 -16.57 0.17 -5.65
C LYS A 263 -15.26 0.49 -6.39
N ASP A 264 -14.76 -0.48 -7.15
CA ASP A 264 -13.51 -0.40 -7.92
C ASP A 264 -13.70 0.29 -9.29
N TYR A 265 -14.79 1.06 -9.45
CA TYR A 265 -15.16 1.72 -10.72
C TYR A 265 -14.05 2.62 -11.28
N GLU A 266 -13.24 3.23 -10.42
CA GLU A 266 -12.13 4.11 -10.84
C GLU A 266 -10.97 3.32 -11.48
N LEU A 267 -10.79 2.06 -11.09
CA LEU A 267 -9.79 1.15 -11.65
C LEU A 267 -10.29 0.46 -12.92
N ASN A 268 -11.54 -0.05 -12.90
CA ASN A 268 -12.09 -0.86 -13.98
C ASN A 268 -12.74 -0.01 -15.11
N GLY A 269 -13.30 1.16 -14.79
CA GLY A 269 -13.99 2.05 -15.72
C GLY A 269 -15.28 1.49 -16.34
N LYS A 270 -15.78 0.35 -15.85
CA LYS A 270 -16.92 -0.39 -16.38
C LYS A 270 -18.25 0.06 -15.77
N THR A 271 -19.33 -0.03 -16.53
CA THR A 271 -20.66 0.46 -16.14
C THR A 271 -21.69 -0.66 -16.14
N LEU A 272 -22.50 -0.69 -15.07
CA LEU A 272 -23.53 -1.70 -14.83
C LEU A 272 -24.89 -1.01 -14.88
N HIS A 273 -25.80 -1.50 -15.72
CA HIS A 273 -27.13 -0.91 -15.89
C HIS A 273 -28.22 -1.81 -15.31
N THR A 274 -29.39 -1.23 -15.09
CA THR A 274 -30.61 -1.91 -14.65
C THR A 274 -31.69 -1.80 -15.71
N TYR A 275 -32.66 -2.71 -15.68
CA TYR A 275 -33.88 -2.63 -16.47
C TYR A 275 -35.07 -2.98 -15.58
N ILE A 276 -35.92 -1.98 -15.26
CA ILE A 276 -36.93 -2.08 -14.21
C ILE A 276 -38.31 -2.41 -14.79
N ILE A 277 -38.76 -3.63 -14.54
CA ILE A 277 -40.05 -4.17 -14.97
C ILE A 277 -41.19 -3.72 -14.04
N LYS A 278 -42.30 -3.26 -14.63
CA LYS A 278 -43.54 -2.92 -13.92
C LYS A 278 -44.68 -3.92 -14.19
N ASP A 279 -44.96 -4.21 -15.46
CA ASP A 279 -46.14 -4.99 -15.85
C ASP A 279 -45.93 -6.52 -15.91
N HIS A 280 -44.70 -6.98 -16.18
CA HIS A 280 -44.38 -8.41 -16.30
C HIS A 280 -43.99 -9.04 -14.95
N TYR A 281 -44.18 -10.36 -14.86
CA TYR A 281 -43.75 -11.15 -13.72
C TYR A 281 -42.37 -11.75 -13.98
N ALA A 282 -41.44 -11.49 -13.07
CA ALA A 282 -40.21 -12.24 -12.88
C ALA A 282 -39.98 -12.45 -11.37
N ALA A 283 -39.44 -13.62 -10.99
CA ALA A 283 -38.99 -13.93 -9.63
C ALA A 283 -38.10 -15.19 -9.62
N ARG A 284 -37.24 -15.32 -8.59
CA ARG A 284 -36.37 -16.49 -8.35
C ARG A 284 -36.72 -17.20 -7.03
N VAL A 285 -36.58 -18.53 -6.99
CA VAL A 285 -36.96 -19.39 -5.86
C VAL A 285 -35.80 -19.55 -4.84
N ARG A 286 -35.27 -18.45 -4.28
CA ARG A 286 -34.09 -18.43 -3.37
C ARG A 286 -34.34 -19.08 -1.99
N ASN A 287 -35.58 -19.17 -1.51
CA ASN A 287 -35.91 -19.84 -0.23
C ASN A 287 -37.33 -20.43 -0.19
N LEU A 288 -37.66 -21.16 0.87
CA LEU A 288 -38.96 -21.84 1.05
C LEU A 288 -40.14 -20.87 1.09
N LYS A 289 -39.95 -19.65 1.61
CA LYS A 289 -40.94 -18.57 1.59
C LYS A 289 -41.20 -18.08 0.16
N ALA A 290 -40.16 -17.92 -0.66
CA ALA A 290 -40.28 -17.60 -2.07
C ALA A 290 -40.96 -18.74 -2.85
N TYR A 291 -40.61 -20.01 -2.58
CA TYR A 291 -41.29 -21.19 -3.15
C TYR A 291 -42.81 -21.16 -2.89
N ASP A 292 -43.23 -20.86 -1.65
CA ASP A 292 -44.64 -20.69 -1.28
C ASP A 292 -45.32 -19.50 -1.99
N ALA A 293 -44.65 -18.34 -2.00
CA ALA A 293 -45.18 -17.12 -2.60
C ALA A 293 -45.34 -17.25 -4.13
N ILE A 294 -44.31 -17.75 -4.81
CA ILE A 294 -44.27 -17.94 -6.27
C ILE A 294 -45.22 -19.07 -6.69
N SER A 295 -45.34 -20.15 -5.90
CA SER A 295 -46.42 -21.14 -6.08
C SER A 295 -47.78 -20.46 -6.12
N LYS A 296 -48.09 -19.62 -5.11
CA LYS A 296 -49.38 -18.92 -5.02
C LYS A 296 -49.57 -17.90 -6.17
N ASP A 297 -48.51 -17.35 -6.73
CA ASP A 297 -48.55 -16.47 -7.91
C ASP A 297 -48.87 -17.22 -9.20
N ILE A 298 -48.22 -18.36 -9.45
CA ILE A 298 -48.52 -19.26 -10.56
C ILE A 298 -49.98 -19.71 -10.51
N LEU A 299 -50.47 -20.14 -9.34
CA LEU A 299 -51.87 -20.56 -9.20
C LEU A 299 -52.87 -19.41 -9.41
N SER A 300 -52.48 -18.17 -9.12
CA SER A 300 -53.29 -16.97 -9.39
C SER A 300 -53.01 -16.33 -10.76
N ARG A 301 -52.25 -17.02 -11.64
CA ARG A 301 -51.97 -16.67 -13.05
C ARG A 301 -51.18 -15.37 -13.28
N TRP A 302 -50.40 -14.92 -12.32
CA TRP A 302 -49.49 -13.77 -12.52
C TRP A 302 -48.40 -14.07 -13.57
N THR A 303 -48.02 -15.34 -13.70
CA THR A 303 -46.97 -15.85 -14.61
C THR A 303 -47.47 -16.22 -16.01
N TYR A 304 -48.74 -15.95 -16.36
CA TYR A 304 -49.33 -16.36 -17.63
C TYR A 304 -48.48 -15.87 -18.83
N PRO A 305 -48.09 -16.73 -19.80
CA PRO A 305 -48.64 -18.05 -20.12
C PRO A 305 -48.11 -19.25 -19.31
N LEU A 306 -47.13 -19.08 -18.43
CA LEU A 306 -46.55 -20.15 -17.62
C LEU A 306 -47.46 -20.51 -16.43
N CYS A 307 -48.53 -21.26 -16.69
CA CYS A 307 -49.53 -21.70 -15.71
C CYS A 307 -49.85 -23.18 -15.91
N PRO A 308 -50.29 -23.94 -14.89
CA PRO A 308 -50.50 -25.39 -15.03
C PRO A 308 -51.50 -25.76 -16.14
N ASP A 309 -52.50 -24.91 -16.43
CA ASP A 309 -53.50 -25.16 -17.46
C ASP A 309 -53.00 -24.99 -18.91
N THR A 310 -51.82 -24.40 -19.15
CA THR A 310 -51.19 -24.45 -20.48
C THR A 310 -50.42 -25.75 -20.74
N ASN A 311 -50.25 -26.60 -19.73
CA ASN A 311 -49.73 -27.98 -19.84
C ASN A 311 -48.36 -28.07 -20.55
N LEU A 312 -47.40 -27.26 -20.08
CA LEU A 312 -46.02 -27.10 -20.60
C LEU A 312 -45.28 -28.43 -20.86
N LEU A 313 -45.49 -29.43 -20.01
CA LEU A 313 -44.85 -30.75 -20.08
C LEU A 313 -45.72 -31.78 -20.81
N PRO A 314 -45.13 -32.62 -21.71
CA PRO A 314 -45.88 -33.65 -22.42
C PRO A 314 -46.49 -34.68 -21.45
N GLY A 315 -47.81 -34.86 -21.55
CA GLY A 315 -48.58 -35.75 -20.68
C GLY A 315 -49.28 -35.07 -19.50
N HIS A 316 -49.07 -33.76 -19.29
CA HIS A 316 -49.86 -32.96 -18.36
C HIS A 316 -51.28 -32.74 -18.93
N THR A 317 -52.30 -32.80 -18.07
CA THR A 317 -53.72 -32.72 -18.45
C THR A 317 -54.58 -31.85 -17.53
N TYR A 318 -53.98 -30.81 -16.94
CA TYR A 318 -54.66 -29.88 -16.05
C TYR A 318 -55.77 -29.10 -16.75
N THR A 319 -56.92 -29.04 -16.08
CA THR A 319 -58.06 -28.20 -16.46
C THR A 319 -58.33 -27.17 -15.35
N LEU A 320 -58.50 -25.91 -15.73
CA LEU A 320 -58.81 -24.83 -14.79
C LEU A 320 -60.30 -24.78 -14.44
N ARG A 321 -60.59 -24.73 -13.14
CA ARG A 321 -61.92 -24.56 -12.55
C ARG A 321 -61.99 -23.28 -11.72
N LYS A 322 -63.22 -22.81 -11.46
CA LYS A 322 -63.48 -21.57 -10.71
C LYS A 322 -62.76 -21.57 -9.35
N GLY A 323 -62.07 -20.47 -9.04
CA GLY A 323 -61.33 -20.31 -7.78
C GLY A 323 -59.86 -20.73 -7.84
N SER A 324 -59.22 -20.73 -9.02
CA SER A 324 -57.83 -21.18 -9.22
C SER A 324 -57.63 -22.64 -8.78
N MET A 325 -58.55 -23.51 -9.21
CA MET A 325 -58.48 -24.95 -8.98
C MET A 325 -58.01 -25.63 -10.26
N TYR A 326 -56.87 -26.32 -10.23
CA TYR A 326 -56.30 -27.04 -11.36
C TYR A 326 -56.44 -28.54 -11.11
N GLN A 327 -57.06 -29.27 -12.04
CA GLN A 327 -57.33 -30.70 -11.89
C GLN A 327 -56.94 -31.46 -13.16
N GLU A 328 -56.08 -32.48 -13.03
CA GLU A 328 -55.77 -33.40 -14.13
C GLU A 328 -56.88 -34.43 -14.41
N THR A 329 -56.78 -35.08 -15.57
CA THR A 329 -57.60 -36.26 -15.88
C THR A 329 -57.25 -37.44 -14.95
N GLY A 330 -58.25 -38.25 -14.59
CA GLY A 330 -58.07 -39.45 -13.77
C GLY A 330 -57.99 -39.25 -12.25
N VAL A 331 -58.18 -38.03 -11.73
CA VAL A 331 -58.33 -37.76 -10.29
C VAL A 331 -59.63 -38.38 -9.74
N THR A 332 -59.57 -39.03 -8.58
CA THR A 332 -60.74 -39.62 -7.90
C THR A 332 -61.12 -38.85 -6.63
N LEU A 333 -62.36 -38.37 -6.57
CA LEU A 333 -62.88 -37.50 -5.51
C LEU A 333 -64.07 -38.15 -4.82
N ALA A 334 -64.00 -38.33 -3.50
CA ALA A 334 -65.15 -38.79 -2.71
C ALA A 334 -66.29 -37.76 -2.73
N ARG A 335 -67.55 -38.22 -2.65
CA ARG A 335 -68.73 -37.34 -2.74
C ARG A 335 -68.78 -36.29 -1.62
N SER A 336 -68.13 -36.54 -0.49
CA SER A 336 -68.16 -35.68 0.70
C SER A 336 -66.87 -34.86 0.93
N CYS A 337 -65.90 -34.87 0.02
CA CYS A 337 -64.71 -34.01 0.15
C CYS A 337 -65.01 -32.55 -0.24
N VAL A 338 -64.30 -31.60 0.37
CA VAL A 338 -64.38 -30.17 0.10
C VAL A 338 -63.03 -29.70 -0.47
N ILE A 339 -63.05 -29.19 -1.70
CA ILE A 339 -61.87 -28.62 -2.35
C ILE A 339 -62.05 -27.11 -2.41
N GLY A 340 -61.11 -26.38 -1.82
CA GLY A 340 -61.11 -24.93 -1.69
C GLY A 340 -60.62 -24.19 -2.93
N ARG A 341 -60.05 -23.01 -2.71
CA ARG A 341 -59.44 -22.17 -3.74
C ARG A 341 -57.92 -22.36 -3.76
N ARG A 342 -57.28 -22.05 -4.89
CA ARG A 342 -55.83 -22.16 -5.11
C ARG A 342 -55.31 -23.58 -4.80
N THR A 343 -55.87 -24.58 -5.46
CA THR A 343 -55.51 -25.99 -5.27
C THR A 343 -55.09 -26.65 -6.57
N VAL A 344 -54.05 -27.46 -6.55
CA VAL A 344 -53.63 -28.32 -7.67
C VAL A 344 -53.87 -29.78 -7.30
N ILE A 345 -54.37 -30.58 -8.23
CA ILE A 345 -54.50 -32.04 -8.05
C ILE A 345 -53.98 -32.76 -9.29
N GLY A 346 -52.85 -33.44 -9.12
CA GLY A 346 -52.21 -34.27 -10.14
C GLY A 346 -52.96 -35.57 -10.44
N LYS A 347 -52.70 -36.13 -11.62
CA LYS A 347 -53.27 -37.36 -12.17
C LYS A 347 -53.12 -38.56 -11.22
N GLY A 348 -54.15 -39.41 -11.16
CA GLY A 348 -54.17 -40.62 -10.35
C GLY A 348 -54.41 -40.40 -8.85
N THR A 349 -54.34 -39.15 -8.37
CA THR A 349 -54.55 -38.81 -6.96
C THR A 349 -55.99 -39.11 -6.51
N SER A 350 -56.12 -39.58 -5.27
CA SER A 350 -57.37 -40.04 -4.66
C SER A 350 -57.63 -39.33 -3.33
N ILE A 351 -58.83 -38.80 -3.16
CA ILE A 351 -59.23 -38.00 -1.98
C ILE A 351 -60.44 -38.63 -1.29
N GLY A 352 -60.25 -39.00 -0.02
CA GLY A 352 -61.24 -39.68 0.82
C GLY A 352 -62.42 -38.83 1.29
N ASP A 353 -63.42 -39.52 1.87
CA ASP A 353 -64.62 -38.87 2.41
C ASP A 353 -64.29 -37.88 3.53
N ARG A 354 -64.99 -36.73 3.52
CA ARG A 354 -64.84 -35.60 4.45
C ARG A 354 -63.44 -34.96 4.51
N ALA A 355 -62.58 -35.21 3.53
CA ALA A 355 -61.32 -34.49 3.43
C ALA A 355 -61.56 -33.02 3.00
N GLU A 356 -60.80 -32.10 3.59
CA GLU A 356 -60.85 -30.65 3.31
C GLU A 356 -59.47 -30.20 2.79
N VAL A 357 -59.42 -29.61 1.58
CA VAL A 357 -58.16 -29.24 0.91
C VAL A 357 -58.18 -27.78 0.46
N HIS A 358 -57.32 -26.96 1.04
CA HIS A 358 -57.30 -25.50 0.85
C HIS A 358 -55.88 -25.02 0.53
N ASN A 359 -55.73 -24.09 -0.43
CA ASN A 359 -54.45 -23.44 -0.75
C ASN A 359 -53.24 -24.39 -1.02
N SER A 360 -53.51 -25.66 -1.34
CA SER A 360 -52.51 -26.75 -1.30
C SER A 360 -52.24 -27.34 -2.69
N VAL A 361 -51.01 -27.78 -2.93
CA VAL A 361 -50.58 -28.48 -4.14
C VAL A 361 -50.50 -29.98 -3.84
N LEU A 362 -51.22 -30.79 -4.61
CA LEU A 362 -51.12 -32.25 -4.56
C LEU A 362 -50.52 -32.78 -5.87
N GLY A 363 -49.45 -33.56 -5.76
CA GLY A 363 -48.80 -34.30 -6.83
C GLY A 363 -49.69 -35.38 -7.47
N ARG A 364 -49.02 -36.30 -8.16
CA ARG A 364 -49.60 -37.46 -8.85
C ARG A 364 -49.66 -38.69 -7.94
N ASN A 365 -50.62 -39.57 -8.22
CA ASN A 365 -50.86 -40.84 -7.53
C ASN A 365 -51.11 -40.78 -6.01
N CYS A 366 -51.20 -39.59 -5.40
CA CYS A 366 -51.28 -39.44 -3.95
C CYS A 366 -52.56 -40.08 -3.39
N LYS A 367 -52.49 -40.58 -2.14
CA LYS A 367 -53.61 -41.24 -1.46
C LYS A 367 -53.94 -40.49 -0.17
N ILE A 368 -54.97 -39.66 -0.22
CA ILE A 368 -55.43 -38.85 0.91
C ILE A 368 -56.58 -39.59 1.62
N GLY A 369 -56.37 -39.91 2.90
CA GLY A 369 -57.32 -40.62 3.76
C GLY A 369 -58.63 -39.89 4.03
N ARG A 370 -59.48 -40.50 4.86
CA ARG A 370 -60.77 -39.92 5.27
C ARG A 370 -60.57 -38.87 6.36
N ASN A 371 -61.41 -37.83 6.37
CA ASN A 371 -61.44 -36.80 7.40
C ASN A 371 -60.08 -36.07 7.58
N VAL A 372 -59.28 -35.99 6.50
CA VAL A 372 -57.98 -35.32 6.46
C VAL A 372 -58.15 -33.81 6.20
N LYS A 373 -57.36 -32.97 6.84
CA LYS A 373 -57.34 -31.52 6.61
C LYS A 373 -55.99 -31.09 6.05
N LEU A 374 -55.98 -30.39 4.92
CA LEU A 374 -54.79 -29.84 4.26
C LEU A 374 -55.00 -28.34 4.03
N ASP A 375 -54.19 -27.47 4.65
CA ASP A 375 -54.18 -26.03 4.35
C ASP A 375 -52.76 -25.49 4.12
N GLY A 376 -52.52 -24.91 2.95
CA GLY A 376 -51.20 -24.40 2.55
C GLY A 376 -50.10 -25.46 2.47
N ALA A 377 -50.44 -26.73 2.25
CA ALA A 377 -49.50 -27.84 2.17
C ALA A 377 -49.00 -28.07 0.72
N TYR A 378 -47.75 -28.47 0.58
CA TYR A 378 -47.15 -28.88 -0.69
C TYR A 378 -46.78 -30.36 -0.60
N ILE A 379 -47.51 -31.18 -1.35
CA ILE A 379 -47.39 -32.63 -1.37
C ILE A 379 -46.96 -33.04 -2.76
N TRP A 380 -45.79 -33.67 -2.90
CA TRP A 380 -45.27 -34.14 -4.18
C TRP A 380 -45.80 -35.55 -4.51
N ASP A 381 -45.09 -36.33 -5.34
CA ASP A 381 -45.66 -37.50 -6.02
C ASP A 381 -45.66 -38.78 -5.15
N ASP A 382 -46.61 -39.68 -5.40
CA ASP A 382 -46.80 -40.99 -4.74
C ASP A 382 -47.05 -40.96 -3.20
N VAL A 383 -47.19 -39.78 -2.59
CA VAL A 383 -47.41 -39.58 -1.14
C VAL A 383 -48.71 -40.22 -0.63
N VAL A 384 -48.65 -40.82 0.57
CA VAL A 384 -49.79 -41.44 1.26
C VAL A 384 -50.03 -40.77 2.62
N ILE A 385 -51.27 -40.32 2.87
CA ILE A 385 -51.68 -39.68 4.14
C ILE A 385 -52.84 -40.47 4.75
N GLY A 386 -52.66 -40.93 5.99
CA GLY A 386 -53.64 -41.72 6.74
C GLY A 386 -54.93 -40.97 7.12
N ASP A 387 -55.90 -41.72 7.65
CA ASP A 387 -57.19 -41.18 8.11
C ASP A 387 -57.03 -40.24 9.32
N ASN A 388 -57.87 -39.21 9.42
CA ASN A 388 -57.92 -38.20 10.50
C ASN A 388 -56.66 -37.33 10.68
N THR A 389 -55.77 -37.26 9.68
CA THR A 389 -54.52 -36.49 9.78
C THR A 389 -54.73 -35.00 9.39
N ASP A 390 -54.05 -34.08 10.09
CA ASP A 390 -54.11 -32.62 9.86
C ASP A 390 -52.70 -32.12 9.44
N VAL A 391 -52.59 -31.47 8.28
CA VAL A 391 -51.34 -30.96 7.72
C VAL A 391 -51.52 -29.49 7.35
N ARG A 392 -50.67 -28.63 7.91
CA ARG A 392 -50.74 -27.18 7.69
C ARG A 392 -49.37 -26.66 7.33
N GLY A 393 -49.24 -25.86 6.26
CA GLY A 393 -48.03 -25.09 5.95
C GLY A 393 -46.72 -25.89 5.91
N ALA A 394 -46.75 -27.11 5.36
CA ALA A 394 -45.63 -28.06 5.35
C ALA A 394 -45.30 -28.53 3.92
N ILE A 395 -44.06 -28.96 3.69
CA ILE A 395 -43.61 -29.56 2.42
C ILE A 395 -43.32 -31.06 2.65
N ILE A 396 -43.90 -31.90 1.80
CA ILE A 396 -43.88 -33.36 1.89
C ILE A 396 -43.39 -33.91 0.54
N ALA A 397 -42.18 -34.51 0.55
CA ALA A 397 -41.51 -35.00 -0.65
C ALA A 397 -42.02 -36.36 -1.14
N ASP A 398 -41.47 -36.84 -2.27
CA ASP A 398 -42.01 -38.01 -2.97
C ASP A 398 -41.97 -39.29 -2.12
N GLY A 399 -43.02 -40.11 -2.25
CA GLY A 399 -43.11 -41.42 -1.61
C GLY A 399 -43.20 -41.42 -0.08
N VAL A 400 -43.37 -40.26 0.56
CA VAL A 400 -43.58 -40.15 2.01
C VAL A 400 -44.89 -40.83 2.43
N VAL A 401 -44.87 -41.52 3.56
CA VAL A 401 -46.05 -42.17 4.16
C VAL A 401 -46.30 -41.59 5.55
N ILE A 402 -47.45 -40.93 5.72
CA ILE A 402 -47.92 -40.43 7.01
C ILE A 402 -49.01 -41.33 7.54
N GLY A 403 -48.86 -41.78 8.79
CA GLY A 403 -49.84 -42.57 9.52
C GLY A 403 -51.19 -41.88 9.77
N LYS A 404 -52.01 -42.56 10.56
CA LYS A 404 -53.36 -42.14 10.96
C LYS A 404 -53.34 -41.31 12.24
N ASN A 405 -54.32 -40.41 12.36
CA ASN A 405 -54.47 -39.49 13.50
C ASN A 405 -53.22 -38.62 13.75
N CYS A 406 -52.42 -38.33 12.72
CA CYS A 406 -51.19 -37.55 12.88
C CYS A 406 -51.45 -36.04 12.72
N ALA A 407 -50.55 -35.21 13.26
CA ALA A 407 -50.60 -33.77 13.11
C ALA A 407 -49.24 -33.24 12.62
N VAL A 408 -49.23 -32.48 11.52
CA VAL A 408 -48.02 -31.87 10.96
C VAL A 408 -48.16 -30.35 11.01
N ALA A 409 -47.35 -29.73 11.88
CA ALA A 409 -47.35 -28.29 12.08
C ALA A 409 -46.68 -27.53 10.92
N ALA A 410 -47.00 -26.24 10.81
CA ALA A 410 -46.43 -25.37 9.79
C ALA A 410 -44.92 -25.20 9.98
N GLY A 411 -44.19 -25.15 8.85
CA GLY A 411 -42.73 -25.17 8.83
C GLY A 411 -42.10 -26.56 8.75
N ALA A 412 -42.85 -27.64 8.95
CA ALA A 412 -42.29 -29.00 8.87
C ALA A 412 -41.89 -29.39 7.42
N LEU A 413 -40.73 -30.02 7.28
CA LEU A 413 -40.17 -30.50 6.01
C LEU A 413 -39.90 -32.02 6.11
N LEU A 414 -40.54 -32.82 5.26
CA LEU A 414 -40.38 -34.28 5.22
C LEU A 414 -39.69 -34.70 3.92
N SER A 415 -38.43 -35.13 4.00
CA SER A 415 -37.65 -35.59 2.84
C SER A 415 -38.14 -36.94 2.27
N TYR A 416 -37.57 -37.33 1.13
CA TYR A 416 -38.03 -38.44 0.31
C TYR A 416 -38.11 -39.78 1.06
N GLY A 417 -39.24 -40.48 0.88
CA GLY A 417 -39.43 -41.83 1.44
C GLY A 417 -39.43 -41.96 2.96
N VAL A 418 -39.55 -40.84 3.70
CA VAL A 418 -39.77 -40.81 5.16
C VAL A 418 -41.10 -41.49 5.51
N LYS A 419 -41.16 -42.17 6.65
CA LYS A 419 -42.39 -42.81 7.18
C LYS A 419 -42.64 -42.37 8.61
N ILE A 420 -43.80 -41.76 8.84
CA ILE A 420 -44.28 -41.33 10.17
C ILE A 420 -45.34 -42.34 10.62
N ALA A 421 -45.14 -42.99 11.77
CA ALA A 421 -46.12 -43.95 12.32
C ALA A 421 -47.41 -43.26 12.84
N ASP A 422 -48.40 -44.07 13.23
CA ASP A 422 -49.73 -43.59 13.65
C ASP A 422 -49.68 -42.79 14.98
N ASN A 423 -50.52 -41.75 15.08
CA ASN A 423 -50.74 -40.88 16.25
C ASN A 423 -49.58 -39.93 16.63
N ILE A 424 -48.76 -39.51 15.65
CA ILE A 424 -47.59 -38.64 15.88
C ILE A 424 -47.91 -37.17 15.59
N TRP A 425 -47.32 -36.27 16.39
CA TRP A 425 -47.32 -34.83 16.15
C TRP A 425 -45.89 -34.37 15.76
N VAL A 426 -45.73 -33.85 14.54
CA VAL A 426 -44.51 -33.18 14.09
C VAL A 426 -44.61 -31.69 14.41
N GLU A 427 -43.61 -31.19 15.16
CA GLU A 427 -43.53 -29.81 15.65
C GLU A 427 -43.14 -28.79 14.56
N SER A 428 -43.27 -27.49 14.87
CA SER A 428 -43.07 -26.41 13.90
C SER A 428 -41.59 -26.24 13.53
N GLY A 429 -41.32 -26.24 12.22
CA GLY A 429 -39.97 -26.07 11.67
C GLY A 429 -39.07 -27.31 11.73
N LYS A 430 -39.58 -28.49 12.11
CA LYS A 430 -38.76 -29.72 12.13
C LYS A 430 -38.44 -30.20 10.71
N ARG A 431 -37.19 -30.59 10.50
CA ARG A 431 -36.66 -31.16 9.25
C ARG A 431 -36.43 -32.65 9.48
N ILE A 432 -37.05 -33.52 8.69
CA ILE A 432 -36.92 -34.98 8.84
C ILE A 432 -36.36 -35.57 7.55
N THR A 433 -35.28 -36.35 7.66
CA THR A 433 -34.61 -37.01 6.53
C THR A 433 -34.30 -38.48 6.81
N LYS A 434 -33.76 -39.17 5.80
CA LYS A 434 -33.34 -40.58 5.84
C LYS A 434 -31.86 -40.76 5.49
N THR A 435 -31.24 -39.76 4.88
CA THR A 435 -29.85 -39.71 4.41
C THR A 435 -28.96 -38.91 5.37
N ARG A 436 -27.88 -39.53 5.86
CA ARG A 436 -26.86 -38.94 6.76
C ARG A 436 -25.86 -38.09 5.96
N ASN A 437 -25.11 -37.21 6.64
CA ASN A 437 -24.03 -36.39 6.05
C ASN A 437 -23.07 -37.24 5.19
N ASP A 438 -22.59 -38.37 5.71
CA ASP A 438 -21.74 -39.34 4.98
C ASP A 438 -22.45 -40.13 3.85
N GLY A 439 -23.63 -39.71 3.39
CA GLY A 439 -24.42 -40.37 2.33
C GLY A 439 -25.04 -41.72 2.72
N GLY A 440 -24.80 -42.19 3.94
CA GLY A 440 -25.38 -43.43 4.47
C GLY A 440 -26.85 -43.30 4.88
N VAL A 441 -27.54 -44.44 5.01
CA VAL A 441 -28.90 -44.46 5.60
C VAL A 441 -28.79 -44.26 7.11
N GLY A 442 -29.49 -43.25 7.65
CA GLY A 442 -29.49 -42.95 9.08
C GLY A 442 -30.11 -44.06 9.94
N LYS A 443 -29.78 -44.09 11.24
CA LYS A 443 -30.55 -44.85 12.22
C LYS A 443 -31.89 -44.14 12.42
N ASN A 444 -33.00 -44.87 12.30
CA ASN A 444 -34.33 -44.30 12.58
C ASN A 444 -34.40 -43.77 14.02
N ASP A 445 -35.05 -42.62 14.22
CA ASP A 445 -35.31 -42.06 15.54
C ASP A 445 -36.77 -42.28 15.98
N PRO A 446 -37.06 -43.21 16.90
CA PRO A 446 -38.41 -43.48 17.39
C PRO A 446 -39.03 -42.31 18.15
N ALA A 447 -38.27 -41.32 18.62
CA ALA A 447 -38.82 -40.14 19.29
C ALA A 447 -39.47 -39.17 18.29
N VAL A 448 -39.00 -39.14 17.04
CA VAL A 448 -39.44 -38.18 16.01
C VAL A 448 -40.35 -38.83 14.95
N VAL A 449 -40.08 -40.07 14.54
CA VAL A 449 -40.91 -40.81 13.56
C VAL A 449 -41.71 -41.98 14.15
N GLY A 450 -41.56 -42.25 15.44
CA GLY A 450 -42.34 -43.24 16.21
C GLY A 450 -41.89 -44.69 16.06
N GLU A 451 -42.50 -45.57 16.85
CA GLU A 451 -42.29 -47.02 16.78
C GLU A 451 -42.69 -47.57 15.40
N GLY A 452 -41.71 -47.94 14.59
CA GLY A 452 -41.92 -48.42 13.21
C GLY A 452 -41.83 -47.35 12.12
N GLY A 453 -41.51 -46.10 12.47
CA GLY A 453 -41.17 -45.06 11.49
C GLY A 453 -39.82 -45.27 10.80
N GLU A 454 -39.59 -44.54 9.70
CA GLU A 454 -38.33 -44.49 8.97
C GLU A 454 -37.92 -43.03 8.72
N GLY A 455 -36.79 -42.63 9.29
CA GLY A 455 -36.27 -41.26 9.27
C GLY A 455 -35.72 -40.80 10.63
N TYR A 456 -35.06 -39.66 10.65
CA TYR A 456 -34.52 -39.01 11.85
C TYR A 456 -34.51 -37.47 11.67
N GLU A 457 -34.36 -36.71 12.76
CA GLU A 457 -34.34 -35.24 12.69
C GLU A 457 -33.01 -34.72 12.11
N PHE A 458 -33.11 -33.86 11.10
CA PHE A 458 -31.96 -33.25 10.44
C PHE A 458 -31.53 -31.99 11.19
N ILE A 459 -30.31 -32.04 11.74
CA ILE A 459 -29.62 -30.96 12.43
C ILE A 459 -28.40 -30.61 11.57
N HIS A 460 -28.15 -29.32 11.33
CA HIS A 460 -26.91 -28.85 10.70
C HIS A 460 -25.71 -29.09 11.65
N GLY A 461 -24.53 -29.36 11.11
CA GLY A 461 -23.36 -29.70 11.93
C GLY A 461 -22.64 -28.45 12.44
N GLU A 462 -22.31 -28.43 13.74
CA GLU A 462 -21.51 -27.41 14.45
C GLU A 462 -20.01 -27.43 14.03
N GLU A 463 -19.71 -27.83 12.78
CA GLU A 463 -18.36 -28.11 12.26
C GLU A 463 -18.12 -27.59 10.82
N GLU A 464 -19.14 -27.00 10.17
CA GLU A 464 -19.06 -26.34 8.85
C GLU A 464 -19.50 -24.87 8.96
N GLU A 465 -19.07 -24.20 10.04
CA GLU A 465 -19.49 -22.83 10.41
C GLU A 465 -18.59 -21.76 9.76
N ASP A 466 -18.90 -21.39 8.52
CA ASP A 466 -18.59 -20.05 8.02
C ASP A 466 -19.50 -19.04 8.75
N GLU A 467 -18.94 -17.97 9.33
CA GLU A 467 -19.68 -16.97 10.14
C GLU A 467 -20.87 -16.32 9.41
N ASP A 468 -20.88 -16.37 8.07
CA ASP A 468 -21.92 -15.87 7.18
C ASP A 468 -23.24 -16.68 7.20
N ASP A 469 -23.22 -17.99 7.51
CA ASP A 469 -24.39 -18.88 7.30
C ASP A 469 -25.17 -19.24 8.58
N ASP A 470 -24.62 -19.00 9.78
CA ASP A 470 -25.28 -19.31 11.08
C ASP A 470 -26.63 -18.56 11.23
N MET A 471 -26.63 -17.25 10.99
CA MET A 471 -27.84 -16.42 11.00
C MET A 471 -28.84 -16.79 9.88
N SER A 472 -28.43 -17.57 8.86
CA SER A 472 -29.32 -18.01 7.79
C SER A 472 -30.36 -19.02 8.27
N VAL A 473 -30.04 -19.81 9.30
CA VAL A 473 -30.88 -20.90 9.84
C VAL A 473 -32.22 -20.37 10.37
N ALA A 474 -32.21 -19.22 11.07
CA ALA A 474 -33.42 -18.57 11.58
C ALA A 474 -34.40 -18.15 10.46
N SER A 475 -33.88 -17.82 9.27
CA SER A 475 -34.67 -17.41 8.10
C SER A 475 -35.17 -18.58 7.24
N SER A 476 -34.65 -19.79 7.47
CA SER A 476 -34.76 -20.95 6.56
C SER A 476 -35.95 -21.88 6.81
N GLY A 477 -37.03 -21.36 7.42
CA GLY A 477 -38.31 -22.06 7.62
C GLY A 477 -39.48 -21.41 6.87
N LEU A 478 -40.58 -22.16 6.65
CA LEU A 478 -41.83 -21.60 6.10
C LEU A 478 -42.57 -20.70 7.12
N VAL A 479 -42.16 -20.74 8.40
CA VAL A 479 -42.71 -19.95 9.51
C VAL A 479 -41.55 -19.41 10.33
N TYR A 480 -41.62 -18.13 10.68
CA TYR A 480 -40.60 -17.42 11.46
C TYR A 480 -40.60 -17.85 12.93
N ARG A 481 -39.46 -18.33 13.47
CA ARG A 481 -39.32 -18.77 14.87
C ARG A 481 -39.15 -17.60 15.85
N MET A 482 -40.24 -16.92 16.18
CA MET A 482 -40.27 -15.92 17.27
C MET A 482 -39.99 -16.45 18.70
N PRO A 483 -40.35 -17.68 19.12
CA PRO A 483 -40.31 -18.04 20.55
C PRO A 483 -38.92 -18.11 21.22
N ASN A 484 -37.86 -18.47 20.48
CA ASN A 484 -36.57 -18.82 21.09
C ASN A 484 -35.58 -17.65 21.23
N LEU A 485 -35.89 -16.48 20.66
CA LEU A 485 -35.16 -15.23 20.89
C LEU A 485 -35.71 -14.44 22.11
N SER A 486 -36.51 -15.10 22.96
CA SER A 486 -37.22 -14.49 24.09
C SER A 486 -36.45 -14.56 25.42
N LEU A 487 -35.12 -14.35 25.40
CA LEU A 487 -34.25 -14.19 26.57
C LEU A 487 -33.28 -13.03 26.31
N SER A 488 -33.33 -11.89 27.01
CA SER A 488 -34.32 -11.49 28.02
C SER A 488 -34.49 -9.96 28.05
N SER A 489 -35.71 -9.47 28.31
CA SER A 489 -36.04 -8.04 28.29
C SER A 489 -35.64 -7.29 29.56
N ALA A 490 -34.41 -7.51 30.01
CA ALA A 490 -33.72 -6.79 31.07
C ALA A 490 -32.24 -6.65 30.64
N SER A 491 -31.86 -5.55 30.00
CA SER A 491 -31.63 -4.32 30.78
C SER A 491 -31.85 -3.03 29.97
N ILE A 492 -32.95 -2.34 30.23
CA ILE A 492 -33.09 -0.90 29.97
C ILE A 492 -33.63 -0.24 31.24
N SER A 493 -32.75 0.43 32.01
CA SER A 493 -33.00 1.72 32.69
C SER A 493 -31.91 2.10 33.71
N THR A 494 -31.28 3.26 33.47
CA THR A 494 -30.83 4.27 34.45
C THR A 494 -29.87 3.92 35.61
N LEU A 495 -28.67 4.52 35.51
CA LEU A 495 -28.00 5.34 36.55
C LEU A 495 -27.63 4.71 37.91
N SER A 496 -26.37 4.25 38.06
CA SER A 496 -25.32 4.91 38.88
C SER A 496 -24.17 3.94 39.21
N SER A 497 -22.91 4.42 39.16
CA SER A 497 -21.69 3.94 39.87
C SER A 497 -21.70 2.50 40.44
N GLU A 498 -20.82 1.59 40.03
CA GLU A 498 -19.36 1.64 40.30
C GLU A 498 -18.51 0.88 39.25
N VAL A 499 -17.18 0.93 39.39
CA VAL A 499 -16.19 0.43 38.41
C VAL A 499 -15.90 -1.08 38.49
N SER A 500 -15.79 -1.74 37.34
CA SER A 500 -15.02 -2.98 37.12
C SER A 500 -14.84 -3.23 35.62
N ASN A 501 -13.63 -3.61 35.19
CA ASN A 501 -13.27 -3.74 33.77
C ASN A 501 -13.67 -5.09 33.16
N THR A 502 -14.19 -5.07 31.93
CA THR A 502 -13.70 -5.88 30.79
C THR A 502 -14.18 -5.24 29.48
N SER A 503 -13.26 -5.07 28.53
CA SER A 503 -13.54 -4.71 27.12
C SER A 503 -14.07 -5.95 26.37
N TRP A 504 -14.69 -5.91 25.17
CA TRP A 504 -14.33 -5.15 23.97
C TRP A 504 -15.53 -4.55 23.20
N ALA A 505 -15.40 -3.28 22.80
CA ALA A 505 -16.07 -2.67 21.65
C ALA A 505 -15.39 -1.33 21.29
N ARG A 506 -14.68 -1.23 20.16
CA ARG A 506 -14.13 0.05 19.66
C ARG A 506 -15.25 0.84 18.97
N SER A 507 -15.71 1.94 19.58
CA SER A 507 -16.66 2.87 18.96
C SER A 507 -15.92 4.09 18.39
N GLU A 508 -16.06 4.37 17.09
CA GLU A 508 -15.58 5.63 16.52
C GLU A 508 -16.30 6.83 17.16
N ARG A 509 -15.54 7.74 17.76
CA ARG A 509 -16.01 9.11 17.98
C ARG A 509 -14.85 10.10 18.09
N SER A 510 -14.92 11.13 17.25
CA SER A 510 -13.85 12.12 17.06
C SER A 510 -13.46 12.87 18.34
N SER A 511 -12.22 12.69 18.79
CA SER A 511 -11.48 13.59 19.68
C SER A 511 -9.99 13.49 19.34
N PHE A 512 -9.33 14.61 19.04
CA PHE A 512 -7.88 14.62 18.81
C PHE A 512 -7.14 14.72 20.14
N SER A 513 -6.72 13.57 20.67
CA SER A 513 -5.86 13.46 21.86
C SER A 513 -4.88 12.29 21.68
N ALA A 514 -3.59 12.61 21.51
CA ALA A 514 -2.55 11.67 21.06
C ALA A 514 -2.17 10.57 22.06
N ASP A 515 -2.77 10.55 23.25
CA ASP A 515 -2.46 9.60 24.31
C ASP A 515 -3.22 8.26 24.16
N GLU A 516 -4.37 8.22 23.46
CA GLU A 516 -5.18 7.00 23.34
C GLU A 516 -4.56 5.96 22.37
N ASP A 517 -3.83 6.38 21.34
CA ASP A 517 -3.16 5.48 20.39
C ASP A 517 -2.00 4.70 21.04
N ALA A 518 -1.36 5.28 22.07
CA ALA A 518 -0.20 4.70 22.75
C ALA A 518 -0.53 3.42 23.53
N ASP A 519 -1.70 3.36 24.18
CA ASP A 519 -2.16 2.18 24.91
C ASP A 519 -2.75 1.11 23.98
N ASN A 520 -3.36 1.51 22.85
CA ASN A 520 -3.83 0.58 21.81
C ASN A 520 -2.66 -0.28 21.28
N PHE A 521 -1.56 0.34 20.85
CA PHE A 521 -0.38 -0.40 20.36
C PHE A 521 0.18 -1.37 21.42
N HIS A 522 0.30 -0.93 22.67
CA HIS A 522 0.84 -1.78 23.74
C HIS A 522 -0.06 -2.98 24.02
N HIS A 523 -1.39 -2.82 23.98
CA HIS A 523 -2.32 -3.93 24.10
C HIS A 523 -2.13 -4.92 22.94
N ASP A 524 -2.34 -4.43 21.71
CA ASP A 524 -2.43 -5.26 20.50
C ASP A 524 -1.11 -6.01 20.25
N ALA A 525 0.05 -5.35 20.42
CA ALA A 525 1.36 -6.00 20.34
C ALA A 525 1.63 -7.00 21.48
N SER A 526 1.23 -6.70 22.73
CA SER A 526 1.45 -7.63 23.86
C SER A 526 0.52 -8.85 23.87
N VAL A 527 -0.52 -8.84 23.02
CA VAL A 527 -1.41 -9.99 22.74
C VAL A 527 -0.84 -10.79 21.58
N SER A 528 -0.63 -10.16 20.41
CA SER A 528 -0.05 -10.81 19.23
C SER A 528 1.26 -11.55 19.55
N LEU A 529 2.21 -10.89 20.22
CA LEU A 529 3.45 -11.56 20.65
C LEU A 529 3.19 -12.75 21.59
N PHE A 530 2.23 -12.66 22.51
CA PHE A 530 1.93 -13.73 23.45
C PHE A 530 1.29 -14.96 22.77
N ASP A 531 0.43 -14.74 21.78
CA ASP A 531 -0.14 -15.80 20.96
C ASP A 531 0.94 -16.47 20.08
N SER A 532 1.76 -15.69 19.36
CA SER A 532 2.87 -16.21 18.56
C SER A 532 3.93 -16.96 19.41
N LEU A 533 4.23 -16.48 20.62
CA LEU A 533 5.07 -17.18 21.61
C LEU A 533 4.44 -18.53 22.05
N ARG A 534 3.12 -18.56 22.31
CA ARG A 534 2.40 -19.77 22.73
C ARG A 534 2.38 -20.84 21.63
N GLU A 535 2.27 -20.42 20.37
CA GLU A 535 2.20 -21.32 19.22
C GLU A 535 3.57 -21.79 18.73
N GLY A 536 4.66 -21.18 19.24
CA GLY A 536 6.03 -21.56 18.89
C GLY A 536 6.45 -21.06 17.51
N VAL A 537 5.93 -19.91 17.10
CA VAL A 537 6.27 -19.24 15.84
C VAL A 537 7.77 -18.87 15.84
N ALA A 538 8.42 -18.96 14.69
CA ALA A 538 9.86 -18.68 14.59
C ALA A 538 10.18 -17.19 14.85
N ALA A 539 11.31 -16.92 15.50
CA ALA A 539 11.68 -15.60 15.99
C ALA A 539 11.79 -14.52 14.89
N ASP A 540 12.11 -14.91 13.65
CA ASP A 540 12.14 -14.04 12.48
C ASP A 540 10.74 -13.58 12.04
N VAL A 541 9.75 -14.47 12.09
CA VAL A 541 8.34 -14.15 11.83
C VAL A 541 7.77 -13.26 12.93
N VAL A 542 8.00 -13.60 14.21
CA VAL A 542 7.60 -12.78 15.36
C VAL A 542 8.19 -11.36 15.28
N GLN A 543 9.43 -11.23 14.83
CA GLN A 543 10.05 -9.93 14.61
C GLN A 543 9.41 -9.17 13.43
N LEU A 544 9.02 -9.85 12.35
CA LEU A 544 8.36 -9.22 11.20
C LEU A 544 6.95 -8.71 11.54
N GLU A 545 6.20 -9.47 12.35
CA GLU A 545 4.93 -9.05 12.96
C GLU A 545 5.13 -7.79 13.82
N LEU A 546 6.10 -7.82 14.75
CA LEU A 546 6.46 -6.71 15.63
C LEU A 546 6.84 -5.44 14.84
N VAL A 547 7.66 -5.56 13.79
CA VAL A 547 8.08 -4.43 12.95
C VAL A 547 6.90 -3.87 12.15
N THR A 548 6.03 -4.72 11.62
CA THR A 548 4.81 -4.28 10.92
C THR A 548 3.88 -3.52 11.86
N LEU A 549 3.60 -4.07 13.05
CA LEU A 549 2.77 -3.42 14.07
C LEU A 549 3.36 -2.07 14.53
N ARG A 550 4.68 -2.00 14.73
CA ARG A 550 5.39 -0.76 15.04
C ARG A 550 5.18 0.29 13.96
N MET A 551 5.33 -0.08 12.69
CA MET A 551 5.21 0.85 11.57
C MET A 551 3.76 1.31 11.37
N SER A 552 2.76 0.44 11.54
CA SER A 552 1.35 0.83 11.44
C SER A 552 0.89 1.76 12.56
N ALA A 553 1.46 1.65 13.77
CA ALA A 553 1.13 2.49 14.92
C ALA A 553 2.12 3.66 15.13
N ASN A 554 3.14 3.81 14.28
CA ASN A 554 4.26 4.74 14.44
C ASN A 554 4.91 4.69 15.85
N ALA A 555 5.03 3.48 16.41
CA ALA A 555 5.41 3.29 17.81
C ALA A 555 6.92 3.51 18.07
N SER A 556 7.21 4.09 19.23
CA SER A 556 8.58 4.30 19.72
C SER A 556 9.23 2.99 20.20
N ASP A 557 10.56 2.90 20.12
CA ASP A 557 11.32 1.73 20.56
C ASP A 557 11.08 1.38 22.05
N ASN A 558 10.79 2.37 22.91
CA ASN A 558 10.41 2.12 24.29
C ASN A 558 9.03 1.45 24.46
N GLN A 559 8.04 1.79 23.62
CA GLN A 559 6.75 1.08 23.62
C GLN A 559 6.92 -0.36 23.11
N VAL A 560 7.78 -0.57 22.10
CA VAL A 560 8.14 -1.90 21.56
C VAL A 560 8.80 -2.76 22.65
N ARG A 561 9.84 -2.25 23.33
CA ARG A 561 10.52 -2.94 24.44
C ARG A 561 9.56 -3.33 25.57
N ARG A 562 8.66 -2.42 25.97
CA ARG A 562 7.65 -2.67 27.02
C ARG A 562 6.65 -3.77 26.63
N ALA A 563 6.21 -3.81 25.37
CA ALA A 563 5.31 -4.84 24.86
C ALA A 563 5.97 -6.23 24.80
N ILE A 564 7.24 -6.31 24.42
CA ILE A 564 8.07 -7.53 24.46
C ILE A 564 8.20 -8.04 25.90
N VAL A 565 8.56 -7.17 26.85
CA VAL A 565 8.65 -7.54 28.27
C VAL A 565 7.32 -8.12 28.77
N THR A 566 6.21 -7.42 28.54
CA THR A 566 4.88 -7.83 29.02
C THR A 566 4.45 -9.18 28.45
N SER A 567 4.73 -9.47 27.16
CA SER A 567 4.38 -10.74 26.51
C SER A 567 5.29 -11.90 26.94
N PHE A 568 6.60 -11.68 27.02
CA PHE A 568 7.56 -12.69 27.50
C PHE A 568 7.25 -13.10 28.95
N MET A 569 6.97 -12.12 29.82
CA MET A 569 6.63 -12.41 31.22
C MET A 569 5.25 -13.09 31.37
N LYS A 570 4.26 -12.79 30.52
CA LYS A 570 2.99 -13.57 30.44
C LYS A 570 3.27 -15.03 30.08
N HIS A 571 4.13 -15.28 29.08
CA HIS A 571 4.43 -16.64 28.62
C HIS A 571 5.25 -17.44 29.63
N ILE A 572 6.27 -16.85 30.26
CA ILE A 572 7.05 -17.48 31.34
C ILE A 572 6.14 -17.83 32.54
N GLN A 573 5.19 -16.96 32.90
CA GLN A 573 4.20 -17.26 33.93
C GLN A 573 3.30 -18.44 33.54
N GLN A 574 2.81 -18.50 32.29
CA GLN A 574 2.02 -19.63 31.78
C GLN A 574 2.80 -20.96 31.86
N LEU A 575 4.10 -20.94 31.53
CA LEU A 575 4.99 -22.10 31.65
C LEU A 575 5.19 -22.55 33.11
N MET A 576 5.28 -21.60 34.05
CA MET A 576 5.36 -21.89 35.49
C MET A 576 4.04 -22.45 36.06
N GLU A 577 2.89 -21.94 35.60
CA GLU A 577 1.57 -22.48 35.94
C GLU A 577 1.34 -23.88 35.33
N GLY A 578 1.93 -24.15 34.15
CA GLY A 578 2.10 -25.47 33.56
C GLY A 578 3.06 -26.41 34.30
N GLY A 579 3.67 -25.98 35.41
CA GLY A 579 4.49 -26.80 36.29
C GLY A 579 5.99 -26.81 35.99
N LYS A 580 6.50 -25.97 35.08
CA LYS A 580 7.95 -25.78 34.91
C LYS A 580 8.53 -24.93 36.05
N GLY A 581 9.82 -25.10 36.34
CA GLY A 581 10.54 -24.23 37.26
C GLY A 581 10.86 -22.87 36.62
N ALA A 582 11.03 -21.82 37.43
CA ALA A 582 11.28 -20.46 36.94
C ALA A 582 12.52 -20.36 36.03
N GLY A 583 13.70 -20.80 36.49
CA GLY A 583 14.92 -20.80 35.68
C GLY A 583 14.78 -21.55 34.34
N PRO A 584 14.31 -22.81 34.31
CA PRO A 584 14.03 -23.52 33.06
C PRO A 584 13.06 -22.79 32.12
N ALA A 585 12.00 -22.17 32.64
CA ALA A 585 11.03 -21.43 31.82
C ALA A 585 11.62 -20.11 31.26
N VAL A 586 12.44 -19.41 32.04
CA VAL A 586 13.18 -18.21 31.59
C VAL A 586 14.14 -18.59 30.46
N ASN A 587 15.04 -19.55 30.69
CA ASN A 587 16.06 -19.91 29.70
C ASN A 587 15.45 -20.48 28.41
N GLU A 588 14.35 -21.23 28.49
CA GLU A 588 13.62 -21.73 27.31
C GLU A 588 13.13 -20.61 26.39
N VAL A 589 12.59 -19.53 26.97
CA VAL A 589 12.06 -18.39 26.22
C VAL A 589 13.17 -17.47 25.70
N PHE A 590 14.11 -17.04 26.56
CA PHE A 590 15.17 -16.13 26.12
C PHE A 590 16.18 -16.77 25.16
N THR A 591 16.40 -18.09 25.24
CA THR A 591 17.23 -18.80 24.24
C THR A 591 16.52 -18.90 22.88
N ALA A 592 15.20 -19.16 22.87
CA ALA A 592 14.43 -19.31 21.63
C ALA A 592 14.24 -17.98 20.87
N TYR A 593 14.10 -16.87 21.60
CA TYR A 593 13.75 -15.56 21.03
C TYR A 593 14.83 -14.48 21.20
N LYS A 594 16.11 -14.87 21.41
CA LYS A 594 17.26 -13.94 21.57
C LYS A 594 17.27 -12.84 20.50
N GLU A 595 17.10 -13.20 19.22
CA GLU A 595 17.16 -12.26 18.09
C GLU A 595 16.09 -11.15 18.16
N VAL A 596 14.93 -11.42 18.77
CA VAL A 596 13.85 -10.43 18.94
C VAL A 596 14.25 -9.36 19.95
N VAL A 597 14.91 -9.75 21.04
CA VAL A 597 15.40 -8.83 22.08
C VAL A 597 16.61 -8.04 21.55
N GLU A 598 17.60 -8.74 21.00
CA GLU A 598 18.86 -8.15 20.50
C GLU A 598 18.63 -7.04 19.46
N ARG A 599 17.61 -7.18 18.59
CA ARG A 599 17.27 -6.17 17.57
C ARG A 599 16.46 -4.97 18.08
N THR A 600 16.21 -4.87 19.39
CA THR A 600 15.54 -3.71 20.04
C THR A 600 16.44 -2.92 20.98
N LEU A 601 17.73 -3.26 21.07
CA LEU A 601 18.75 -2.61 21.90
C LEU A 601 19.82 -2.00 20.98
N PHE A 602 19.88 -0.67 20.89
CA PHE A 602 20.70 0.05 19.90
C PHE A 602 21.89 0.80 20.51
N ASP A 603 22.25 0.46 21.75
CA ASP A 603 23.17 1.22 22.61
C ASP A 603 24.47 0.49 22.96
N ARG A 604 24.65 -0.78 22.55
CA ARG A 604 25.88 -1.58 22.77
C ARG A 604 27.19 -0.85 22.41
N ASN A 605 27.14 0.02 21.39
CA ASN A 605 28.27 0.85 20.94
C ASN A 605 28.34 2.24 21.62
N LYS A 606 27.75 2.42 22.81
CA LYS A 606 27.70 3.69 23.57
C LYS A 606 28.15 3.45 25.02
N GLU A 607 28.67 4.51 25.65
CA GLU A 607 29.04 4.52 27.08
C GLU A 607 27.81 4.54 28.01
N GLN A 608 26.69 5.12 27.57
CA GLN A 608 25.42 5.14 28.29
C GLN A 608 24.42 4.15 27.68
N LYS A 609 24.03 3.14 28.48
CA LYS A 609 23.26 1.96 28.06
C LYS A 609 21.75 2.18 28.27
N ASN A 610 21.25 3.32 27.79
CA ASN A 610 19.90 3.80 28.10
C ASN A 610 18.77 2.87 27.58
N ASP A 611 18.96 2.15 26.48
CA ASP A 611 17.98 1.20 25.96
C ASP A 611 17.92 -0.05 26.86
N GLN A 612 19.08 -0.53 27.32
CA GLN A 612 19.21 -1.67 28.23
C GLN A 612 18.66 -1.36 29.63
N VAL A 613 18.94 -0.16 30.16
CA VAL A 613 18.38 0.31 31.45
C VAL A 613 16.86 0.45 31.38
N ASP A 614 16.30 1.03 30.31
CA ASP A 614 14.85 1.13 30.14
C ASP A 614 14.18 -0.26 29.98
N PHE A 615 14.88 -1.25 29.41
CA PHE A 615 14.43 -2.64 29.36
C PHE A 615 14.43 -3.31 30.75
N LEU A 616 15.50 -3.15 31.54
CA LEU A 616 15.57 -3.64 32.94
C LEU A 616 14.52 -2.98 33.85
N LEU A 617 14.28 -1.67 33.71
CA LEU A 617 13.19 -0.97 34.39
C LEU A 617 11.82 -1.51 34.00
N SER A 618 11.60 -1.78 32.71
CA SER A 618 10.34 -2.37 32.22
C SER A 618 10.09 -3.76 32.82
N LEU A 619 11.13 -4.62 32.87
CA LEU A 619 11.08 -5.92 33.54
C LEU A 619 10.73 -5.79 35.02
N GLN A 620 11.42 -4.89 35.73
CA GLN A 620 11.20 -4.66 37.16
C GLN A 620 9.78 -4.17 37.47
N GLN A 621 9.17 -3.38 36.58
CA GLN A 621 7.80 -2.87 36.72
C GLN A 621 6.74 -3.96 36.44
N ASP A 622 6.85 -4.70 35.34
CA ASP A 622 5.89 -5.75 34.97
C ASP A 622 5.87 -6.92 35.99
N LEU A 623 7.02 -7.22 36.60
CA LEU A 623 7.16 -8.27 37.61
C LEU A 623 6.55 -7.95 38.99
N ILE A 624 6.19 -6.69 39.29
CA ILE A 624 5.50 -6.32 40.55
C ILE A 624 4.20 -7.09 40.71
N HIS A 625 3.46 -7.26 39.61
CA HIS A 625 2.10 -7.83 39.62
C HIS A 625 2.08 -9.37 39.47
N ARG A 626 3.24 -10.04 39.57
CA ARG A 626 3.38 -11.47 39.24
C ARG A 626 3.89 -12.33 40.40
N ASN A 627 3.42 -13.57 40.44
CA ASN A 627 3.78 -14.54 41.47
C ASN A 627 5.28 -14.89 41.42
N LYS A 628 6.01 -14.61 42.50
CA LYS A 628 7.47 -14.82 42.64
C LYS A 628 8.34 -13.98 41.69
N GLY A 629 7.89 -12.77 41.35
CA GLY A 629 8.60 -11.85 40.44
C GLY A 629 10.04 -11.55 40.87
N ASP A 630 10.34 -11.60 42.17
CA ASP A 630 11.69 -11.51 42.75
C ASP A 630 12.63 -12.63 42.27
N THR A 631 12.19 -13.89 42.33
CA THR A 631 12.98 -15.03 41.82
C THR A 631 13.05 -15.04 40.29
N VAL A 632 12.00 -14.59 39.60
CA VAL A 632 11.97 -14.51 38.13
C VAL A 632 12.92 -13.44 37.63
N LEU A 633 12.99 -12.27 38.27
CA LEU A 633 13.96 -11.21 37.93
C LEU A 633 15.39 -11.69 38.08
N LEU A 634 15.73 -12.39 39.19
CA LEU A 634 17.07 -12.94 39.40
C LEU A 634 17.49 -13.93 38.30
N PHE A 635 16.61 -14.87 37.92
CA PHE A 635 16.92 -15.80 36.83
C PHE A 635 16.93 -15.10 35.45
N THR A 636 16.12 -14.06 35.26
CA THR A 636 16.07 -13.30 34.00
C THR A 636 17.33 -12.46 33.81
N ALA A 637 17.81 -11.75 34.83
CA ALA A 637 19.09 -11.04 34.80
C ALA A 637 20.26 -11.98 34.48
N LYS A 638 20.32 -13.14 35.15
CA LYS A 638 21.34 -14.15 34.86
C LYS A 638 21.25 -14.70 33.44
N SER A 639 20.05 -14.98 32.93
CA SER A 639 19.87 -15.45 31.56
C SER A 639 20.18 -14.37 30.51
N LEU A 640 19.98 -13.08 30.81
CA LEU A 640 20.32 -11.97 29.89
C LEU A 640 21.83 -11.71 29.84
N TYR A 641 22.53 -11.92 30.96
CA TYR A 641 23.99 -11.93 31.02
C TYR A 641 24.59 -13.17 30.33
N GLU A 642 24.14 -14.39 30.67
CA GLU A 642 24.57 -15.66 30.05
C GLU A 642 24.33 -15.75 28.53
N LEU A 643 23.55 -14.83 27.95
CA LEU A 643 23.22 -14.76 26.52
C LEU A 643 23.84 -13.54 25.81
N ASP A 644 24.75 -12.79 26.42
CA ASP A 644 25.37 -11.57 25.85
C ASP A 644 24.33 -10.52 25.36
N LEU A 645 23.19 -10.41 26.05
CA LEU A 645 22.07 -9.52 25.68
C LEU A 645 22.09 -8.18 26.41
N ILE A 646 22.67 -8.13 27.61
CA ILE A 646 22.84 -6.92 28.42
C ILE A 646 24.26 -6.92 28.98
N GLU A 647 24.94 -5.79 28.80
CA GLU A 647 26.35 -5.59 29.16
C GLU A 647 26.47 -5.11 30.63
N GLU A 648 27.62 -5.33 31.26
CA GLU A 648 27.78 -5.21 32.72
C GLU A 648 27.52 -3.78 33.23
N GLU A 649 27.97 -2.77 32.47
CA GLU A 649 27.78 -1.36 32.83
C GLU A 649 26.29 -0.96 32.85
N ALA A 650 25.42 -1.70 32.15
CA ALA A 650 23.98 -1.46 32.14
C ALA A 650 23.29 -1.91 33.44
N TYR A 651 23.80 -2.95 34.12
CA TYR A 651 23.26 -3.39 35.41
C TYR A 651 23.55 -2.36 36.50
N ASP A 652 24.75 -1.78 36.50
CA ASP A 652 25.12 -0.72 37.43
C ASP A 652 24.40 0.60 37.14
N GLN A 653 24.28 0.98 35.86
CA GLN A 653 23.47 2.14 35.47
C GLN A 653 22.00 1.96 35.89
N TRP A 654 21.43 0.76 35.79
CA TRP A 654 20.07 0.44 36.28
C TRP A 654 19.95 0.45 37.81
N TRP A 655 20.93 -0.10 38.53
CA TRP A 655 20.91 -0.20 40.00
C TRP A 655 20.96 1.18 40.67
N ASN A 656 21.73 2.09 40.07
CA ASN A 656 21.92 3.48 40.52
C ASN A 656 20.85 4.47 40.01
N ASP A 657 20.04 4.12 39.00
CA ASP A 657 18.94 4.98 38.53
C ASP A 657 17.88 5.19 39.62
N GLU A 658 17.54 6.44 39.92
CA GLU A 658 16.47 6.79 40.87
C GLU A 658 15.15 6.06 40.55
N ARG A 659 14.85 5.89 39.25
CA ARG A 659 13.64 5.22 38.73
C ARG A 659 13.49 3.79 39.23
N SER A 660 14.58 3.03 39.40
CA SER A 660 14.54 1.64 39.87
C SER A 660 14.30 1.53 41.39
N SER A 661 14.25 2.65 42.11
CA SER A 661 14.10 2.71 43.57
C SER A 661 12.84 3.46 44.06
N ASN A 662 12.01 4.00 43.16
CA ASN A 662 10.96 4.98 43.50
C ASN A 662 9.76 4.43 44.30
N SER A 663 9.53 3.11 44.37
CA SER A 663 8.48 2.51 45.21
C SER A 663 9.01 1.41 46.12
N GLU A 664 8.31 1.14 47.22
CA GLU A 664 8.65 0.08 48.16
C GLU A 664 8.52 -1.32 47.51
N GLU A 665 7.56 -1.48 46.59
CA GLU A 665 7.34 -2.71 45.81
C GLU A 665 8.46 -2.96 44.79
N LEU A 666 8.95 -1.93 44.09
CA LEU A 666 10.11 -2.04 43.20
C LEU A 666 11.37 -2.48 43.96
N ARG A 667 11.53 -2.04 45.22
CA ARG A 667 12.66 -2.41 46.10
C ARG A 667 12.59 -3.86 46.54
N THR A 668 11.41 -4.42 46.82
CA THR A 668 11.29 -5.84 47.20
C THR A 668 11.57 -6.76 46.03
N VAL A 669 11.07 -6.46 44.81
CA VAL A 669 11.33 -7.27 43.61
C VAL A 669 12.83 -7.34 43.28
N ARG A 670 13.56 -6.21 43.33
CA ARG A 670 15.00 -6.19 43.02
C ARG A 670 15.92 -6.74 44.13
N SER A 671 15.37 -7.06 45.31
CA SER A 671 16.17 -7.40 46.51
C SER A 671 16.99 -8.69 46.39
N GLN A 672 16.52 -9.69 45.63
CA GLN A 672 17.28 -10.91 45.36
C GLN A 672 18.37 -10.69 44.31
N THR A 673 18.13 -9.80 43.33
CA THR A 673 19.08 -9.44 42.27
C THR A 673 20.32 -8.72 42.79
N GLN A 674 20.25 -8.09 43.97
CA GLN A 674 21.42 -7.46 44.59
C GLN A 674 22.62 -8.41 44.68
N GLN A 675 22.42 -9.67 45.09
CA GLN A 675 23.50 -10.67 45.21
C GLN A 675 24.13 -11.08 43.86
N PHE A 676 23.61 -10.57 42.75
CA PHE A 676 24.18 -10.74 41.42
C PHE A 676 24.87 -9.47 40.93
N VAL A 677 24.32 -8.28 41.21
CA VAL A 677 24.99 -6.99 40.95
C VAL A 677 26.24 -6.84 41.81
N ASP A 678 26.13 -7.09 43.12
CA ASP A 678 27.27 -7.07 44.06
C ASP A 678 28.39 -8.05 43.60
N TRP A 679 28.04 -9.17 42.94
CA TRP A 679 29.00 -10.15 42.41
C TRP A 679 29.65 -9.74 41.08
N LEU A 680 28.95 -8.98 40.23
CA LEU A 680 29.55 -8.43 39.00
C LEU A 680 30.59 -7.36 39.35
N ALA A 681 30.28 -6.48 40.31
CA ALA A 681 31.23 -5.47 40.80
C ALA A 681 32.47 -6.09 41.46
N GLU A 682 32.31 -7.16 42.26
CA GLU A 682 33.45 -7.92 42.81
C GLU A 682 34.32 -8.56 41.69
N ALA A 683 33.73 -8.95 40.55
CA ALA A 683 34.45 -9.53 39.42
C ALA A 683 35.19 -8.50 38.55
N GLU A 684 34.65 -7.28 38.38
CA GLU A 684 35.40 -6.17 37.78
C GLU A 684 36.64 -5.83 38.62
N GLU A 685 36.49 -5.68 39.94
CA GLU A 685 37.60 -5.33 40.84
C GLU A 685 38.73 -6.38 40.76
N GLU A 686 38.44 -7.69 40.87
CA GLU A 686 39.45 -8.76 40.72
C GLU A 686 40.18 -8.71 39.36
N SER A 687 39.46 -8.44 38.25
CA SER A 687 40.09 -8.33 36.91
C SER A 687 41.03 -7.13 36.78
N SER A 688 40.70 -6.02 37.45
CA SER A 688 41.49 -4.79 37.43
C SER A 688 42.74 -4.86 38.32
N GLU A 689 42.71 -5.67 39.38
CA GLU A 689 43.89 -5.95 40.20
C GLU A 689 44.88 -6.87 39.46
N GLU A 690 44.41 -7.89 38.72
CA GLU A 690 45.29 -8.77 37.92
C GLU A 690 46.08 -8.03 36.82
N GLU A 691 45.47 -7.08 36.08
CA GLU A 691 46.24 -6.24 35.13
C GLU A 691 47.27 -5.31 35.81
N SER A 692 47.16 -5.08 37.12
CA SER A 692 48.03 -4.16 37.86
C SER A 692 49.27 -4.81 38.48
N GLU A 693 49.26 -6.13 38.73
CA GLU A 693 50.40 -6.83 39.34
C GLU A 693 51.43 -7.38 38.32
N GLU A 694 51.07 -7.56 37.03
CA GLU A 694 52.00 -8.12 36.02
C GLU A 694 53.13 -7.16 35.56
N GLU A 695 53.05 -5.84 35.78
CA GLU A 695 54.11 -4.90 35.35
C GLU A 695 55.36 -4.84 36.28
N SER A 696 55.40 -5.55 37.42
CA SER A 696 56.49 -5.32 38.42
C SER A 696 57.12 -6.52 39.15
N ASP A 697 57.41 -7.64 38.47
CA ASP A 697 58.64 -8.43 38.74
C ASP A 697 58.83 -9.59 37.74
N ASP A 698 59.77 -9.49 36.78
CA ASP A 698 60.65 -10.64 36.45
C ASP A 698 61.95 -10.29 35.66
N GLU A 699 62.86 -9.50 36.26
CA GLU A 699 64.27 -9.73 35.92
C GLU A 699 64.76 -11.04 36.58
N LYS A 700 64.69 -12.20 35.91
CA LYS A 700 65.80 -13.17 35.74
C LYS A 700 65.33 -14.53 35.19
N ALA A 701 65.78 -14.87 33.99
CA ALA A 701 65.72 -16.25 33.50
C ALA A 701 66.62 -17.20 34.32
N ALA A 702 66.16 -18.44 34.60
CA ALA A 702 66.53 -19.64 33.81
C ALA A 702 66.29 -21.01 34.51
N GLU A 703 66.27 -22.07 33.67
CA GLU A 703 66.58 -23.49 33.92
C GLU A 703 65.49 -24.53 34.36
N ALA A 704 65.66 -25.76 33.83
CA ALA A 704 65.33 -27.07 34.42
C ALA A 704 63.93 -27.73 34.30
N ILE A 705 63.51 -27.96 33.05
CA ILE A 705 62.99 -29.23 32.48
C ILE A 705 62.86 -30.50 33.40
N ALA A 706 61.66 -31.13 33.38
CA ALA A 706 61.32 -32.57 33.61
C ALA A 706 61.47 -33.19 35.04
N ASP A 707 60.91 -34.37 35.39
CA ASP A 707 60.30 -35.46 34.58
C ASP A 707 59.28 -36.35 35.36
N GLU A 708 58.58 -37.26 34.64
CA GLU A 708 57.84 -38.51 34.98
C GLU A 708 57.33 -38.89 36.43
N ALA A 709 56.27 -39.70 36.66
CA ALA A 709 55.11 -40.20 35.88
C ALA A 709 54.18 -41.18 36.70
N LEU A 710 52.94 -41.43 36.19
CA LEU A 710 52.17 -42.72 36.23
C LEU A 710 51.59 -43.26 37.59
N PRO A 711 50.66 -44.26 37.63
CA PRO A 711 49.74 -44.83 36.60
C PRO A 711 48.29 -45.29 37.06
N LYS A 712 47.48 -45.77 36.08
CA LYS A 712 46.28 -46.71 36.14
C LYS A 712 44.88 -46.14 36.46
N ALA A 713 43.76 -46.74 36.02
CA ALA A 713 43.48 -47.59 34.84
C ALA A 713 41.96 -47.84 34.59
N ALA A 714 41.63 -48.06 33.32
CA ALA A 714 40.41 -48.55 32.65
C ALA A 714 39.71 -49.83 33.23
N HIS A 715 38.61 -50.41 32.70
CA HIS A 715 37.92 -50.31 31.38
C HIS A 715 36.46 -50.85 31.46
N GLY A 716 35.52 -50.51 30.55
CA GLY A 716 35.28 -51.19 29.26
C GLY A 716 33.76 -51.44 29.05
N SER A 717 33.18 -51.89 27.93
CA SER A 717 33.65 -52.37 26.60
C SER A 717 32.41 -52.38 25.64
N ARG A 718 32.44 -52.32 24.29
CA ARG A 718 33.16 -53.13 23.27
C ARG A 718 33.08 -52.53 21.85
N LYS A 719 34.14 -52.75 21.04
CA LYS A 719 34.16 -52.98 19.56
C LYS A 719 33.75 -51.82 18.61
N SER A 720 34.23 -51.71 17.35
CA SER A 720 35.35 -52.35 16.59
C SER A 720 35.40 -51.79 15.14
N THR A 721 36.48 -51.71 14.35
CA THR A 721 37.97 -51.78 14.48
C THR A 721 38.60 -51.46 13.10
N PHE A 722 39.91 -51.13 13.03
CA PHE A 722 40.73 -50.82 11.82
C PHE A 722 40.43 -49.45 11.15
N ALA A 723 41.37 -48.76 10.47
CA ALA A 723 42.85 -48.71 10.54
C ALA A 723 43.39 -47.54 9.67
N SER A 724 44.66 -47.15 9.87
CA SER A 724 45.68 -46.60 8.91
C SER A 724 45.23 -45.84 7.63
N ASP A 725 45.88 -44.74 7.20
CA ASP A 725 47.28 -44.33 7.44
C ASP A 725 47.55 -42.84 7.09
N ARG A 726 48.62 -42.26 7.67
CA ARG A 726 49.63 -41.29 7.10
C ARG A 726 49.21 -40.23 6.05
N ARG A 727 49.67 -38.97 6.05
CA ARG A 727 50.87 -38.26 6.60
C ARG A 727 50.63 -36.73 6.40
N SER A 728 51.36 -35.73 6.92
CA SER A 728 52.58 -35.63 7.75
C SER A 728 52.82 -34.19 8.24
N HIS A 729 53.38 -34.02 9.44
CA HIS A 729 54.22 -32.90 9.95
C HIS A 729 53.68 -31.45 9.80
N GLN A 730 53.41 -30.74 10.90
CA GLN A 730 54.37 -30.02 11.78
C GLN A 730 55.14 -28.90 11.05
N SER A 731 55.29 -27.65 11.51
CA SER A 731 54.90 -26.83 12.70
C SER A 731 56.14 -26.04 13.15
N GLU A 732 55.91 -24.95 13.89
CA GLU A 732 56.91 -24.14 14.62
C GLU A 732 57.90 -23.27 13.80
N SER A 733 58.44 -22.16 14.32
CA SER A 733 57.96 -21.17 15.32
C SER A 733 58.94 -19.96 15.42
N ILE A 734 58.62 -18.97 16.26
CA ILE A 734 59.55 -17.99 16.91
C ILE A 734 60.19 -16.88 16.03
N ALA A 735 59.69 -15.65 16.25
CA ALA A 735 60.33 -14.42 16.78
C ALA A 735 61.90 -14.28 16.86
N THR A 736 62.54 -13.16 17.24
CA THR A 736 62.13 -11.86 17.86
C THR A 736 63.22 -10.78 17.60
N ALA A 737 62.88 -9.48 17.68
CA ALA A 737 63.67 -8.34 18.27
C ALA A 737 65.12 -8.00 17.80
N THR A 738 65.66 -6.77 17.91
CA THR A 738 65.15 -5.38 18.07
C THR A 738 66.19 -4.36 17.57
N GLU A 739 65.72 -3.17 17.17
CA GLU A 739 66.26 -1.78 17.26
C GLU A 739 67.76 -1.43 17.48
N ILE A 740 68.20 -0.25 16.97
CA ILE A 740 68.57 0.95 17.81
C ILE A 740 69.07 2.18 16.99
N THR A 741 68.55 3.37 17.36
CA THR A 741 68.99 4.79 17.13
C THR A 741 69.45 5.37 15.78
N GLU A 742 68.72 6.42 15.35
CA GLU A 742 69.14 7.82 15.11
C GLU A 742 70.58 8.27 14.70
N ARG A 743 70.57 9.31 13.83
CA ARG A 743 71.38 10.58 13.78
C ARG A 743 72.56 10.79 12.80
N GLU A 744 72.53 12.01 12.24
CA GLU A 744 73.63 12.84 11.66
C GLU A 744 74.38 12.35 10.39
N SER A 745 75.05 13.20 9.58
CA SER A 745 74.78 14.60 9.16
C SER A 745 75.67 15.00 7.95
N THR A 746 75.40 16.16 7.31
CA THR A 746 76.30 16.95 6.43
C THR A 746 76.78 16.45 5.04
N ALA A 747 76.11 16.96 4.00
CA ALA A 747 76.67 17.85 2.94
C ALA A 747 77.96 17.54 2.12
N SER A 748 77.75 17.35 0.79
CA SER A 748 78.59 17.87 -0.33
C SER A 748 79.98 17.20 -0.58
N SER A 749 80.71 17.37 -1.70
CA SER A 749 80.51 18.07 -2.98
C SER A 749 81.50 17.51 -4.05
N GLY A 750 81.23 17.64 -5.37
CA GLY A 750 82.25 17.36 -6.41
C GLY A 750 81.77 16.66 -7.69
N ASN A 751 81.03 17.29 -8.62
CA ASN A 751 81.47 18.30 -9.60
C ASN A 751 82.50 17.82 -10.67
N LYS A 752 82.04 17.41 -11.86
CA LYS A 752 82.39 18.07 -13.15
C LYS A 752 81.61 17.55 -14.37
N ARG A 753 81.63 18.35 -15.45
CA ARG A 753 80.87 18.20 -16.72
C ARG A 753 81.66 17.50 -17.84
N ARG A 754 80.94 17.06 -18.89
CA ARG A 754 81.37 16.83 -20.31
C ARG A 754 82.26 15.57 -20.51
N LEU A 755 82.26 14.90 -21.68
CA LEU A 755 81.88 15.29 -23.06
C LEU A 755 81.33 14.09 -23.90
N SER A 756 81.11 14.29 -25.20
CA SER A 756 80.43 13.39 -26.17
C SER A 756 81.33 12.40 -26.94
N ALA A 757 80.73 11.32 -27.50
CA ALA A 757 81.21 10.61 -28.70
C ALA A 757 80.05 9.86 -29.43
N THR A 758 80.25 9.49 -30.71
CA THR A 758 79.23 8.89 -31.63
C THR A 758 79.80 7.62 -32.38
N PRO A 759 79.37 7.16 -33.59
CA PRO A 759 78.72 5.82 -33.74
C PRO A 759 79.24 4.89 -34.89
N THR A 760 78.74 3.62 -34.96
CA THR A 760 78.64 2.68 -36.13
C THR A 760 77.90 1.39 -35.67
N THR A 761 76.92 0.70 -36.32
CA THR A 761 76.66 0.14 -37.70
C THR A 761 77.50 -1.12 -38.07
N VAL A 762 76.99 -2.21 -38.70
CA VAL A 762 75.71 -2.49 -39.43
C VAL A 762 74.83 -3.53 -38.65
N SER A 763 74.25 -4.70 -39.03
CA SER A 763 74.03 -5.63 -40.22
C SER A 763 73.12 -6.83 -39.73
N MET A 764 72.47 -7.78 -40.45
CA MET A 764 72.00 -8.18 -41.82
C MET A 764 71.31 -9.60 -41.65
N ASP A 765 70.49 -10.29 -42.48
CA ASP A 765 69.85 -10.17 -43.82
C ASP A 765 68.75 -11.29 -44.02
N SER A 766 67.84 -11.14 -45.02
CA SER A 766 67.10 -12.17 -45.84
C SER A 766 65.94 -13.04 -45.26
N ASP A 767 64.84 -13.45 -45.96
CA ASP A 767 63.87 -13.00 -47.03
C ASP A 767 62.67 -14.05 -47.02
N ASP A 768 61.63 -14.25 -47.87
CA ASP A 768 61.03 -13.67 -49.11
C ASP A 768 59.54 -14.21 -49.30
N GLU A 769 58.84 -13.81 -50.39
CA GLU A 769 57.75 -14.52 -51.17
C GLU A 769 56.30 -14.74 -50.60
N PHE A 770 55.17 -14.68 -51.36
CA PHE A 770 54.85 -14.18 -52.73
C PHE A 770 53.30 -14.13 -53.06
N MET A 771 52.77 -12.97 -53.51
CA MET A 771 51.66 -12.72 -54.50
C MET A 771 50.21 -13.30 -54.39
N SER A 772 49.16 -12.78 -55.08
CA SER A 772 48.86 -11.45 -55.70
C SER A 772 47.40 -11.29 -56.24
N ASP A 773 47.06 -10.06 -56.68
CA ASP A 773 46.30 -9.68 -57.90
C ASP A 773 44.75 -9.83 -58.07
N VAL A 774 44.03 -8.95 -58.80
CA VAL A 774 44.25 -7.51 -59.21
C VAL A 774 42.98 -6.85 -59.83
N SER A 775 43.00 -5.52 -60.01
CA SER A 775 42.16 -4.68 -60.92
C SER A 775 40.68 -4.45 -60.54
N SER A 776 40.09 -3.25 -60.63
CA SER A 776 40.53 -1.85 -60.94
C SER A 776 39.32 -0.88 -60.65
N GLN A 777 39.23 0.43 -60.93
CA GLN A 777 40.00 1.41 -61.74
C GLN A 777 39.76 2.89 -61.27
N ASP A 778 40.61 3.81 -61.78
CA ASP A 778 40.64 5.30 -61.92
C ASP A 778 39.29 6.10 -61.83
N ASP A 779 39.21 7.44 -61.62
CA ASP A 779 40.10 8.64 -61.82
C ASP A 779 39.47 9.87 -61.07
N PHE A 780 40.07 11.01 -60.67
CA PHE A 780 41.41 11.48 -60.21
C PHE A 780 41.28 12.97 -59.71
N LEU A 781 42.36 13.61 -59.17
CA LEU A 781 42.48 15.00 -58.61
C LEU A 781 41.72 15.26 -57.28
N GLY A 782 42.17 16.04 -56.29
CA GLY A 782 43.35 16.93 -56.05
C GLY A 782 42.91 18.14 -55.19
N THR A 783 43.63 18.76 -54.23
CA THR A 783 45.10 18.93 -54.05
C THR A 783 45.44 19.60 -52.68
N GLN A 784 46.44 19.10 -51.90
CA GLN A 784 47.27 19.75 -50.83
C GLN A 784 46.60 20.39 -49.57
N GLY A 785 47.24 20.47 -48.38
CA GLY A 785 48.53 19.92 -47.90
C GLY A 785 49.05 20.52 -46.55
N SER A 786 50.09 19.89 -45.97
CA SER A 786 51.02 20.27 -44.85
C SER A 786 50.58 20.36 -43.36
N ASP A 787 51.04 19.40 -42.53
CA ASP A 787 52.20 19.46 -41.59
C ASP A 787 52.31 20.65 -40.56
N ASP A 788 52.78 20.54 -39.29
CA ASP A 788 53.17 19.44 -38.37
C ASP A 788 53.38 19.97 -36.91
N GLU A 789 53.73 19.10 -35.95
CA GLU A 789 54.26 19.27 -34.57
C GLU A 789 53.38 19.88 -33.43
N SER A 790 53.09 19.08 -32.39
CA SER A 790 53.91 19.03 -31.14
C SER A 790 53.26 18.21 -30.00
N LEU A 791 54.06 17.73 -29.03
CA LEU A 791 53.69 16.93 -27.85
C LEU A 791 54.23 17.60 -26.56
N GLY A 792 53.54 17.45 -25.41
CA GLY A 792 54.16 17.76 -24.11
C GLY A 792 53.26 18.04 -22.89
N GLU A 793 52.96 16.98 -22.12
CA GLU A 793 53.21 16.83 -20.66
C GLU A 793 52.59 17.75 -19.57
N ALA A 794 52.42 17.13 -18.38
CA ALA A 794 52.30 17.68 -17.02
C ALA A 794 51.12 18.58 -16.60
N VAL A 795 50.27 18.03 -15.70
CA VAL A 795 49.68 18.76 -14.57
C VAL A 795 49.80 17.88 -13.31
N HIS A 796 50.73 18.22 -12.41
CA HIS A 796 50.61 17.88 -11.00
C HIS A 796 49.59 18.83 -10.35
N GLY A 797 48.85 18.37 -9.36
CA GLY A 797 47.91 19.19 -8.59
C GLY A 797 48.44 19.58 -7.22
N GLU A 798 48.13 20.81 -6.81
CA GLU A 798 48.08 21.29 -5.42
C GLU A 798 46.71 22.02 -5.30
N ALA A 799 45.94 21.98 -4.21
CA ALA A 799 46.24 21.96 -2.78
C ALA A 799 46.55 23.37 -2.22
N ASP A 800 45.54 24.26 -2.28
CA ASP A 800 45.60 25.59 -1.66
C ASP A 800 45.81 25.49 -0.13
N PHE A 801 46.92 26.03 0.35
CA PHE A 801 47.17 26.34 1.76
C PHE A 801 47.89 27.70 1.82
N ASP A 802 47.11 28.78 1.90
CA ASP A 802 47.64 30.13 2.10
C ASP A 802 48.10 30.32 3.56
N ASP A 803 49.39 30.62 3.76
CA ASP A 803 49.80 31.85 4.47
C ASP A 803 51.32 32.09 4.36
N LEU A 804 51.73 33.26 3.82
CA LEU A 804 52.83 34.12 4.30
C LEU A 804 53.25 35.19 3.26
N ASP A 805 53.10 36.46 3.63
CA ASP A 805 53.47 37.64 2.82
C ASP A 805 55.00 37.87 2.73
N ALA A 806 55.48 38.06 1.49
CA ALA A 806 56.74 38.75 1.17
C ALA A 806 56.75 39.24 -0.29
N GLY A 807 56.01 40.31 -0.59
CA GLY A 807 55.78 40.75 -1.98
C GLY A 807 56.97 41.35 -2.76
N PHE A 808 56.86 41.31 -4.09
CA PHE A 808 57.40 42.31 -5.05
C PHE A 808 56.52 42.32 -6.32
N SER A 809 56.56 43.42 -7.10
CA SER A 809 55.49 43.83 -8.04
C SER A 809 55.60 43.33 -9.49
N ASP A 810 54.45 43.31 -10.16
CA ASP A 810 54.18 43.46 -11.61
C ASP A 810 54.90 42.54 -12.62
N ASP A 811 54.18 41.54 -13.14
CA ASP A 811 53.73 41.47 -14.56
C ASP A 811 53.15 40.06 -14.91
N LYS A 812 51.83 39.86 -14.76
CA LYS A 812 51.09 38.71 -15.33
C LYS A 812 49.62 39.04 -15.64
N ASP A 813 49.39 39.66 -16.80
CA ASP A 813 48.09 39.60 -17.47
C ASP A 813 48.14 38.54 -18.61
N LEU A 814 46.98 38.14 -19.15
CA LEU A 814 46.82 37.25 -20.33
C LEU A 814 47.01 35.71 -20.18
N ILE A 815 46.43 35.07 -19.16
CA ILE A 815 45.70 33.80 -19.39
C ILE A 815 44.32 33.88 -18.73
N LYS A 816 43.30 34.30 -19.50
CA LYS A 816 41.90 34.17 -19.08
C LYS A 816 41.36 32.81 -19.48
N HIS A 817 41.11 31.94 -18.50
CA HIS A 817 40.35 30.70 -18.73
C HIS A 817 38.98 31.05 -19.36
N LYS A 818 38.61 30.34 -20.42
CA LYS A 818 37.25 30.43 -20.97
C LYS A 818 36.28 29.79 -19.97
N LYS A 819 35.40 30.58 -19.37
CA LYS A 819 34.28 30.11 -18.54
C LYS A 819 33.41 29.13 -19.34
N LYS A 820 32.89 28.09 -18.69
CA LYS A 820 32.07 27.07 -19.34
C LYS A 820 30.63 27.58 -19.57
N PRO A 821 29.88 27.04 -20.55
CA PRO A 821 28.55 27.55 -20.91
C PRO A 821 27.50 27.51 -19.78
N TYR A 822 27.68 26.62 -18.81
CA TYR A 822 26.77 26.35 -17.69
C TYR A 822 27.17 27.03 -16.37
N GLU A 823 28.27 27.81 -16.35
CA GLU A 823 28.76 28.52 -15.18
C GLU A 823 28.15 29.92 -15.07
N VAL A 824 27.74 30.33 -13.87
CA VAL A 824 27.05 31.61 -13.60
C VAL A 824 27.91 32.52 -12.72
N GLU A 825 27.84 33.83 -12.94
CA GLU A 825 28.52 34.83 -12.11
C GLU A 825 27.67 35.18 -10.89
N TYR A 826 28.24 34.98 -9.69
CA TYR A 826 27.64 35.28 -8.41
C TYR A 826 28.71 35.75 -7.41
N LYS A 827 28.27 36.30 -6.26
CA LYS A 827 29.11 36.61 -5.10
C LYS A 827 28.49 36.02 -3.84
N VAL A 828 29.30 35.75 -2.82
CA VAL A 828 28.83 35.39 -1.48
C VAL A 828 29.03 36.61 -0.58
N LEU A 829 28.02 36.95 0.22
CA LEU A 829 28.00 38.06 1.17
C LEU A 829 27.88 37.52 2.59
N ASP A 830 28.52 38.18 3.55
CA ASP A 830 28.36 37.91 4.98
C ASP A 830 27.38 38.92 5.64
N PRO A 831 26.95 38.70 6.90
CA PRO A 831 26.04 39.62 7.57
C PRO A 831 26.51 41.09 7.64
N PRO A 832 27.78 41.43 7.97
CA PRO A 832 28.21 42.83 7.99
C PRO A 832 28.29 43.47 6.59
N ASP A 833 28.60 42.74 5.51
CA ASP A 833 28.47 43.27 4.13
C ASP A 833 27.01 43.65 3.81
N ILE A 834 26.05 42.82 4.25
CA ILE A 834 24.62 43.08 4.06
C ILE A 834 24.17 44.31 4.88
N ASP A 835 24.61 44.44 6.13
CA ASP A 835 24.33 45.60 6.98
C ASP A 835 24.99 46.88 6.42
N HIS A 836 26.21 46.80 5.86
CA HIS A 836 26.86 47.91 5.16
C HIS A 836 26.08 48.33 3.91
N GLU A 837 25.54 47.40 3.12
CA GLU A 837 24.73 47.75 1.95
C GLU A 837 23.40 48.40 2.34
N GLN A 838 22.71 47.88 3.36
CA GLN A 838 21.51 48.49 3.94
C GLN A 838 21.78 49.92 4.41
N LEU A 839 22.82 50.13 5.21
CA LEU A 839 23.21 51.45 5.69
C LEU A 839 23.62 52.39 4.55
N GLY A 840 24.27 51.87 3.49
CA GLY A 840 24.57 52.63 2.28
C GLY A 840 23.31 53.19 1.61
N GLN A 841 22.31 52.33 1.35
CA GLN A 841 21.05 52.73 0.73
C GLN A 841 20.22 53.66 1.62
N VAL A 842 20.16 53.40 2.94
CA VAL A 842 19.48 54.28 3.91
C VAL A 842 20.12 55.67 3.91
N ASN A 843 21.45 55.77 3.90
CA ASN A 843 22.15 57.05 3.88
C ASN A 843 21.98 57.80 2.53
N GLU A 844 21.97 57.10 1.41
CA GLU A 844 21.71 57.68 0.09
C GLU A 844 20.30 58.31 0.02
N VAL A 845 19.27 57.56 0.42
CA VAL A 845 17.88 58.04 0.39
C VAL A 845 17.63 59.10 1.49
N CYS A 846 18.30 59.01 2.64
CA CYS A 846 18.29 60.05 3.68
C CYS A 846 18.82 61.40 3.14
N ALA A 847 19.92 61.38 2.38
CA ALA A 847 20.46 62.58 1.76
C ALA A 847 19.54 63.21 0.69
N ILE A 848 18.66 62.42 0.08
CA ILE A 848 17.70 62.88 -0.95
C ILE A 848 16.40 63.38 -0.31
N LEU A 849 15.84 62.66 0.66
CA LEU A 849 14.53 62.97 1.27
C LEU A 849 14.61 63.92 2.47
N GLY A 850 15.77 64.07 3.10
CA GLY A 850 15.96 64.91 4.30
C GLY A 850 15.30 64.37 5.57
N LEU A 851 14.78 63.14 5.55
CA LEU A 851 14.12 62.47 6.67
C LEU A 851 15.13 61.75 7.60
N PRO A 852 14.79 61.52 8.88
CA PRO A 852 15.63 60.74 9.79
C PRO A 852 15.89 59.32 9.27
N PRO A 853 17.10 58.74 9.48
CA PRO A 853 17.47 57.44 8.91
C PRO A 853 16.54 56.30 9.35
N GLU A 854 15.98 56.33 10.56
CA GLU A 854 15.02 55.30 11.01
C GLU A 854 13.72 55.34 10.17
N SER A 855 13.26 56.55 9.84
CA SER A 855 12.07 56.75 9.00
C SER A 855 12.34 56.36 7.55
N VAL A 856 13.55 56.63 7.05
CA VAL A 856 14.00 56.18 5.72
C VAL A 856 14.11 54.64 5.68
N ALA A 857 14.61 53.99 6.73
CA ALA A 857 14.70 52.54 6.83
C ALA A 857 13.32 51.85 6.96
N ILE A 858 12.30 52.56 7.44
CA ILE A 858 10.89 52.10 7.41
C ILE A 858 10.27 52.32 6.03
N LEU A 859 10.51 53.47 5.39
CA LEU A 859 10.07 53.75 4.01
C LEU A 859 10.69 52.77 2.99
N LEU A 860 11.96 52.40 3.14
CA LEU A 860 12.61 51.39 2.31
C LEU A 860 11.97 50.00 2.50
N ARG A 861 11.62 49.60 3.73
CA ARG A 861 10.83 48.38 4.01
C ARG A 861 9.37 48.46 3.54
N TYR A 862 8.81 49.66 3.38
CA TYR A 862 7.52 49.83 2.71
C TYR A 862 7.65 49.58 1.20
N GLY A 863 8.63 50.23 0.56
CA GLY A 863 8.94 50.12 -0.87
C GLY A 863 9.75 48.90 -1.33
N ARG A 864 9.90 47.86 -0.49
CA ARG A 864 10.72 46.65 -0.73
C ARG A 864 12.12 46.96 -1.28
N TRP A 865 12.78 47.92 -0.64
CA TRP A 865 14.12 48.43 -0.97
C TRP A 865 14.31 48.94 -2.41
N ASN A 866 13.23 49.17 -3.16
CA ASN A 866 13.30 49.79 -4.48
C ASN A 866 13.39 51.32 -4.33
N LYS A 867 14.62 51.84 -4.17
CA LYS A 867 14.87 53.26 -3.94
C LYS A 867 14.29 54.18 -5.03
N GLU A 868 14.28 53.77 -6.29
CA GLU A 868 13.80 54.58 -7.41
C GLU A 868 12.29 54.81 -7.31
N LYS A 869 11.49 53.74 -7.24
CA LYS A 869 10.03 53.83 -7.08
C LYS A 869 9.60 54.51 -5.78
N LEU A 870 10.37 54.32 -4.71
CA LEU A 870 10.10 54.96 -3.43
C LEU A 870 10.29 56.48 -3.53
N ILE A 871 11.37 56.94 -4.17
CA ILE A 871 11.62 58.37 -4.40
C ILE A 871 10.56 58.95 -5.34
N GLU A 872 10.19 58.26 -6.43
CA GLU A 872 9.11 58.70 -7.33
C GLU A 872 7.79 58.87 -6.56
N SER A 873 7.33 57.84 -5.86
CA SER A 873 6.07 57.85 -5.10
C SER A 873 6.04 58.93 -4.02
N TYR A 874 7.13 59.10 -3.26
CA TYR A 874 7.25 60.14 -2.23
C TYR A 874 7.30 61.55 -2.83
N MET A 875 7.90 61.74 -4.00
CA MET A 875 7.95 63.05 -4.66
C MET A 875 6.62 63.44 -5.32
N GLU A 876 5.76 62.47 -5.66
CA GLU A 876 4.39 62.74 -6.10
C GLU A 876 3.45 63.00 -4.91
N HIS A 877 3.43 62.13 -3.90
CA HIS A 877 2.47 62.16 -2.78
C HIS A 877 3.16 61.94 -1.41
N PRO A 878 3.90 62.93 -0.88
CA PRO A 878 4.71 62.77 0.34
C PRO A 878 3.87 62.58 1.62
N GLU A 879 2.68 63.16 1.70
CA GLU A 879 1.81 63.03 2.88
C GLU A 879 1.15 61.64 2.95
N GLU A 880 0.64 61.16 1.81
CA GLU A 880 -0.03 59.85 1.70
C GLU A 880 0.98 58.71 1.93
N THR A 881 2.15 58.76 1.28
CA THR A 881 3.20 57.74 1.45
C THR A 881 3.76 57.66 2.88
N LEU A 882 3.82 58.77 3.63
CA LEU A 882 4.19 58.76 5.05
C LEU A 882 3.10 58.13 5.94
N GLU A 883 1.82 58.34 5.62
CA GLU A 883 0.70 57.79 6.38
C GLU A 883 0.55 56.28 6.11
N GLU A 884 0.62 55.84 4.84
CA GLU A 884 0.60 54.41 4.47
C GLU A 884 1.79 53.63 5.07
N ALA A 885 2.98 54.25 5.11
CA ALA A 885 4.17 53.65 5.71
C ALA A 885 4.17 53.68 7.26
N GLY A 886 3.07 54.11 7.90
CA GLY A 886 2.92 54.08 9.36
C GLY A 886 3.83 55.06 10.11
N LEU A 887 4.34 56.10 9.44
CA LEU A 887 5.19 57.14 10.05
C LEU A 887 4.36 58.39 10.37
N GLY A 888 3.61 58.87 9.39
CA GLY A 888 2.76 60.05 9.43
C GLY A 888 3.50 61.39 9.58
N GLN A 889 2.72 62.44 9.79
CA GLN A 889 3.14 63.83 9.51
C GLN A 889 3.98 64.50 10.62
N ASN A 890 3.86 64.09 11.88
CA ASN A 890 4.51 64.76 13.02
C ASN A 890 5.83 64.08 13.43
N PHE A 891 6.96 64.75 13.18
CA PHE A 891 8.29 64.32 13.62
C PHE A 891 8.77 64.97 14.93
N GLU A 892 8.04 65.96 15.46
CA GLU A 892 8.40 66.68 16.69
C GLU A 892 8.03 65.91 17.96
N GLY A 893 8.88 64.96 18.36
CA GLY A 893 8.74 64.28 19.65
C GLY A 893 9.83 63.24 19.91
N THR A 894 10.75 63.51 20.83
CA THR A 894 11.67 62.47 21.34
C THR A 894 10.92 61.60 22.35
N ALA A 895 10.55 60.38 21.97
CA ALA A 895 9.99 59.41 22.90
C ALA A 895 10.97 59.11 24.04
N LYS A 896 10.45 58.99 25.26
CA LYS A 896 11.20 58.75 26.50
C LYS A 896 10.36 57.87 27.42
N THR A 897 11.03 57.12 28.30
CA THR A 897 10.37 56.54 29.46
C THR A 897 10.11 57.63 30.50
N GLU A 898 8.89 57.68 31.03
CA GLU A 898 8.43 58.66 32.00
C GLU A 898 7.60 57.97 33.08
N ARG A 899 7.77 58.35 34.35
CA ARG A 899 6.87 57.96 35.43
C ARG A 899 5.77 59.01 35.55
N VAL A 900 4.52 58.60 35.36
CA VAL A 900 3.35 59.50 35.36
C VAL A 900 2.50 59.18 36.60
N PRO A 901 2.40 60.08 37.59
CA PRO A 901 1.65 59.81 38.82
C PRO A 901 0.16 59.66 38.52
N GLY A 902 -0.48 58.64 39.09
CA GLY A 902 -1.87 58.30 38.82
C GLY A 902 -2.15 57.76 37.40
N PHE A 903 -1.15 57.21 36.71
CA PHE A 903 -1.35 56.46 35.46
C PHE A 903 -1.86 55.04 35.75
N MET A 904 -2.86 54.62 34.98
CA MET A 904 -3.36 53.24 34.91
C MET A 904 -3.06 52.72 33.50
N CYS A 905 -2.52 51.50 33.38
CA CYS A 905 -2.18 50.92 32.08
C CYS A 905 -3.40 50.25 31.42
N ASP A 906 -3.83 50.70 30.25
CA ASP A 906 -5.00 50.12 29.55
C ASP A 906 -4.86 48.62 29.20
N ILE A 907 -3.64 48.07 29.21
CA ILE A 907 -3.37 46.66 28.85
C ILE A 907 -3.43 45.74 30.08
N CYS A 908 -2.67 46.01 31.15
CA CYS A 908 -2.66 45.19 32.36
C CYS A 908 -3.66 45.66 33.45
N CYS A 909 -4.29 46.82 33.29
CA CYS A 909 -5.15 47.49 34.26
C CYS A 909 -4.48 47.83 35.62
N GLU A 910 -3.14 47.78 35.70
CA GLU A 910 -2.39 48.09 36.92
C GLU A 910 -2.25 49.60 37.15
N ASP A 911 -2.41 50.02 38.41
CA ASP A 911 -2.29 51.39 38.91
C ASP A 911 -1.24 51.48 40.04
N GLY A 912 -0.04 51.96 39.71
CA GLY A 912 1.06 52.11 40.68
C GLY A 912 1.97 53.28 40.39
N ASP A 913 2.25 54.11 41.40
CA ASP A 913 3.02 55.36 41.27
C ASP A 913 4.49 55.17 40.82
N ASP A 914 5.02 53.94 40.88
CA ASP A 914 6.37 53.57 40.42
C ASP A 914 6.42 53.04 38.96
N LEU A 915 5.27 52.86 38.27
CA LEU A 915 5.25 52.30 36.91
C LEU A 915 5.99 53.21 35.91
N GLU A 916 6.97 52.63 35.21
CA GLU A 916 7.62 53.30 34.09
C GLU A 916 6.75 53.16 32.84
N THR A 917 6.32 54.29 32.30
CA THR A 917 5.48 54.37 31.10
C THR A 917 6.31 54.72 29.88
N TYR A 918 5.95 54.17 28.73
CA TYR A 918 6.53 54.53 27.44
C TYR A 918 5.43 55.02 26.50
N ALA A 919 5.68 56.14 25.82
CA ALA A 919 4.74 56.74 24.87
C ALA A 919 5.32 56.70 23.44
N MET A 920 4.59 56.03 22.54
CA MET A 920 4.88 55.99 21.11
C MET A 920 4.58 57.35 20.45
N ARG A 921 5.11 57.59 19.24
CA ARG A 921 4.89 58.82 18.47
C ARG A 921 3.41 59.10 18.10
N CYS A 922 2.54 58.09 18.23
CA CYS A 922 1.08 58.21 18.09
C CYS A 922 0.38 58.78 19.33
N GLY A 923 1.06 58.91 20.47
CA GLY A 923 0.49 59.34 21.75
C GLY A 923 0.04 58.20 22.67
N HIS A 924 -0.15 56.98 22.16
CA HIS A 924 -0.50 55.81 22.99
C HIS A 924 0.63 55.47 23.97
N ARG A 925 0.26 55.31 25.25
CA ARG A 925 1.17 55.19 26.39
C ARG A 925 0.78 53.98 27.24
N TYR A 926 1.72 53.06 27.43
CA TYR A 926 1.54 51.83 28.22
C TYR A 926 2.75 51.63 29.15
N CYS A 927 2.65 50.72 30.13
CA CYS A 927 3.81 50.37 30.95
C CYS A 927 4.89 49.64 30.14
N VAL A 928 6.15 49.78 30.54
CA VAL A 928 7.30 49.19 29.83
C VAL A 928 7.20 47.66 29.74
N ASP A 929 6.63 46.99 30.75
CA ASP A 929 6.57 45.53 30.78
C ASP A 929 5.45 44.95 29.87
N CYS A 930 4.33 45.66 29.68
CA CYS A 930 3.39 45.34 28.60
C CYS A 930 4.03 45.49 27.21
N TYR A 931 4.82 46.56 26.99
CA TYR A 931 5.59 46.71 25.75
C TYR A 931 6.61 45.57 25.57
N ARG A 932 7.31 45.16 26.62
CA ARG A 932 8.25 44.02 26.57
C ARG A 932 7.56 42.70 26.26
N HIS A 933 6.39 42.44 26.83
CA HIS A 933 5.63 41.23 26.55
C HIS A 933 5.15 41.22 25.09
N TYR A 934 4.54 42.31 24.62
CA TYR A 934 4.10 42.47 23.22
C TYR A 934 5.24 42.31 22.22
N LEU A 935 6.35 43.05 22.40
CA LEU A 935 7.52 42.96 21.51
C LEU A 935 8.19 41.58 21.61
N GLY A 936 8.24 40.99 22.79
CA GLY A 936 8.75 39.64 23.01
C GLY A 936 7.95 38.59 22.24
N GLN A 937 6.62 38.66 22.28
CA GLN A 937 5.72 37.78 21.54
C GLN A 937 5.90 37.94 20.02
N LYS A 938 5.83 39.18 19.50
CA LYS A 938 6.02 39.45 18.06
C LYS A 938 7.37 38.93 17.53
N ILE A 939 8.46 39.11 18.29
CA ILE A 939 9.82 38.73 17.86
C ILE A 939 10.11 37.24 18.09
N LYS A 940 9.56 36.58 19.13
CA LYS A 940 9.79 35.15 19.39
C LYS A 940 8.80 34.24 18.67
N GLU A 941 7.51 34.43 18.89
CA GLU A 941 6.45 33.50 18.49
C GLU A 941 6.01 33.74 17.04
N GLU A 942 5.70 34.98 16.68
CA GLU A 942 5.22 35.32 15.32
C GLU A 942 6.36 35.52 14.31
N GLY A 943 7.57 35.84 14.78
CA GLY A 943 8.75 36.10 13.94
C GLY A 943 8.71 37.42 13.16
N GLU A 944 7.81 38.34 13.51
CA GLU A 944 7.67 39.62 12.83
C GLU A 944 8.74 40.63 13.27
N ALA A 945 9.57 41.09 12.32
CA ALA A 945 10.49 42.22 12.52
C ALA A 945 10.24 43.39 11.56
N GLY A 946 9.65 43.14 10.38
CA GLY A 946 9.53 44.15 9.33
C GLY A 946 8.56 45.30 9.62
N ARG A 947 7.43 45.01 10.31
CA ARG A 947 6.25 45.91 10.39
C ARG A 947 5.55 45.92 11.76
N ILE A 948 6.28 45.79 12.87
CA ILE A 948 5.70 45.79 14.23
C ILE A 948 4.92 47.11 14.47
N GLN A 949 3.62 47.00 14.73
CA GLN A 949 2.72 48.15 14.93
C GLN A 949 2.62 48.55 16.41
N CYS A 950 1.90 49.65 16.68
CA CYS A 950 1.56 50.09 18.02
C CYS A 950 0.43 49.21 18.61
N PRO A 951 0.46 48.84 19.91
CA PRO A 951 -0.61 48.06 20.55
C PRO A 951 -1.99 48.74 20.67
N GLY A 952 -2.15 49.98 20.21
CA GLY A 952 -3.41 50.74 20.32
C GLY A 952 -4.41 50.36 19.21
N ASP A 953 -5.69 50.28 19.56
CA ASP A 953 -6.77 49.96 18.62
C ASP A 953 -6.79 50.94 17.42
N GLY A 954 -6.87 50.39 16.20
CA GLY A 954 -6.77 51.14 14.94
C GLY A 954 -5.44 51.84 14.64
N CYS A 955 -4.36 51.62 15.41
CA CYS A 955 -3.15 52.44 15.34
C CYS A 955 -2.03 51.87 14.43
N ASN A 956 -2.14 52.09 13.12
CA ASN A 956 -1.18 51.66 12.08
C ASN A 956 0.27 52.25 12.17
N ARG A 957 0.70 52.81 13.31
CA ARG A 957 2.05 53.43 13.46
C ARG A 957 3.11 52.41 13.85
N ILE A 958 4.21 52.38 13.10
CA ILE A 958 5.29 51.37 13.23
C ILE A 958 6.28 51.76 14.35
N VAL A 959 6.74 50.77 15.11
CA VAL A 959 7.77 50.93 16.16
C VAL A 959 9.14 51.13 15.53
N ASP A 960 9.85 52.20 15.89
CA ASP A 960 11.19 52.50 15.38
C ASP A 960 12.31 51.77 16.14
N SER A 961 13.41 51.50 15.42
CA SER A 961 14.65 50.84 15.89
C SER A 961 15.09 51.26 17.30
N LYS A 962 15.19 52.58 17.53
CA LYS A 962 15.62 53.19 18.79
C LYS A 962 14.66 52.92 19.96
N SER A 963 13.38 52.70 19.67
CA SER A 963 12.36 52.39 20.66
C SER A 963 12.45 50.91 21.07
N LEU A 964 12.70 50.01 20.11
CA LEU A 964 13.04 48.62 20.41
C LEU A 964 14.35 48.51 21.22
N ASP A 965 15.41 49.22 20.81
CA ASP A 965 16.71 49.25 21.50
C ASP A 965 16.63 49.74 22.97
N LEU A 966 15.58 50.50 23.33
CA LEU A 966 15.33 50.98 24.69
C LEU A 966 14.43 50.05 25.54
N LEU A 967 13.49 49.34 24.90
CA LEU A 967 12.50 48.52 25.59
C LEU A 967 12.96 47.06 25.78
N VAL A 968 13.74 46.54 24.85
CA VAL A 968 13.97 45.09 24.63
C VAL A 968 15.33 44.62 25.17
N THR A 969 15.44 43.34 25.54
CA THR A 969 16.70 42.74 26.04
C THR A 969 17.68 42.44 24.90
N LYS A 970 18.99 42.38 25.20
CA LYS A 970 20.05 42.15 24.20
C LYS A 970 19.89 40.87 23.37
N GLU A 971 19.33 39.81 23.96
CA GLU A 971 19.06 38.53 23.27
C GLU A 971 17.97 38.69 22.20
N LEU A 972 16.84 39.31 22.59
CA LEU A 972 15.75 39.65 21.67
C LEU A 972 16.20 40.66 20.60
N GLN A 973 17.07 41.61 20.95
CA GLN A 973 17.69 42.56 20.03
C GLN A 973 18.53 41.85 18.95
N GLY A 974 19.25 40.77 19.31
CA GLY A 974 19.98 39.92 18.37
C GLY A 974 19.05 39.25 17.35
N ARG A 975 18.03 38.53 17.84
CA ARG A 975 17.01 37.87 17.00
C ARG A 975 16.25 38.87 16.11
N TYR A 976 15.94 40.06 16.63
CA TYR A 976 15.30 41.11 15.84
C TYR A 976 16.18 41.59 14.68
N ARG A 977 17.49 41.77 14.88
CA ARG A 977 18.42 42.13 13.80
C ARG A 977 18.54 41.01 12.75
N GLU A 978 18.70 39.76 13.19
CA GLU A 978 18.71 38.59 12.29
C GLU A 978 17.45 38.55 11.40
N LEU A 979 16.27 38.77 11.98
CA LEU A 979 15.00 38.85 11.25
C LEU A 979 14.93 40.07 10.31
N LEU A 980 15.49 41.23 10.68
CA LEU A 980 15.58 42.39 9.77
C LEU A 980 16.49 42.11 8.57
N THR A 981 17.72 41.66 8.81
CA THR A 981 18.68 41.31 7.76
C THR A 981 18.11 40.20 6.87
N ARG A 982 17.33 39.26 7.44
CA ARG A 982 16.54 38.31 6.65
C ARG A 982 15.52 38.98 5.75
N THR A 983 14.67 39.89 6.25
CA THR A 983 13.67 40.58 5.41
C THR A 983 14.29 41.38 4.26
N TYR A 984 15.49 41.94 4.45
CA TYR A 984 16.23 42.63 3.39
C TYR A 984 16.63 41.71 2.23
N VAL A 985 17.09 40.50 2.54
CA VAL A 985 17.42 39.47 1.53
C VAL A 985 16.14 38.94 0.88
N ASP A 986 15.10 38.65 1.66
CA ASP A 986 13.83 38.13 1.14
C ASP A 986 13.07 39.15 0.24
N ASP A 987 13.28 40.47 0.41
CA ASP A 987 12.74 41.54 -0.47
C ASP A 987 13.51 41.69 -1.81
N LYS A 988 14.77 41.23 -1.90
CA LYS A 988 15.65 41.44 -3.07
C LYS A 988 15.72 40.20 -3.97
N GLU A 989 15.14 40.26 -5.17
CA GLU A 989 15.17 39.15 -6.15
C GLU A 989 16.58 38.61 -6.51
N ASN A 990 17.64 39.41 -6.33
CA ASN A 990 19.02 39.01 -6.62
C ASN A 990 19.79 38.45 -5.40
N LEU A 991 19.25 38.52 -4.18
CA LEU A 991 19.86 37.94 -2.98
C LEU A 991 19.09 36.70 -2.52
N LYS A 992 19.80 35.68 -2.03
CA LYS A 992 19.20 34.56 -1.28
C LYS A 992 20.12 34.04 -0.18
N TRP A 993 19.53 33.59 0.93
CA TRP A 993 20.23 32.85 1.97
C TRP A 993 20.69 31.47 1.49
N CYS A 994 21.81 31.00 2.03
CA CYS A 994 22.24 29.61 1.85
C CYS A 994 21.26 28.65 2.57
N PRO A 995 20.74 27.59 1.92
CA PRO A 995 19.84 26.61 2.55
C PRO A 995 20.46 25.72 3.63
N ALA A 996 21.77 25.79 3.86
CA ALA A 996 22.46 24.95 4.83
C ALA A 996 22.11 25.34 6.28
N PRO A 997 21.86 24.37 7.17
CA PRO A 997 21.53 24.67 8.57
C PRO A 997 22.67 25.44 9.25
N ASN A 998 22.31 26.42 10.08
CA ASN A 998 23.21 27.34 10.79
C ASN A 998 24.11 28.21 9.89
N CYS A 999 23.84 28.31 8.57
CA CYS A 999 24.62 29.12 7.64
C CYS A 999 24.09 30.56 7.56
N GLN A 1000 24.95 31.54 7.87
CA GLN A 1000 24.59 32.97 7.88
C GLN A 1000 25.08 33.74 6.63
N TYR A 1001 25.40 33.04 5.54
CA TYR A 1001 25.86 33.67 4.29
C TYR A 1001 24.70 33.80 3.29
N ALA A 1002 24.65 34.95 2.60
CA ALA A 1002 23.78 35.17 1.45
C ALA A 1002 24.57 35.11 0.14
N ILE A 1003 23.87 34.94 -0.99
CA ILE A 1003 24.46 34.91 -2.33
C ILE A 1003 23.77 35.96 -3.21
N ASP A 1004 24.59 36.83 -3.83
CA ASP A 1004 24.19 37.79 -4.86
C ASP A 1004 24.36 37.16 -6.25
N CYS A 1005 23.26 37.03 -7.01
CA CYS A 1005 23.24 36.41 -8.32
C CYS A 1005 22.39 37.22 -9.30
N GLY A 1006 22.98 37.62 -10.43
CA GLY A 1006 22.32 38.47 -11.44
C GLY A 1006 21.26 37.77 -12.31
N VAL A 1007 20.96 36.49 -12.08
CA VAL A 1007 20.05 35.69 -12.90
C VAL A 1007 18.60 35.93 -12.48
N LYS A 1008 17.79 36.44 -13.41
CA LYS A 1008 16.39 36.78 -13.15
C LYS A 1008 15.49 35.55 -13.27
N ASN A 1009 14.35 35.57 -12.57
CA ASN A 1009 13.35 34.49 -12.58
C ASN A 1009 12.89 34.05 -13.99
N ARG A 1010 12.97 34.93 -15.00
CA ARG A 1010 12.63 34.62 -16.40
C ARG A 1010 13.66 33.73 -17.09
N ASP A 1011 14.92 33.81 -16.70
CA ASP A 1011 16.04 33.13 -17.35
C ASP A 1011 16.27 31.71 -16.78
N LEU A 1012 15.61 31.36 -15.66
CA LEU A 1012 15.61 30.03 -15.03
C LEU A 1012 15.05 28.89 -15.91
N ARG A 1013 14.46 29.22 -17.07
CA ARG A 1013 14.06 28.26 -18.12
C ARG A 1013 15.19 27.92 -19.10
N ARG A 1014 16.26 28.72 -19.14
CA ARG A 1014 17.40 28.62 -20.08
C ARG A 1014 18.75 28.42 -19.38
N ILE A 1015 18.85 28.81 -18.12
CA ILE A 1015 20.07 28.76 -17.30
C ILE A 1015 19.70 28.09 -15.97
N VAL A 1016 20.53 27.15 -15.50
CA VAL A 1016 20.41 26.54 -14.17
C VAL A 1016 21.52 27.13 -13.28
N PRO A 1017 21.23 28.18 -12.49
CA PRO A 1017 22.23 28.87 -11.69
C PRO A 1017 22.57 28.08 -10.42
N THR A 1018 23.36 27.03 -10.55
CA THR A 1018 23.99 26.36 -9.40
C THR A 1018 25.09 27.25 -8.85
N VAL A 1019 25.06 27.49 -7.53
CA VAL A 1019 25.97 28.37 -6.80
C VAL A 1019 26.57 27.63 -5.59
N ARG A 1020 27.85 27.89 -5.29
CA ARG A 1020 28.57 27.32 -4.13
C ARG A 1020 28.79 28.40 -3.07
N CYS A 1021 28.29 28.16 -1.87
CA CYS A 1021 28.53 29.01 -0.70
C CYS A 1021 29.90 28.74 -0.04
N PHE A 1022 30.43 29.68 0.74
CA PHE A 1022 31.66 29.48 1.53
C PHE A 1022 31.58 28.30 2.50
N CYS A 1023 30.39 27.92 2.97
CA CYS A 1023 30.17 26.70 3.75
C CYS A 1023 30.23 25.38 2.93
N LYS A 1024 30.78 25.43 1.70
CA LYS A 1024 30.88 24.33 0.72
C LYS A 1024 29.55 23.73 0.24
N HIS A 1025 28.41 24.29 0.63
CA HIS A 1025 27.09 23.86 0.16
C HIS A 1025 26.81 24.35 -1.27
N GLU A 1026 26.30 23.45 -2.12
CA GLU A 1026 26.03 23.68 -3.54
C GLU A 1026 24.53 23.52 -3.82
N PHE A 1027 23.89 24.59 -4.27
CA PHE A 1027 22.44 24.65 -4.48
C PHE A 1027 22.09 25.50 -5.69
N CYS A 1028 20.90 25.32 -6.26
CA CYS A 1028 20.41 26.17 -7.34
C CYS A 1028 19.77 27.45 -6.78
N PHE A 1029 20.31 28.61 -7.16
CA PHE A 1029 19.76 29.93 -6.81
C PHE A 1029 18.30 30.10 -7.27
N GLY A 1030 17.85 29.39 -8.32
CA GLY A 1030 16.47 29.45 -8.79
C GLY A 1030 15.46 28.88 -7.78
N CYS A 1031 15.67 27.63 -7.34
CA CYS A 1031 14.69 26.85 -6.57
C CYS A 1031 15.10 26.51 -5.12
N SER A 1032 16.34 26.83 -4.72
CA SER A 1032 16.94 26.50 -3.42
C SER A 1032 17.16 24.99 -3.14
N LEU A 1033 16.99 24.12 -4.13
CA LEU A 1033 17.32 22.69 -4.04
C LEU A 1033 18.82 22.45 -4.31
N SER A 1034 19.33 21.27 -3.95
CA SER A 1034 20.67 20.78 -4.35
C SER A 1034 20.92 20.90 -5.86
N ASP A 1035 22.18 20.94 -6.30
CA ASP A 1035 22.53 20.95 -7.74
C ASP A 1035 21.70 19.96 -8.56
N HIS A 1036 21.04 20.49 -9.58
CA HIS A 1036 20.10 19.74 -10.43
C HIS A 1036 20.35 19.94 -11.93
N GLN A 1037 21.57 20.32 -12.31
CA GLN A 1037 21.99 20.34 -13.71
C GLN A 1037 21.91 18.93 -14.31
N PRO A 1038 21.40 18.75 -15.56
CA PRO A 1038 21.04 19.79 -16.53
C PRO A 1038 19.58 20.28 -16.47
N ALA A 1039 18.72 19.76 -15.58
CA ALA A 1039 17.28 20.02 -15.62
C ALA A 1039 16.92 21.47 -15.21
N PRO A 1040 16.13 22.22 -16.00
CA PRO A 1040 15.58 23.52 -15.58
C PRO A 1040 14.71 23.45 -14.33
N CYS A 1041 14.74 24.50 -13.50
CA CYS A 1041 14.04 24.57 -12.20
C CYS A 1041 12.54 24.27 -12.30
N THR A 1042 11.90 24.59 -13.42
CA THR A 1042 10.49 24.33 -13.70
C THR A 1042 10.20 22.84 -13.87
N LEU A 1043 11.04 22.12 -14.63
CA LEU A 1043 10.88 20.67 -14.82
C LEU A 1043 11.16 19.92 -13.52
N VAL A 1044 12.12 20.38 -12.72
CA VAL A 1044 12.42 19.83 -11.39
C VAL A 1044 11.22 19.95 -10.45
N LYS A 1045 10.53 21.10 -10.42
CA LYS A 1045 9.31 21.25 -9.61
C LYS A 1045 8.17 20.34 -10.08
N MET A 1046 7.93 20.26 -11.39
CA MET A 1046 6.90 19.37 -11.95
C MET A 1046 7.24 17.89 -11.72
N TRP A 1047 8.53 17.53 -11.72
CA TRP A 1047 8.98 16.16 -11.44
C TRP A 1047 8.76 15.79 -9.98
N LEU A 1048 9.18 16.65 -9.05
CA LEU A 1048 9.02 16.40 -7.61
C LEU A 1048 7.55 16.35 -7.20
N GLN A 1049 6.72 17.29 -7.67
CA GLN A 1049 5.27 17.23 -7.45
C GLN A 1049 4.68 15.91 -7.99
N LYS A 1050 5.12 15.47 -9.17
CA LYS A 1050 4.66 14.19 -9.72
C LYS A 1050 5.13 12.98 -8.88
N CYS A 1051 6.30 13.03 -8.26
CA CYS A 1051 6.77 12.01 -7.32
C CYS A 1051 5.96 11.98 -6.02
N GLU A 1052 5.39 13.12 -5.60
CA GLU A 1052 4.47 13.24 -4.46
C GLU A 1052 3.05 12.74 -4.83
N ASP A 1053 2.57 13.02 -6.04
CA ASP A 1053 1.25 12.60 -6.54
C ASP A 1053 1.14 11.07 -6.81
N ASP A 1054 2.14 10.44 -7.44
CA ASP A 1054 2.08 9.03 -7.92
C ASP A 1054 2.55 7.97 -6.87
N SER A 1055 1.83 7.86 -5.75
CA SER A 1055 1.77 6.71 -4.80
C SER A 1055 3.07 6.03 -4.30
N GLU A 1056 3.47 6.33 -3.05
CA GLU A 1056 4.70 5.81 -2.42
C GLU A 1056 4.76 4.28 -2.23
N THR A 1057 3.64 3.61 -1.98
CA THR A 1057 3.59 2.18 -1.59
C THR A 1057 4.13 1.23 -2.66
N ALA A 1058 3.80 1.49 -3.93
CA ALA A 1058 4.33 0.70 -5.05
C ALA A 1058 5.82 0.98 -5.31
N ASN A 1059 6.23 2.25 -5.14
CA ASN A 1059 7.59 2.71 -5.38
C ASN A 1059 8.60 2.12 -4.39
N TRP A 1060 8.21 1.91 -3.12
CA TRP A 1060 9.07 1.33 -2.08
C TRP A 1060 9.45 -0.13 -2.38
N ILE A 1061 8.48 -0.94 -2.85
CA ILE A 1061 8.67 -2.37 -3.13
C ILE A 1061 9.63 -2.55 -4.32
N SER A 1062 9.45 -1.80 -5.41
CA SER A 1062 10.29 -1.96 -6.62
C SER A 1062 11.75 -1.48 -6.47
N ALA A 1063 12.04 -0.67 -5.44
CA ALA A 1063 13.35 -0.04 -5.26
C ALA A 1063 14.35 -0.90 -4.47
N ASN A 1064 13.89 -1.65 -3.47
CA ASN A 1064 14.76 -2.24 -2.46
C ASN A 1064 15.08 -3.73 -2.69
N THR A 1065 14.11 -4.52 -3.17
CA THR A 1065 14.25 -5.96 -3.37
C THR A 1065 13.78 -6.38 -4.77
N LYS A 1066 14.48 -7.33 -5.41
CA LYS A 1066 14.12 -7.88 -6.73
C LYS A 1066 14.48 -9.36 -6.85
N GLU A 1067 13.75 -10.10 -7.68
CA GLU A 1067 14.06 -11.50 -7.97
C GLU A 1067 15.05 -11.67 -9.13
N CYS A 1068 15.98 -12.62 -9.00
CA CYS A 1068 16.86 -13.01 -10.08
C CYS A 1068 16.09 -13.78 -11.18
N THR A 1069 15.99 -13.20 -12.38
CA THR A 1069 15.27 -13.72 -13.57
C THR A 1069 15.66 -15.13 -14.03
N LYS A 1070 16.75 -15.71 -13.50
CA LYS A 1070 17.23 -17.08 -13.80
C LYS A 1070 16.93 -18.12 -12.71
N CYS A 1071 16.60 -17.71 -11.48
CA CYS A 1071 16.46 -18.65 -10.36
C CYS A 1071 15.52 -18.21 -9.21
N ASN A 1072 14.82 -17.09 -9.39
CA ASN A 1072 13.83 -16.51 -8.46
C ASN A 1072 14.34 -16.39 -7.01
N SER A 1073 15.66 -16.25 -6.83
CA SER A 1073 16.24 -15.82 -5.57
C SER A 1073 15.97 -14.34 -5.42
N THR A 1074 15.41 -13.93 -4.28
CA THR A 1074 15.42 -12.54 -3.85
C THR A 1074 16.87 -12.04 -3.76
N ILE A 1075 17.07 -10.79 -4.14
CA ILE A 1075 18.33 -10.04 -4.11
C ILE A 1075 17.99 -8.63 -3.62
N GLU A 1076 18.80 -8.12 -2.70
CA GLU A 1076 18.71 -6.77 -2.14
C GLU A 1076 19.86 -5.91 -2.69
N LYS A 1077 19.65 -4.60 -2.89
CA LYS A 1077 20.70 -3.74 -3.42
C LYS A 1077 21.72 -3.36 -2.33
N ASN A 1078 22.78 -4.16 -2.21
CA ASN A 1078 23.83 -3.98 -1.19
C ASN A 1078 25.04 -3.11 -1.62
N GLY A 1079 24.96 -2.41 -2.75
CA GLY A 1079 26.07 -1.63 -3.35
C GLY A 1079 25.57 -0.49 -4.23
N GLY A 1080 26.45 0.45 -4.56
CA GLY A 1080 26.14 1.58 -5.44
C GLY A 1080 26.06 1.15 -6.90
N CYS A 1081 26.82 0.15 -7.31
CA CYS A 1081 26.89 -0.35 -8.67
C CYS A 1081 25.55 -0.97 -9.14
N ASN A 1082 25.21 -0.77 -10.41
CA ASN A 1082 24.05 -1.42 -11.06
C ASN A 1082 24.37 -2.74 -11.77
N HIS A 1083 25.65 -3.15 -11.83
CA HIS A 1083 26.05 -4.51 -12.18
C HIS A 1083 25.82 -5.43 -10.97
N MET A 1084 25.02 -6.49 -11.12
CA MET A 1084 24.80 -7.45 -10.04
C MET A 1084 25.01 -8.90 -10.46
N THR A 1085 25.73 -9.65 -9.62
CA THR A 1085 25.96 -11.08 -9.77
C THR A 1085 25.11 -11.86 -8.75
N CYS A 1086 24.18 -12.71 -9.22
CA CYS A 1086 23.34 -13.51 -8.32
C CYS A 1086 24.18 -14.53 -7.52
N ARG A 1087 24.18 -14.40 -6.19
CA ARG A 1087 24.92 -15.31 -5.27
C ARG A 1087 24.58 -16.80 -5.47
N LYS A 1088 23.32 -17.12 -5.81
CA LYS A 1088 22.80 -18.49 -5.93
C LYS A 1088 23.12 -19.17 -7.28
N CYS A 1089 23.18 -18.41 -8.39
CA CYS A 1089 23.33 -18.99 -9.73
C CYS A 1089 24.45 -18.38 -10.60
N LYS A 1090 25.22 -17.44 -10.04
CA LYS A 1090 26.31 -16.69 -10.71
C LYS A 1090 25.93 -16.12 -12.07
N TYR A 1091 24.74 -15.56 -12.15
CA TYR A 1091 24.24 -14.83 -13.31
C TYR A 1091 24.50 -13.33 -13.15
N GLU A 1092 25.05 -12.70 -14.18
CA GLU A 1092 25.41 -11.28 -14.22
C GLU A 1092 24.35 -10.51 -15.01
N PHE A 1093 23.70 -9.56 -14.35
CA PHE A 1093 22.56 -8.81 -14.90
C PHE A 1093 22.58 -7.36 -14.42
N CYS A 1094 21.87 -6.50 -15.16
CA CYS A 1094 21.64 -5.11 -14.75
C CYS A 1094 20.46 -5.04 -13.78
N TRP A 1095 20.64 -4.40 -12.62
CA TRP A 1095 19.57 -4.17 -11.63
C TRP A 1095 18.39 -3.34 -12.17
N MET A 1096 18.59 -2.58 -13.26
CA MET A 1096 17.55 -1.71 -13.84
C MET A 1096 16.61 -2.43 -14.80
N CYS A 1097 17.14 -3.06 -15.85
CA CYS A 1097 16.32 -3.73 -16.86
C CYS A 1097 16.15 -5.25 -16.62
N MET A 1098 16.86 -5.83 -15.64
CA MET A 1098 16.94 -7.27 -15.37
C MET A 1098 17.51 -8.11 -16.54
N GLY A 1099 18.05 -7.45 -17.57
CA GLY A 1099 18.68 -8.04 -18.75
C GLY A 1099 20.16 -8.37 -18.54
N LEU A 1100 20.73 -9.09 -19.52
CA LEU A 1100 22.09 -9.63 -19.47
C LEU A 1100 23.14 -8.51 -19.43
N TRP A 1101 24.08 -8.56 -18.47
CA TRP A 1101 25.10 -7.52 -18.36
C TRP A 1101 26.01 -7.46 -19.60
N SER A 1102 26.32 -8.61 -20.21
CA SER A 1102 27.18 -8.73 -21.39
C SER A 1102 26.69 -8.01 -22.66
N GLU A 1103 25.42 -7.58 -22.71
CA GLU A 1103 24.86 -6.80 -23.82
C GLU A 1103 25.00 -5.28 -23.60
N HIS A 1104 25.16 -4.87 -22.33
CA HIS A 1104 25.43 -3.47 -21.97
C HIS A 1104 26.84 -3.08 -22.46
N GLY A 1105 26.98 -1.87 -23.00
CA GLY A 1105 28.20 -1.44 -23.69
C GLY A 1105 28.21 -1.69 -25.20
N THR A 1106 27.28 -2.48 -25.75
CA THR A 1106 27.12 -2.62 -27.20
C THR A 1106 26.35 -1.44 -27.81
N SER A 1107 26.59 -1.14 -29.10
CA SER A 1107 25.89 -0.06 -29.81
C SER A 1107 24.42 -0.36 -30.14
N TRP A 1108 23.98 -1.62 -30.01
CA TRP A 1108 22.62 -2.05 -30.36
C TRP A 1108 21.70 -2.20 -29.14
N TYR A 1109 22.25 -2.38 -27.94
CA TYR A 1109 21.47 -2.49 -26.70
C TYR A 1109 21.48 -1.16 -25.92
N ASN A 1110 20.29 -0.60 -25.63
CA ASN A 1110 20.13 0.69 -24.95
C ASN A 1110 19.23 0.54 -23.72
N CYS A 1111 19.84 0.45 -22.53
CA CYS A 1111 19.11 0.32 -21.26
C CYS A 1111 18.42 1.62 -20.82
N ASN A 1112 18.88 2.79 -21.27
CA ASN A 1112 18.36 4.10 -20.87
C ASN A 1112 17.17 4.60 -21.71
N ARG A 1113 17.19 4.33 -23.03
CA ARG A 1113 16.15 4.72 -24.00
C ARG A 1113 14.79 4.07 -23.69
N TYR A 1114 13.70 4.82 -23.85
CA TYR A 1114 12.33 4.29 -23.76
C TYR A 1114 11.77 4.00 -25.17
N GLU A 1115 11.31 2.77 -25.42
CA GLU A 1115 10.72 2.40 -26.70
C GLU A 1115 9.19 2.56 -26.70
N GLU A 1116 8.72 3.64 -27.34
CA GLU A 1116 7.30 3.88 -27.58
C GLU A 1116 6.73 2.83 -28.57
N LYS A 1117 5.91 1.90 -28.05
CA LYS A 1117 5.22 0.84 -28.82
C LYS A 1117 4.44 1.44 -30.00
N SER A 1118 4.84 1.10 -31.22
CA SER A 1118 4.43 1.87 -32.41
C SER A 1118 3.14 1.37 -33.10
N GLY A 1119 2.17 2.28 -33.23
CA GLY A 1119 1.31 2.36 -34.43
C GLY A 1119 -0.10 1.77 -34.37
N ALA A 1120 -0.42 0.82 -33.48
CA ALA A 1120 -1.74 0.15 -33.45
C ALA A 1120 -2.62 0.56 -32.25
N ASP A 1121 -2.17 0.25 -31.02
CA ASP A 1121 -3.04 0.22 -29.83
C ASP A 1121 -3.29 1.61 -29.19
N ALA A 1122 -2.53 2.63 -29.60
CA ALA A 1122 -2.53 3.98 -29.03
C ALA A 1122 -3.80 4.82 -29.32
N ARG A 1123 -4.92 4.21 -29.71
CA ARG A 1123 -6.19 4.89 -30.05
C ARG A 1123 -7.16 5.07 -28.87
N THR A 1124 -6.96 4.34 -27.77
CA THR A 1124 -7.85 4.39 -26.59
C THR A 1124 -7.25 5.28 -25.51
N ALA A 1125 -8.06 6.12 -24.85
CA ALA A 1125 -7.59 7.00 -23.77
C ALA A 1125 -6.91 6.21 -22.61
N GLN A 1126 -7.45 5.04 -22.27
CA GLN A 1126 -6.88 4.12 -21.29
C GLN A 1126 -5.50 3.58 -21.72
N ALA A 1127 -5.30 3.29 -23.01
CA ALA A 1127 -4.00 2.89 -23.55
C ALA A 1127 -2.99 4.05 -23.50
N LYS A 1128 -3.43 5.28 -23.79
CA LYS A 1128 -2.60 6.48 -23.58
C LYS A 1128 -2.20 6.62 -22.11
N SER A 1129 -3.15 6.49 -21.17
CA SER A 1129 -2.89 6.56 -19.72
C SER A 1129 -1.86 5.51 -19.27
N ARG A 1130 -2.05 4.24 -19.65
CA ARG A 1130 -1.11 3.15 -19.35
C ARG A 1130 0.27 3.42 -19.96
N SER A 1131 0.35 3.93 -21.20
CA SER A 1131 1.64 4.30 -21.81
C SER A 1131 2.35 5.46 -21.10
N SER A 1132 1.61 6.45 -20.57
CA SER A 1132 2.21 7.52 -19.76
C SER A 1132 2.67 7.04 -18.38
N LEU A 1133 2.02 6.02 -17.80
CA LEU A 1133 2.44 5.37 -16.57
C LEU A 1133 3.67 4.46 -16.79
N GLU A 1134 3.67 3.64 -17.84
CA GLU A 1134 4.84 2.84 -18.27
C GLU A 1134 6.06 3.75 -18.52
N ARG A 1135 5.87 4.88 -19.22
CA ARG A 1135 6.92 5.90 -19.43
C ARG A 1135 7.37 6.48 -18.09
N TYR A 1136 6.45 6.92 -17.23
CA TYR A 1136 6.81 7.51 -15.94
C TYR A 1136 7.63 6.54 -15.09
N LEU A 1137 7.17 5.29 -14.92
CA LEU A 1137 7.89 4.26 -14.17
C LEU A 1137 9.29 3.98 -14.74
N HIS A 1138 9.48 4.03 -16.07
CA HIS A 1138 10.80 3.87 -16.69
C HIS A 1138 11.80 4.96 -16.26
N TYR A 1139 11.38 6.23 -16.27
CA TYR A 1139 12.25 7.34 -15.86
C TYR A 1139 12.36 7.46 -14.33
N TYR A 1140 11.27 7.20 -13.58
CA TYR A 1140 11.24 7.24 -12.12
C TYR A 1140 12.15 6.19 -11.48
N ASN A 1141 12.08 4.93 -11.93
CA ASN A 1141 12.96 3.87 -11.40
C ASN A 1141 14.45 4.21 -11.57
N ARG A 1142 14.83 4.90 -12.66
CA ARG A 1142 16.23 5.32 -12.92
C ARG A 1142 16.63 6.56 -12.11
N TYR A 1143 15.72 7.53 -11.95
CA TYR A 1143 15.88 8.65 -11.01
C TYR A 1143 16.11 8.15 -9.57
N ALA A 1144 15.20 7.31 -9.06
CA ALA A 1144 15.26 6.79 -7.69
C ALA A 1144 16.48 5.90 -7.46
N ASN A 1145 16.84 5.05 -8.44
CA ASN A 1145 18.04 4.22 -8.38
C ASN A 1145 19.33 5.05 -8.26
N HIS A 1146 19.52 6.09 -9.09
CA HIS A 1146 20.71 6.91 -8.98
C HIS A 1146 20.77 7.72 -7.68
N GLU A 1147 19.62 8.07 -7.09
CA GLU A 1147 19.59 8.65 -5.75
C GLU A 1147 19.99 7.63 -4.66
N GLN A 1148 19.48 6.40 -4.73
CA GLN A 1148 19.84 5.32 -3.83
C GLN A 1148 21.34 4.97 -3.94
N SER A 1149 21.86 4.86 -5.17
CA SER A 1149 23.30 4.68 -5.42
C SER A 1149 24.14 5.84 -4.90
N ALA A 1150 23.71 7.10 -5.05
CA ALA A 1150 24.45 8.24 -4.50
C ALA A 1150 24.50 8.23 -2.97
N LYS A 1151 23.45 7.71 -2.29
CA LYS A 1151 23.46 7.48 -0.83
C LYS A 1151 24.43 6.34 -0.47
N LEU A 1152 24.35 5.21 -1.16
CA LEU A 1152 25.24 4.05 -0.92
C LEU A 1152 26.72 4.36 -1.23
N ASP A 1153 27.03 5.15 -2.25
CA ASP A 1153 28.38 5.61 -2.57
C ASP A 1153 28.94 6.57 -1.50
N LYS A 1154 28.09 7.36 -0.85
CA LYS A 1154 28.46 8.23 0.27
C LYS A 1154 28.76 7.41 1.53
N ASP A 1155 27.98 6.37 1.81
CA ASP A 1155 28.27 5.43 2.90
C ASP A 1155 29.52 4.59 2.60
N LEU A 1156 29.74 4.25 1.32
CA LEU A 1156 30.97 3.60 0.85
C LEU A 1156 32.16 4.55 0.97
N TYR A 1157 32.02 5.86 0.76
CA TYR A 1157 33.05 6.87 1.03
C TYR A 1157 33.43 6.90 2.51
N LEU A 1158 32.48 6.98 3.43
CA LEU A 1158 32.75 6.98 4.88
C LEU A 1158 33.43 5.67 5.35
N LYS A 1159 33.06 4.54 4.74
CA LYS A 1159 33.77 3.25 4.94
C LYS A 1159 35.15 3.26 4.29
N THR A 1160 35.32 3.98 3.17
CA THR A 1160 36.58 4.08 2.43
C THR A 1160 37.57 5.02 3.07
N GLU A 1161 37.16 6.07 3.78
CA GLU A 1161 38.04 6.88 4.63
C GLU A 1161 38.76 5.98 5.67
N LYS A 1162 38.03 5.07 6.31
CA LYS A 1162 38.63 4.03 7.17
C LYS A 1162 39.53 3.05 6.41
N LYS A 1163 39.18 2.70 5.15
CA LYS A 1163 40.09 1.94 4.25
C LYS A 1163 41.33 2.75 3.87
N MET A 1164 41.29 4.08 3.77
CA MET A 1164 42.43 4.93 3.44
C MET A 1164 43.48 4.90 4.55
N THR A 1165 43.05 5.01 5.81
CA THR A 1165 43.94 4.82 6.98
C THR A 1165 44.52 3.40 7.03
N SER A 1166 43.74 2.38 6.66
CA SER A 1166 44.21 0.99 6.56
C SER A 1166 45.18 0.76 5.39
N LEU A 1167 45.01 1.46 4.26
CA LEU A 1167 45.95 1.45 3.12
C LEU A 1167 47.28 2.09 3.50
N GLN A 1168 47.25 3.19 4.27
CA GLN A 1168 48.46 3.84 4.79
C GLN A 1168 49.26 2.88 5.68
N SER A 1169 48.60 2.19 6.63
CA SER A 1169 49.28 1.27 7.55
C SER A 1169 49.72 -0.06 6.93
N GLN A 1170 48.97 -0.60 5.96
CA GLN A 1170 49.28 -1.91 5.35
C GLN A 1170 50.11 -1.84 4.07
N SER A 1171 50.05 -0.74 3.32
CA SER A 1171 50.66 -0.64 1.96
C SER A 1171 51.83 0.34 1.86
N GLY A 1172 52.10 1.14 2.90
CA GLY A 1172 53.19 2.13 2.91
C GLY A 1172 53.01 3.31 1.93
N LEU A 1173 51.81 3.50 1.39
CA LEU A 1173 51.46 4.64 0.53
C LEU A 1173 51.37 5.92 1.36
N SER A 1174 51.92 7.01 0.84
CA SER A 1174 51.86 8.31 1.52
C SER A 1174 50.44 8.91 1.54
N TRP A 1175 50.15 9.83 2.46
CA TRP A 1175 48.84 10.48 2.57
C TRP A 1175 48.39 11.16 1.26
N ILE A 1176 49.33 11.87 0.60
CA ILE A 1176 49.13 12.51 -0.72
C ILE A 1176 48.75 11.47 -1.79
N GLU A 1177 49.35 10.29 -1.73
CA GLU A 1177 49.12 9.21 -2.69
C GLU A 1177 47.78 8.48 -2.56
N VAL A 1178 47.00 8.79 -1.52
CA VAL A 1178 45.68 8.21 -1.23
C VAL A 1178 44.56 9.22 -1.51
N GLN A 1179 44.85 10.53 -1.54
CA GLN A 1179 43.92 11.63 -1.83
C GLN A 1179 43.20 11.52 -3.19
N PHE A 1180 43.71 10.73 -4.13
CA PHE A 1180 43.03 10.45 -5.39
C PHE A 1180 41.68 9.73 -5.21
N LEU A 1181 41.52 8.93 -4.15
CA LEU A 1181 40.27 8.22 -3.85
C LEU A 1181 39.15 9.17 -3.40
N ASP A 1182 39.50 10.25 -2.69
CA ASP A 1182 38.57 11.32 -2.33
C ASP A 1182 38.10 12.06 -3.59
N THR A 1183 39.06 12.55 -4.40
CA THR A 1183 38.76 13.19 -5.71
C THR A 1183 37.87 12.30 -6.60
N ALA A 1184 38.16 11.01 -6.67
CA ALA A 1184 37.40 10.04 -7.45
C ALA A 1184 35.99 9.76 -6.87
N SER A 1185 35.82 9.74 -5.55
CA SER A 1185 34.51 9.59 -4.92
C SER A 1185 33.65 10.83 -5.06
N GLN A 1186 34.23 12.03 -4.89
CA GLN A 1186 33.53 13.30 -5.16
C GLN A 1186 33.07 13.38 -6.62
N ALA A 1187 33.92 12.98 -7.57
CA ALA A 1187 33.56 12.89 -8.99
C ALA A 1187 32.42 11.89 -9.24
N LEU A 1188 32.47 10.70 -8.61
CA LEU A 1188 31.41 9.68 -8.71
C LEU A 1188 30.06 10.21 -8.20
N GLN A 1189 30.04 10.81 -7.01
CA GLN A 1189 28.84 11.41 -6.41
C GLN A 1189 28.26 12.53 -7.30
N GLN A 1190 29.11 13.45 -7.79
CA GLN A 1190 28.67 14.52 -8.70
C GLN A 1190 28.14 13.98 -10.04
N CYS A 1191 28.73 12.91 -10.58
CA CYS A 1191 28.24 12.28 -11.80
C CYS A 1191 26.91 11.54 -11.57
N ARG A 1192 26.71 10.85 -10.44
CA ARG A 1192 25.41 10.24 -10.09
C ARG A 1192 24.31 11.25 -9.85
N GLN A 1193 24.58 12.36 -9.16
CA GLN A 1193 23.62 13.46 -9.02
C GLN A 1193 23.26 14.05 -10.41
N THR A 1194 24.24 14.23 -11.30
CA THR A 1194 23.97 14.69 -12.68
C THR A 1194 23.08 13.68 -13.42
N LEU A 1195 23.42 12.39 -13.39
CA LEU A 1195 22.64 11.32 -14.04
C LEU A 1195 21.21 11.25 -13.52
N LYS A 1196 20.98 11.38 -12.21
CA LYS A 1196 19.64 11.47 -11.62
C LYS A 1196 18.77 12.52 -12.33
N TRP A 1197 19.31 13.72 -12.52
CA TRP A 1197 18.59 14.82 -13.16
C TRP A 1197 18.54 14.72 -14.69
N THR A 1198 19.46 13.99 -15.34
CA THR A 1198 19.30 13.66 -16.78
C THR A 1198 18.03 12.85 -17.05
N TYR A 1199 17.63 11.94 -16.15
CA TYR A 1199 16.41 11.16 -16.33
C TYR A 1199 15.13 11.97 -16.11
N ALA A 1200 15.11 12.89 -15.14
CA ALA A 1200 14.02 13.85 -14.98
C ALA A 1200 13.89 14.80 -16.19
N PHE A 1201 15.02 15.24 -16.77
CA PHE A 1201 15.03 16.03 -18.01
C PHE A 1201 14.53 15.23 -19.22
N ALA A 1202 15.00 13.98 -19.38
CA ALA A 1202 14.62 13.08 -20.47
C ALA A 1202 13.12 12.75 -20.50
N PHE A 1203 12.46 12.59 -19.35
CA PHE A 1203 11.03 12.30 -19.29
C PHE A 1203 10.19 13.33 -20.07
N TYR A 1204 10.48 14.63 -19.89
CA TYR A 1204 9.76 15.74 -20.52
C TYR A 1204 10.21 16.07 -21.95
N LEU A 1205 11.34 15.53 -22.43
CA LEU A 1205 11.86 15.82 -23.77
C LEU A 1205 10.98 15.22 -24.88
N ALA A 1206 10.68 16.04 -25.91
CA ALA A 1206 10.02 15.60 -27.13
C ALA A 1206 11.03 15.05 -28.12
N ARG A 1207 10.79 13.84 -28.63
CA ARG A 1207 11.76 13.03 -29.37
C ARG A 1207 12.19 13.70 -30.69
N ASN A 1208 13.48 13.98 -30.81
CA ASN A 1208 14.14 14.60 -31.96
C ASN A 1208 15.62 14.18 -32.05
N ASN A 1209 16.37 14.63 -33.06
CA ASN A 1209 17.78 14.26 -33.24
C ASN A 1209 18.69 14.67 -32.06
N LEU A 1210 18.40 15.78 -31.37
CA LEU A 1210 19.14 16.21 -30.18
C LEU A 1210 18.86 15.27 -28.99
N THR A 1211 17.65 14.73 -28.86
CA THR A 1211 17.35 13.73 -27.81
C THR A 1211 18.11 12.42 -28.00
N GLU A 1212 18.36 12.00 -29.24
CA GLU A 1212 19.16 10.79 -29.50
C GLU A 1212 20.64 11.01 -29.15
N ILE A 1213 21.21 12.18 -29.51
CA ILE A 1213 22.56 12.60 -29.10
C ILE A 1213 22.66 12.73 -27.58
N PHE A 1214 21.63 13.23 -26.91
CA PHE A 1214 21.58 13.34 -25.45
C PHE A 1214 21.51 11.99 -24.76
N GLU A 1215 20.67 11.06 -25.22
CA GLU A 1215 20.59 9.69 -24.69
C GLU A 1215 21.89 8.91 -24.91
N ASP A 1216 22.57 9.11 -26.04
CA ASP A 1216 23.86 8.45 -26.30
C ASP A 1216 24.98 9.05 -25.39
N ASN A 1217 25.00 10.38 -25.18
CA ASN A 1217 25.87 11.03 -24.20
C ASN A 1217 25.57 10.60 -22.75
N GLN A 1218 24.31 10.41 -22.41
CA GLN A 1218 23.85 9.92 -21.10
C GLN A 1218 24.36 8.48 -20.88
N LYS A 1219 24.18 7.60 -21.86
CA LYS A 1219 24.68 6.21 -21.84
C LYS A 1219 26.19 6.16 -21.66
N ASP A 1220 26.95 6.99 -22.38
CA ASP A 1220 28.41 7.09 -22.25
C ASP A 1220 28.87 7.56 -20.86
N LEU A 1221 28.08 8.39 -20.18
CA LEU A 1221 28.35 8.80 -18.79
C LEU A 1221 27.93 7.71 -17.78
N GLU A 1222 26.78 7.07 -17.96
CA GLU A 1222 26.28 6.01 -17.08
C GLU A 1222 27.24 4.80 -17.04
N MET A 1223 27.67 4.32 -18.21
CA MET A 1223 28.66 3.23 -18.30
C MET A 1223 30.02 3.59 -17.68
N ALA A 1224 30.41 4.87 -17.75
CA ALA A 1224 31.62 5.35 -17.09
C ALA A 1224 31.47 5.33 -15.55
N VAL A 1225 30.33 5.80 -15.05
CA VAL A 1225 29.99 5.87 -13.62
C VAL A 1225 29.88 4.48 -13.00
N GLU A 1226 29.13 3.54 -13.61
CA GLU A 1226 29.03 2.19 -13.06
C GLU A 1226 30.38 1.46 -13.13
N SER A 1227 31.18 1.66 -14.18
CA SER A 1227 32.53 1.10 -14.28
C SER A 1227 33.51 1.67 -13.23
N LEU A 1228 33.31 2.90 -12.76
CA LEU A 1228 34.07 3.49 -11.65
C LEU A 1228 33.55 2.97 -10.29
N SER A 1229 32.23 2.86 -10.13
CA SER A 1229 31.56 2.29 -8.95
C SER A 1229 32.03 0.85 -8.68
N GLU A 1230 32.11 0.02 -9.71
CA GLU A 1230 32.61 -1.37 -9.65
C GLU A 1230 34.07 -1.45 -9.16
N MET A 1231 34.90 -0.44 -9.43
CA MET A 1231 36.28 -0.41 -8.92
C MET A 1231 36.33 -0.09 -7.42
N PHE A 1232 35.44 0.77 -6.91
CA PHE A 1232 35.35 1.11 -5.48
C PHE A 1232 34.80 -0.01 -4.59
N GLU A 1233 34.00 -0.92 -5.16
CA GLU A 1233 33.42 -2.06 -4.44
C GLU A 1233 34.41 -3.23 -4.23
N LYS A 1234 35.59 -3.19 -4.88
CA LYS A 1234 36.62 -4.25 -4.78
C LYS A 1234 37.36 -4.30 -3.43
N PRO A 1235 37.99 -5.44 -3.09
CA PRO A 1235 38.77 -5.60 -1.87
C PRO A 1235 39.98 -4.66 -1.80
N VAL A 1236 40.35 -4.25 -0.58
CA VAL A 1236 41.42 -3.25 -0.34
C VAL A 1236 42.78 -3.67 -0.90
N ALA A 1237 43.09 -4.97 -0.85
CA ALA A 1237 44.34 -5.53 -1.39
C ALA A 1237 44.47 -5.40 -2.92
N GLU A 1238 43.37 -5.25 -3.66
CA GLU A 1238 43.39 -5.10 -5.13
C GLU A 1238 43.42 -3.61 -5.56
N LEU A 1239 42.90 -2.69 -4.73
CA LEU A 1239 42.81 -1.26 -5.03
C LEU A 1239 44.17 -0.61 -5.32
N ALA A 1240 45.25 -1.07 -4.68
CA ALA A 1240 46.60 -0.54 -4.88
C ALA A 1240 47.10 -0.72 -6.33
N GLY A 1241 46.69 -1.81 -7.01
CA GLY A 1241 47.01 -2.06 -8.42
C GLY A 1241 46.17 -1.23 -9.40
N LEU A 1242 44.99 -0.77 -8.97
CA LEU A 1242 44.00 -0.08 -9.81
C LEU A 1242 44.11 1.45 -9.76
N LYS A 1243 45.13 2.01 -9.09
CA LYS A 1243 45.31 3.47 -8.91
C LYS A 1243 45.29 4.27 -10.22
N VAL A 1244 45.92 3.76 -11.29
CA VAL A 1244 45.94 4.40 -12.60
C VAL A 1244 44.56 4.29 -13.27
N ASP A 1245 43.96 3.09 -13.29
CA ASP A 1245 42.63 2.88 -13.89
C ASP A 1245 41.56 3.76 -13.23
N ILE A 1246 41.58 3.89 -11.90
CA ILE A 1246 40.65 4.75 -11.14
C ILE A 1246 40.85 6.23 -11.50
N LEU A 1247 42.09 6.70 -11.65
CA LEU A 1247 42.40 8.07 -12.07
C LEU A 1247 41.91 8.35 -13.51
N ASP A 1248 42.22 7.48 -14.46
CA ASP A 1248 41.81 7.62 -15.86
C ASP A 1248 40.28 7.54 -16.01
N LYS A 1249 39.62 6.63 -15.28
CA LYS A 1249 38.15 6.54 -15.23
C LYS A 1249 37.52 7.77 -14.58
N THR A 1250 38.13 8.33 -13.54
CA THR A 1250 37.68 9.58 -12.90
C THR A 1250 37.78 10.76 -13.85
N ALA A 1251 38.90 10.90 -14.56
CA ALA A 1251 39.09 11.91 -15.59
C ALA A 1251 38.08 11.74 -16.75
N TYR A 1252 37.81 10.49 -17.17
CA TYR A 1252 36.82 10.18 -18.20
C TYR A 1252 35.38 10.50 -17.77
N CYS A 1253 34.97 10.13 -16.55
CA CYS A 1253 33.66 10.49 -15.98
C CYS A 1253 33.46 12.01 -15.95
N ASN A 1254 34.43 12.74 -15.40
CA ASN A 1254 34.38 14.20 -15.36
C ASN A 1254 34.32 14.82 -16.77
N LYS A 1255 35.10 14.30 -17.72
CA LYS A 1255 35.07 14.76 -19.12
C LYS A 1255 33.70 14.51 -19.77
N ARG A 1256 33.09 13.34 -19.57
CA ARG A 1256 31.75 13.02 -20.10
C ARG A 1256 30.64 13.85 -19.44
N ARG A 1257 30.70 14.06 -18.12
CA ARG A 1257 29.80 14.98 -17.41
C ARG A 1257 29.89 16.39 -17.97
N VAL A 1258 31.11 16.93 -18.15
CA VAL A 1258 31.30 18.28 -18.72
C VAL A 1258 30.75 18.38 -20.14
N ILE A 1259 30.97 17.38 -21.00
CA ILE A 1259 30.42 17.35 -22.37
C ILE A 1259 28.88 17.42 -22.34
N LEU A 1260 28.24 16.54 -21.56
CA LEU A 1260 26.78 16.50 -21.43
C LEU A 1260 26.20 17.82 -20.88
N LEU A 1261 26.86 18.42 -19.88
CA LEU A 1261 26.46 19.71 -19.32
C LEU A 1261 26.70 20.89 -20.27
N SER A 1262 27.75 20.86 -21.10
CA SER A 1262 27.97 21.91 -22.10
C SER A 1262 26.96 21.85 -23.25
N ASP A 1263 26.69 20.67 -23.81
CA ASP A 1263 25.72 20.48 -24.90
C ASP A 1263 24.30 20.86 -24.45
N THR A 1264 23.85 20.34 -23.30
CA THR A 1264 22.53 20.70 -22.76
C THR A 1264 22.39 22.19 -22.48
N ALA A 1265 23.41 22.85 -21.91
CA ALA A 1265 23.37 24.27 -21.59
C ALA A 1265 23.42 25.18 -22.82
N GLU A 1266 24.21 24.85 -23.86
CA GLU A 1266 24.23 25.61 -25.11
C GLU A 1266 22.87 25.49 -25.83
N ASN A 1267 22.33 24.28 -25.94
CA ASN A 1267 21.02 24.04 -26.56
C ASN A 1267 19.85 24.65 -25.74
N LEU A 1268 19.93 24.70 -24.39
CA LEU A 1268 18.98 25.43 -23.52
C LEU A 1268 19.05 26.94 -23.71
N LYS A 1269 20.26 27.49 -23.86
CA LYS A 1269 20.50 28.93 -24.05
C LYS A 1269 20.00 29.43 -25.40
N ASN A 1270 20.20 28.63 -26.45
CA ASN A 1270 19.66 28.89 -27.79
C ASN A 1270 18.14 28.66 -27.86
N GLY A 1271 17.62 27.73 -27.06
CA GLY A 1271 16.20 27.36 -27.04
C GLY A 1271 15.83 26.27 -28.05
N GLU A 1272 16.76 25.36 -28.34
CA GLU A 1272 16.62 24.31 -29.37
C GLU A 1272 15.91 23.04 -28.84
N TRP A 1273 15.75 22.91 -27.51
CA TRP A 1273 15.02 21.81 -26.89
C TRP A 1273 13.49 21.94 -27.03
N SER A 1274 12.86 20.91 -27.61
CA SER A 1274 11.41 20.70 -27.62
C SER A 1274 10.98 19.82 -26.44
N PHE A 1275 9.90 20.20 -25.74
CA PHE A 1275 9.35 19.48 -24.59
C PHE A 1275 7.89 19.06 -24.82
N ASN A 1276 7.45 17.99 -24.15
CA ASN A 1276 6.10 17.42 -24.25
C ASN A 1276 5.06 18.14 -23.35
N ILE A 1277 5.36 19.35 -22.87
CA ILE A 1277 4.52 20.12 -21.94
C ILE A 1277 4.30 21.54 -22.47
N GLU A 1278 3.16 22.13 -22.12
CA GLU A 1278 2.90 23.56 -22.28
C GLU A 1278 3.48 24.35 -21.09
N TRP A 1279 3.73 25.65 -21.30
CA TRP A 1279 4.79 26.43 -20.64
C TRP A 1279 4.30 27.69 -19.91
#